data_AF-A0A7V0VCI3-F1
#
_entry.id   AF-A0A7V0VCI3-F1
#
_cell.length_a   1.000
_cell.length_b   1.000
_cell.length_c   1.000
_cell.angle_alpha   90.00
_cell.angle_beta   90.00
_cell.angle_gamma   90.00
#
_symmetry.space_group_name_H-M   'P 1'
#
loop_
_entity.id
_entity.type
_entity.pdbx_description
1 polymer ?
#
loop_
_entity_poly.entity_id
_entity_poly.type
_entity_poly.pdbx_seq_one_letter_code
_entity_poly.pdbx_strand_id
1 'polypeptide(L)'
;MNKFIQIFILLFSLFLGLLFNSCGPIHEWPTEPGKPSLGKGTKIRFVNTAYEIPPVDIYINGSKVYSYLTFKLATYYIDLKPGEHEIKIVRNSDSELIKRDTIKLDSNRFYIFNILGTTLRPEIKILDRTDLSIANNFSLVRFVNSSPEIGKVDVAVFNQVDNFLIADLDYKSASGFIKISSGTGKINLFKSGTENLIFTSSANFEAGKIYTVFFAGNIGATDSTSLNAYFLDETKYDIQSLFNFEQGVTKIRFINGITTTQSVQLTIDGVPFRTSLLFNQATSFQTFKAGARNIKVSLGSGQGYIDTTIIFSELKNYTVYLSNVAKNLSAIRIENESKNVTGNRAYLRIVNATQDLQNLLVNINSLLGQNSFELQNFASVSNYIETAPGQNIITLSSSGKPNLLSISAYLEGGRVYSAFVTGSYIGTDKNALMVSFVKDNDTLGQNLFSFEQVKSSIKLVNISPELDGIDLIVDNNPLFSNLSYKYASKYFQVNTGFRNVVVKVTGQQTNIFASTVNIEYNKKYILFAVDKLPTSEVVMLESSTRTIPFGKASIRFLNGIYDLPAIDIKIINSAGSTSITQNIFKNVTNYIDVVGGKNQIIITQSGTQNVLATAEAQLDVSTLYTIVLSGLSTGTNDKRYSIGFLKETDDVYQKLTEFSPVKTKLRFINGLYDNPTVDFYVDDTKLASNITYRLATELLQVPSGNSRNLKVNRSGSLTQIYSRISTIDYTKEYSFIVCGETAFPDGFVIENPVKTAPAGKSSIRFVHASTGLGSMSVSIVNSAGTVNIPNVTYKSTSSYVDLISGNNKITVTISSTSGNIILTSDAFLEEDKVYTVYILGNSGGSGEQALDINFLIESNPGAQQLFKFAPIKSKLRFINGSTDNPTLELNVDNEFVATNVSYKLATALLDVNSGVNKRVKVFEFGSTTPLLTQDFTLNHTKSYSLLVTNKKTNLEYIFFENPQKVVPAGKVSVRVVHGAYDLSQVDITFNNYTSKTKISGLSYKGTSSYVDLPAGFNEVIVTKTSSPGQLVLAIDATMEEGKLYTIYLLGNSSGNFGEEYSLNFLDETNRAGQFLFNFTPSQISRIRVINASPNSPGLDVTLDQSKLAQNVLFGNSSGYLFTRSGLREVKVTPGGTSSPILLSFNFQFETNKLYSLLLMDSVSLLTPILVEDMNFTMEEGKAYVRFINASSNSPPFDIKIGNPTGVIKHSYFTYQQITSYEPYDPQILSFVFTRTNSSEEIISLRGFSLVAGKAYTIVVLGFYQGQPGQQLQVKWFQDN
;
A
#
# COMPACT_ATOMS: atom_id res chain seq x y z
N MET A 1 59.10 -53.44 -28.21
CA MET A 1 60.31 -53.94 -27.55
C MET A 1 61.32 -52.80 -27.51
N ASN A 2 61.67 -52.38 -26.29
CA ASN A 2 62.49 -51.21 -25.96
C ASN A 2 63.93 -51.36 -26.44
N LYS A 3 64.36 -50.51 -27.39
CA LYS A 3 65.74 -49.96 -27.50
C LYS A 3 65.95 -48.89 -28.61
N PHE A 4 64.90 -48.22 -29.12
CA PHE A 4 65.04 -47.19 -30.18
C PHE A 4 64.54 -45.77 -29.80
N ILE A 5 64.12 -45.54 -28.54
CA ILE A 5 63.63 -44.23 -28.05
C ILE A 5 64.72 -43.49 -27.22
N GLN A 6 66.00 -43.90 -27.34
CA GLN A 6 67.10 -43.40 -26.49
C GLN A 6 68.21 -42.57 -27.19
N ILE A 7 68.10 -42.21 -28.48
CA ILE A 7 69.10 -41.36 -29.17
C ILE A 7 68.63 -39.91 -29.38
N PHE A 8 67.33 -39.62 -29.17
CA PHE A 8 66.78 -38.28 -29.35
C PHE A 8 66.87 -37.36 -28.10
N ILE A 9 67.45 -37.84 -27.00
CA ILE A 9 67.43 -37.17 -25.67
C ILE A 9 68.82 -36.67 -25.21
N LEU A 10 69.89 -36.81 -26.00
CA LEU A 10 71.24 -36.33 -25.61
C LEU A 10 71.73 -35.03 -26.30
N LEU A 11 70.92 -34.43 -27.19
CA LEU A 11 71.28 -33.23 -27.97
C LEU A 11 70.54 -31.96 -27.53
N PHE A 12 69.74 -32.05 -26.48
CA PHE A 12 68.97 -30.94 -25.95
C PHE A 12 69.26 -30.79 -24.46
N SER A 13 69.76 -29.62 -24.10
CA SER A 13 70.01 -29.10 -22.75
C SER A 13 71.35 -29.44 -22.08
N LEU A 14 72.05 -28.35 -21.76
CA LEU A 14 73.22 -28.14 -20.89
C LEU A 14 74.57 -27.97 -21.60
N PHE A 15 75.30 -26.88 -21.42
CA PHE A 15 75.17 -25.70 -20.55
C PHE A 15 76.22 -24.70 -21.06
N LEU A 16 75.86 -23.43 -21.29
CA LEU A 16 76.07 -22.36 -20.30
C LEU A 16 77.55 -22.21 -19.88
N GLY A 17 78.25 -21.21 -20.43
CA GLY A 17 79.45 -20.66 -19.80
C GLY A 17 80.57 -20.19 -20.73
N LEU A 18 80.82 -18.87 -20.70
CA LEU A 18 82.05 -18.13 -21.07
C LEU A 18 82.19 -17.71 -22.55
N LEU A 19 82.01 -16.43 -22.96
CA LEU A 19 82.80 -15.19 -22.66
C LEU A 19 84.21 -15.25 -23.32
N PHE A 20 84.79 -14.26 -24.03
CA PHE A 20 84.62 -12.80 -24.17
C PHE A 20 85.47 -12.29 -25.39
N ASN A 21 85.12 -11.12 -25.93
CA ASN A 21 85.98 -10.03 -26.47
C ASN A 21 86.93 -10.25 -27.69
N SER A 22 86.71 -9.49 -28.78
CA SER A 22 87.39 -8.18 -29.04
C SER A 22 87.48 -7.80 -30.54
N CYS A 23 87.18 -6.51 -30.81
CA CYS A 23 87.59 -5.59 -31.90
C CYS A 23 88.68 -6.09 -32.88
N GLY A 24 88.70 -5.78 -34.19
CA GLY A 24 88.14 -4.68 -35.00
C GLY A 24 88.68 -4.80 -36.45
N PRO A 25 88.85 -3.70 -37.22
CA PRO A 25 87.89 -3.19 -38.19
C PRO A 25 88.35 -3.31 -39.67
N ILE A 26 87.42 -3.10 -40.62
CA ILE A 26 87.74 -2.76 -42.03
C ILE A 26 87.01 -1.47 -42.45
N HIS A 27 87.72 -0.70 -43.26
CA HIS A 27 87.64 0.70 -43.69
C HIS A 27 86.51 1.00 -44.71
N GLU A 28 85.89 2.19 -44.65
CA GLU A 28 84.99 2.74 -45.69
C GLU A 28 85.63 3.95 -46.42
N TRP A 29 85.36 4.08 -47.72
CA TRP A 29 85.75 5.20 -48.63
C TRP A 29 84.49 6.02 -49.05
N PRO A 30 84.63 7.22 -49.67
CA PRO A 30 83.82 8.41 -49.37
C PRO A 30 82.53 8.64 -50.20
N THR A 31 81.75 9.59 -49.69
CA THR A 31 80.38 10.07 -50.01
C THR A 31 80.19 10.83 -51.33
N GLU A 32 79.01 10.71 -51.95
CA GLU A 32 78.46 11.68 -52.92
C GLU A 32 78.03 13.01 -52.25
N PRO A 33 78.18 14.18 -52.90
CA PRO A 33 77.70 15.47 -52.37
C PRO A 33 76.19 15.66 -52.56
N GLY A 34 75.48 16.07 -51.50
CA GLY A 34 74.09 16.57 -51.57
C GLY A 34 73.04 15.83 -50.75
N LYS A 35 73.40 14.75 -50.03
CA LYS A 35 72.53 14.16 -48.98
C LYS A 35 73.00 14.62 -47.60
N PRO A 36 72.09 14.95 -46.66
CA PRO A 36 72.48 15.15 -45.26
C PRO A 36 73.26 13.93 -44.78
N SER A 37 74.42 14.13 -44.15
CA SER A 37 75.21 13.00 -43.65
C SER A 37 74.40 12.26 -42.59
N LEU A 38 74.01 11.02 -42.89
CA LEU A 38 73.39 10.09 -41.95
C LEU A 38 74.40 9.79 -40.84
N GLY A 39 74.31 10.53 -39.73
CA GLY A 39 75.04 10.21 -38.51
C GLY A 39 74.14 9.49 -37.54
N LYS A 40 74.64 8.44 -36.89
CA LYS A 40 73.91 7.77 -35.80
C LYS A 40 73.86 8.74 -34.60
N GLY A 41 72.66 9.17 -34.22
CA GLY A 41 72.49 10.02 -33.04
C GLY A 41 71.09 10.56 -32.81
N THR A 42 70.43 11.22 -33.77
CA THR A 42 69.12 11.87 -33.52
C THR A 42 68.12 11.60 -34.64
N LYS A 43 66.83 11.46 -34.30
CA LYS A 43 65.76 11.10 -35.24
C LYS A 43 64.67 12.15 -35.22
N ILE A 44 64.22 12.61 -36.39
CA ILE A 44 63.18 13.63 -36.49
C ILE A 44 62.04 13.23 -37.43
N ARG A 45 60.83 13.72 -37.21
CA ARG A 45 59.72 13.60 -38.17
C ARG A 45 58.83 14.84 -38.16
N PHE A 46 58.09 15.05 -39.25
CA PHE A 46 57.14 16.16 -39.39
C PHE A 46 55.71 15.62 -39.38
N VAL A 47 54.79 16.37 -38.77
CA VAL A 47 53.36 16.05 -38.69
C VAL A 47 52.58 17.30 -39.08
N ASN A 48 51.59 17.20 -39.95
CA ASN A 48 50.73 18.32 -40.31
C ASN A 48 49.32 18.18 -39.71
N THR A 49 49.02 19.02 -38.72
CA THR A 49 47.71 19.15 -38.07
C THR A 49 47.00 20.47 -38.36
N ALA A 50 47.57 21.32 -39.23
CA ALA A 50 46.93 22.54 -39.70
C ALA A 50 45.93 22.20 -40.82
N TYR A 51 44.63 22.32 -40.52
CA TYR A 51 43.55 21.90 -41.42
C TYR A 51 43.26 22.89 -42.55
N GLU A 52 43.73 24.13 -42.43
CA GLU A 52 43.50 25.18 -43.45
C GLU A 52 44.69 25.37 -44.40
N ILE A 53 45.84 24.73 -44.16
CA ILE A 53 47.01 24.90 -45.04
C ILE A 53 47.00 23.87 -46.18
N PRO A 54 47.31 24.29 -47.43
CA PRO A 54 47.58 23.36 -48.53
C PRO A 54 48.78 22.44 -48.23
N PRO A 55 48.98 21.35 -48.99
CA PRO A 55 50.11 20.44 -48.80
C PRO A 55 51.47 21.17 -48.82
N VAL A 56 52.40 20.72 -47.99
CA VAL A 56 53.71 21.38 -47.81
C VAL A 56 54.88 20.47 -48.13
N ASP A 57 55.98 21.05 -48.61
CA ASP A 57 57.27 20.40 -48.80
C ASP A 57 58.22 20.76 -47.66
N ILE A 58 59.04 19.80 -47.24
CA ILE A 58 59.99 19.94 -46.14
C ILE A 58 61.42 19.89 -46.68
N TYR A 59 62.22 20.87 -46.29
CA TYR A 59 63.63 20.99 -46.61
C TYR A 59 64.47 21.03 -45.33
N ILE A 60 65.61 20.36 -45.33
CA ILE A 60 66.60 20.37 -44.25
C ILE A 60 67.95 20.73 -44.85
N ASN A 61 68.61 21.75 -44.31
CA ASN A 61 69.89 22.29 -44.80
C ASN A 61 69.86 22.52 -46.33
N GLY A 62 68.77 23.10 -46.83
CA GLY A 62 68.56 23.36 -48.25
C GLY A 62 68.14 22.16 -49.12
N SER A 63 68.15 20.93 -48.60
CA SER A 63 67.77 19.72 -49.34
C SER A 63 66.32 19.33 -49.07
N LYS A 64 65.51 19.07 -50.11
CA LYS A 64 64.13 18.58 -49.93
C LYS A 64 64.16 17.16 -49.36
N VAL A 65 63.57 16.95 -48.19
CA VAL A 65 63.55 15.66 -47.50
C VAL A 65 62.18 14.99 -47.52
N TYR A 66 61.11 15.76 -47.75
CA TYR A 66 59.76 15.23 -47.93
C TYR A 66 58.94 16.16 -48.82
N SER A 67 58.03 15.60 -49.61
CA SER A 67 57.13 16.38 -50.46
C SER A 67 55.69 15.98 -50.22
N TYR A 68 54.78 16.94 -50.38
CA TYR A 68 53.33 16.72 -50.32
C TYR A 68 52.80 16.27 -48.94
N LEU A 69 53.21 16.95 -47.87
CA LEU A 69 52.71 16.69 -46.52
C LEU A 69 51.32 17.34 -46.31
N THR A 70 50.26 16.53 -46.44
CA THR A 70 48.85 16.94 -46.28
C THR A 70 48.42 16.96 -44.82
N PHE A 71 47.27 17.60 -44.52
CA PHE A 71 46.61 17.49 -43.21
C PHE A 71 46.40 16.02 -42.81
N LYS A 72 46.65 15.70 -41.53
CA LYS A 72 46.61 14.35 -40.94
C LYS A 72 47.70 13.40 -41.43
N LEU A 73 48.82 13.92 -41.93
CA LEU A 73 49.95 13.09 -42.37
C LEU A 73 51.19 13.34 -41.53
N ALA A 74 51.92 12.26 -41.25
CA ALA A 74 53.21 12.26 -40.59
C ALA A 74 54.28 11.60 -41.48
N THR A 75 55.46 12.20 -41.57
CA THR A 75 56.57 11.65 -42.34
C THR A 75 57.17 10.42 -41.65
N TYR A 76 58.04 9.69 -42.35
CA TYR A 76 58.96 8.74 -41.74
C TYR A 76 59.99 9.46 -40.84
N TYR A 77 60.68 8.74 -39.95
CA TYR A 77 61.78 9.30 -39.18
C TYR A 77 63.04 9.48 -40.05
N ILE A 78 63.59 10.70 -40.03
CA ILE A 78 64.81 11.08 -40.71
C ILE A 78 65.94 11.07 -39.67
N ASP A 79 66.98 10.30 -39.94
CA ASP A 79 68.22 10.32 -39.15
C ASP A 79 69.05 11.56 -39.49
N LEU A 80 69.44 12.31 -38.46
CA LEU A 80 70.31 13.47 -38.57
C LEU A 80 71.47 13.37 -37.58
N LYS A 81 72.51 14.15 -37.84
CA LYS A 81 73.55 14.38 -36.84
C LYS A 81 73.01 15.30 -35.74
N PRO A 82 73.48 15.15 -34.49
CA PRO A 82 73.29 16.18 -33.48
C PRO A 82 73.97 17.48 -33.92
N GLY A 83 73.36 18.64 -33.63
CA GLY A 83 73.85 19.95 -34.05
C GLY A 83 72.77 20.86 -34.62
N GLU A 84 73.17 22.00 -35.18
CA GLU A 84 72.25 22.96 -35.80
C GLU A 84 71.87 22.54 -37.22
N HIS A 85 70.56 22.55 -37.49
CA HIS A 85 69.99 22.24 -38.80
C HIS A 85 68.97 23.31 -39.19
N GLU A 86 69.11 23.86 -40.40
CA GLU A 86 68.08 24.73 -40.99
C GLU A 86 66.93 23.87 -41.49
N ILE A 87 65.73 24.11 -40.97
CA ILE A 87 64.47 23.51 -41.44
C ILE A 87 63.68 24.58 -42.19
N LYS A 88 63.31 24.27 -43.43
CA LYS A 88 62.53 25.14 -44.30
C LYS A 88 61.28 24.39 -44.77
N ILE A 89 60.10 24.93 -44.50
CA ILE A 89 58.79 24.42 -44.92
C ILE A 89 58.24 25.36 -45.98
N VAL A 90 57.87 24.83 -47.14
CA VAL A 90 57.31 25.62 -48.26
C VAL A 90 56.00 25.01 -48.72
N ARG A 91 55.09 25.83 -49.24
CA ARG A 91 53.84 25.34 -49.83
C ARG A 91 54.16 24.59 -51.12
N ASN A 92 53.57 23.42 -51.32
CA ASN A 92 53.87 22.57 -52.47
C ASN A 92 53.39 23.18 -53.80
N SER A 93 52.26 23.91 -53.78
CA SER A 93 51.61 24.44 -55.00
C SER A 93 52.38 25.56 -55.70
N ASP A 94 52.98 26.47 -54.93
CA ASP A 94 53.60 27.71 -55.43
C ASP A 94 55.00 27.97 -54.86
N SER A 95 55.53 27.03 -54.05
CA SER A 95 56.83 27.14 -53.36
C SER A 95 56.93 28.34 -52.39
N GLU A 96 55.81 28.92 -51.95
CA GLU A 96 55.81 30.00 -50.96
C GLU A 96 56.44 29.52 -49.64
N LEU A 97 57.31 30.35 -49.05
CA LEU A 97 57.93 30.04 -47.76
C LEU A 97 56.90 30.15 -46.63
N ILE A 98 56.59 29.01 -46.00
CA ILE A 98 55.68 28.95 -44.84
C ILE A 98 56.46 29.20 -43.55
N LYS A 99 57.63 28.55 -43.38
CA LYS A 99 58.50 28.73 -42.22
C LYS A 99 59.95 28.40 -42.56
N ARG A 100 60.90 29.17 -42.01
CA ARG A 100 62.33 28.85 -41.98
C ARG A 100 62.81 29.03 -40.55
N ASP A 101 63.56 28.06 -40.04
CA ASP A 101 64.15 28.13 -38.70
C ASP A 101 65.43 27.31 -38.61
N THR A 102 66.36 27.67 -37.73
CA THR A 102 67.57 26.90 -37.45
C THR A 102 67.46 26.28 -36.07
N ILE A 103 67.45 24.95 -36.01
CA ILE A 103 67.08 24.20 -34.82
C ILE A 103 68.25 23.33 -34.38
N LYS A 104 68.60 23.40 -33.10
CA LYS A 104 69.64 22.57 -32.50
C LYS A 104 69.04 21.24 -32.04
N LEU A 105 69.60 20.15 -32.54
CA LEU A 105 69.18 18.78 -32.20
C LEU A 105 70.21 18.11 -31.30
N ASP A 106 69.76 17.63 -30.15
CA ASP A 106 70.60 16.85 -29.24
C ASP A 106 70.75 15.39 -29.69
N SER A 107 71.81 14.73 -29.21
CA SER A 107 72.05 13.30 -29.44
C SER A 107 71.08 12.40 -28.66
N ASN A 108 70.83 11.22 -29.21
CA ASN A 108 69.96 10.15 -28.71
C ASN A 108 68.52 10.58 -28.38
N ARG A 109 67.97 11.51 -29.17
CA ARG A 109 66.60 12.00 -29.03
C ARG A 109 65.76 11.80 -30.29
N PHE A 110 64.45 11.76 -30.06
CA PHE A 110 63.41 11.75 -31.09
C PHE A 110 62.69 13.09 -31.06
N TYR A 111 62.55 13.75 -32.22
CA TYR A 111 61.82 15.01 -32.36
C TYR A 111 60.63 14.86 -33.32
N ILE A 112 59.51 15.48 -32.96
CA ILE A 112 58.31 15.65 -33.78
C ILE A 112 58.10 17.14 -34.01
N PHE A 113 58.09 17.55 -35.27
CA PHE A 113 57.76 18.89 -35.72
C PHE A 113 56.29 18.91 -36.15
N ASN A 114 55.41 19.33 -35.24
CA ASN A 114 53.98 19.48 -35.53
C ASN A 114 53.70 20.85 -36.16
N ILE A 115 53.27 20.86 -37.42
CA ILE A 115 52.79 22.04 -38.15
C ILE A 115 51.31 22.23 -37.79
N LEU A 116 51.00 23.36 -37.16
CA LEU A 116 49.66 23.70 -36.66
C LEU A 116 49.31 25.16 -36.95
N GLY A 117 48.04 25.54 -36.76
CA GLY A 117 47.54 26.90 -37.02
C GLY A 117 46.70 27.01 -38.29
N THR A 118 46.47 28.24 -38.74
CA THR A 118 45.62 28.59 -39.88
C THR A 118 46.45 29.03 -41.08
N THR A 119 45.82 29.17 -42.26
CA THR A 119 46.49 29.61 -43.51
C THR A 119 47.26 30.92 -43.36
N LEU A 120 46.78 31.80 -42.47
CA LEU A 120 47.38 33.11 -42.23
C LEU A 120 48.47 33.09 -41.15
N ARG A 121 48.55 32.04 -40.33
CA ARG A 121 49.47 31.95 -39.17
C ARG A 121 49.94 30.50 -38.92
N PRO A 122 50.71 29.90 -39.84
CA PRO A 122 51.29 28.58 -39.63
C PRO A 122 52.43 28.62 -38.60
N GLU A 123 52.40 27.69 -37.66
CA GLU A 123 53.40 27.57 -36.60
C GLU A 123 53.91 26.13 -36.47
N ILE A 124 55.11 25.98 -35.89
CA ILE A 124 55.72 24.67 -35.63
C ILE A 124 55.86 24.49 -34.13
N LYS A 125 55.22 23.45 -33.59
CA LYS A 125 55.46 22.96 -32.24
C LYS A 125 56.42 21.78 -32.29
N ILE A 126 57.57 21.95 -31.63
CA ILE A 126 58.55 20.88 -31.46
C ILE A 126 58.17 20.07 -30.21
N LEU A 127 58.12 18.75 -30.35
CA LEU A 127 57.94 17.79 -29.27
C LEU A 127 59.12 16.83 -29.29
N ASP A 128 59.72 16.54 -28.14
CA ASP A 128 60.84 15.63 -28.05
C ASP A 128 60.57 14.47 -27.08
N ARG A 129 61.38 13.41 -27.19
CA ARG A 129 61.49 12.33 -26.20
C ARG A 129 62.84 11.60 -26.31
N THR A 130 63.24 10.91 -25.25
CA THR A 130 64.26 9.86 -25.30
C THR A 130 63.65 8.53 -25.71
N ASP A 131 64.48 7.50 -25.87
CA ASP A 131 63.97 6.14 -25.98
C ASP A 131 63.23 5.75 -24.67
N LEU A 132 62.08 5.08 -24.78
CA LEU A 132 61.21 4.74 -23.64
C LEU A 132 60.90 3.24 -23.67
N SER A 133 61.04 2.55 -22.53
CA SER A 133 60.68 1.13 -22.39
C SER A 133 59.24 0.96 -21.90
N ILE A 134 58.52 -0.05 -22.42
CA ILE A 134 57.10 -0.28 -22.11
C ILE A 134 56.86 -1.74 -21.70
N ALA A 135 56.05 -1.94 -20.65
CA ALA A 135 55.60 -3.25 -20.19
C ALA A 135 54.40 -3.76 -21.01
N ASN A 136 54.32 -5.08 -21.24
CA ASN A 136 53.40 -5.76 -22.18
C ASN A 136 51.89 -5.57 -21.94
N ASN A 137 51.46 -4.84 -20.90
CA ASN A 137 50.04 -4.62 -20.56
C ASN A 137 49.64 -3.12 -20.55
N PHE A 138 50.55 -2.21 -20.93
CA PHE A 138 50.33 -0.77 -20.86
C PHE A 138 50.70 -0.06 -22.16
N SER A 139 50.16 1.14 -22.33
CA SER A 139 50.54 2.12 -23.35
C SER A 139 51.01 3.42 -22.68
N LEU A 140 51.85 4.19 -23.38
CA LEU A 140 52.24 5.55 -22.98
C LEU A 140 51.57 6.55 -23.91
N VAL A 141 50.89 7.55 -23.34
CA VAL A 141 50.09 8.51 -24.13
C VAL A 141 50.38 9.94 -23.70
N ARG A 142 50.58 10.85 -24.66
CA ARG A 142 50.57 12.30 -24.44
C ARG A 142 49.59 13.00 -25.37
N PHE A 143 49.09 14.16 -24.95
CA PHE A 143 48.08 14.93 -25.67
C PHE A 143 48.60 16.30 -26.08
N VAL A 144 48.17 16.79 -27.24
CA VAL A 144 48.60 18.07 -27.82
C VAL A 144 47.38 18.83 -28.32
N ASN A 145 47.16 20.04 -27.80
CA ASN A 145 46.10 20.92 -28.28
C ASN A 145 46.59 21.71 -29.50
N SER A 146 46.10 21.33 -30.68
CA SER A 146 46.49 21.92 -31.98
C SER A 146 45.36 22.73 -32.65
N SER A 147 44.19 22.87 -32.01
CA SER A 147 43.05 23.63 -32.53
C SER A 147 42.95 25.01 -31.87
N PRO A 148 42.92 26.11 -32.65
CA PRO A 148 42.78 27.45 -32.09
C PRO A 148 41.36 27.76 -31.58
N GLU A 149 40.33 27.03 -32.04
CA GLU A 149 38.92 27.31 -31.71
C GLU A 149 38.47 26.78 -30.34
N ILE A 150 39.14 25.73 -29.82
CA ILE A 150 38.75 25.10 -28.54
C ILE A 150 39.32 25.81 -27.31
N GLY A 151 40.26 26.76 -27.50
CA GLY A 151 40.92 27.47 -26.40
C GLY A 151 41.67 26.54 -25.44
N LYS A 152 41.72 26.91 -24.16
CA LYS A 152 42.28 26.08 -23.08
C LYS A 152 41.26 25.02 -22.66
N VAL A 153 41.71 23.76 -22.55
CA VAL A 153 40.82 22.61 -22.29
C VAL A 153 41.35 21.68 -21.19
N ASP A 154 40.44 20.99 -20.50
CA ASP A 154 40.77 19.86 -19.62
C ASP A 154 40.53 18.55 -20.38
N VAL A 155 41.48 17.62 -20.30
CA VAL A 155 41.43 16.31 -20.98
C VAL A 155 41.21 15.21 -19.95
N ALA A 156 40.04 14.56 -19.98
CA ALA A 156 39.79 13.36 -19.17
C ALA A 156 39.96 12.11 -20.01
N VAL A 157 40.68 11.12 -19.49
CA VAL A 157 40.97 9.84 -20.13
C VAL A 157 40.65 8.72 -19.17
N PHE A 158 39.74 7.82 -19.53
CA PHE A 158 39.37 6.70 -18.66
C PHE A 158 39.06 5.43 -19.46
N ASN A 159 39.38 4.27 -18.87
CA ASN A 159 39.01 2.93 -19.34
C ASN A 159 38.39 2.15 -18.15
N GLN A 160 38.24 0.83 -18.25
CA GLN A 160 37.67 0.01 -17.16
C GLN A 160 38.51 -0.01 -15.87
N VAL A 161 39.81 0.32 -15.95
CA VAL A 161 40.80 0.15 -14.89
C VAL A 161 41.38 1.48 -14.42
N ASP A 162 41.58 2.43 -15.34
CA ASP A 162 42.25 3.70 -15.12
C ASP A 162 41.33 4.90 -15.38
N ASN A 163 41.54 5.97 -14.62
CA ASN A 163 40.87 7.25 -14.79
C ASN A 163 41.87 8.39 -14.53
N PHE A 164 42.14 9.20 -15.54
CA PHE A 164 43.11 10.29 -15.54
C PHE A 164 42.47 11.62 -15.97
N LEU A 165 42.94 12.72 -15.39
CA LEU A 165 42.55 14.09 -15.76
C LEU A 165 43.80 14.95 -15.97
N ILE A 166 43.90 15.58 -17.14
CA ILE A 166 44.93 16.55 -17.49
C ILE A 166 44.26 17.91 -17.56
N ALA A 167 44.48 18.74 -16.54
CA ALA A 167 43.89 20.07 -16.49
C ALA A 167 44.72 21.10 -17.29
N ASP A 168 44.04 22.14 -17.78
CA ASP A 168 44.60 23.36 -18.34
C ASP A 168 45.53 23.17 -19.56
N LEU A 169 45.18 22.28 -20.48
CA LEU A 169 45.93 22.07 -21.72
C LEU A 169 45.70 23.23 -22.71
N ASP A 170 46.65 24.18 -22.71
CA ASP A 170 46.67 25.36 -23.59
C ASP A 170 46.86 25.02 -25.07
N TYR A 171 46.32 25.87 -25.95
CA TYR A 171 46.63 25.82 -27.38
C TYR A 171 48.15 25.92 -27.59
N LYS A 172 48.70 25.04 -28.43
CA LYS A 172 50.15 24.87 -28.71
C LYS A 172 50.97 24.23 -27.57
N SER A 173 50.31 23.66 -26.57
CA SER A 173 50.93 22.91 -25.48
C SER A 173 50.72 21.41 -25.60
N ALA A 174 51.57 20.65 -24.92
CA ALA A 174 51.51 19.19 -24.85
C ALA A 174 51.60 18.72 -23.40
N SER A 175 50.93 17.61 -23.08
CA SER A 175 51.03 16.97 -21.76
C SER A 175 52.31 16.15 -21.60
N GLY A 176 52.62 15.74 -20.37
CA GLY A 176 53.51 14.62 -20.11
C GLY A 176 52.91 13.29 -20.57
N PHE A 177 53.75 12.24 -20.65
CA PHE A 177 53.27 10.88 -20.91
C PHE A 177 52.59 10.30 -19.67
N ILE A 178 51.38 9.78 -19.85
CA ILE A 178 50.66 8.99 -18.84
C ILE A 178 50.67 7.51 -19.22
N LYS A 179 50.70 6.63 -18.20
CA LYS A 179 50.68 5.18 -18.35
C LYS A 179 49.24 4.69 -18.23
N ILE A 180 48.70 4.16 -19.33
CA ILE A 180 47.31 3.68 -19.41
C ILE A 180 47.32 2.17 -19.68
N SER A 181 46.55 1.41 -18.91
CA SER A 181 46.29 -0.02 -19.12
C SER A 181 45.69 -0.23 -20.50
N SER A 182 46.15 -1.25 -21.21
CA SER A 182 45.69 -1.49 -22.57
C SER A 182 44.20 -1.81 -22.61
N GLY A 183 43.48 -1.25 -23.58
CA GLY A 183 42.06 -1.50 -23.76
C GLY A 183 41.31 -0.29 -24.31
N THR A 184 39.99 -0.46 -24.45
CA THR A 184 39.09 0.57 -24.92
C THR A 184 38.75 1.54 -23.79
N GLY A 185 38.95 2.83 -24.03
CA GLY A 185 38.59 3.93 -23.15
C GLY A 185 37.93 5.09 -23.90
N LYS A 186 37.84 6.24 -23.23
CA LYS A 186 37.32 7.50 -23.78
C LYS A 186 38.27 8.65 -23.55
N ILE A 187 38.23 9.62 -24.45
CA ILE A 187 38.87 10.93 -24.31
C ILE A 187 37.78 12.00 -24.37
N ASN A 188 37.64 12.75 -23.28
CA ASN A 188 36.73 13.89 -23.19
C ASN A 188 37.52 15.19 -23.10
N LEU A 189 37.06 16.21 -23.83
CA LEU A 189 37.56 17.58 -23.74
C LEU A 189 36.49 18.48 -23.11
N PHE A 190 36.87 19.13 -22.02
CA PHE A 190 36.05 20.12 -21.36
C PHE A 190 36.65 21.51 -21.55
N LYS A 191 35.80 22.54 -21.57
CA LYS A 191 36.29 23.92 -21.43
C LYS A 191 36.94 24.04 -20.05
N SER A 192 38.20 24.48 -20.01
CA SER A 192 39.02 24.48 -18.78
C SER A 192 38.29 25.09 -17.57
N GLY A 193 38.35 24.37 -16.46
CA GLY A 193 37.73 24.74 -15.18
C GLY A 193 36.20 24.63 -15.16
N THR A 194 35.57 23.98 -16.16
CA THR A 194 34.11 23.80 -16.24
C THR A 194 33.72 22.38 -16.65
N GLU A 195 32.48 21.97 -16.39
CA GLU A 195 31.93 20.69 -16.85
C GLU A 195 31.41 20.74 -18.30
N ASN A 196 31.64 21.84 -19.02
CA ASN A 196 31.13 22.01 -20.37
C ASN A 196 31.91 21.14 -21.36
N LEU A 197 31.33 20.01 -21.75
CA LEU A 197 31.89 19.10 -22.75
C LEU A 197 31.92 19.77 -24.14
N ILE A 198 33.13 19.85 -24.72
CA ILE A 198 33.39 20.36 -26.07
C ILE A 198 33.42 19.21 -27.07
N PHE A 199 34.12 18.12 -26.73
CA PHE A 199 34.37 16.98 -27.61
C PHE A 199 34.50 15.69 -26.80
N THR A 200 34.05 14.58 -27.37
CA THR A 200 34.24 13.23 -26.82
C THR A 200 34.47 12.24 -27.96
N SER A 201 35.40 11.32 -27.75
CA SER A 201 35.70 10.22 -28.67
C SER A 201 36.06 8.97 -27.91
N SER A 202 35.74 7.82 -28.49
CA SER A 202 36.35 6.55 -28.08
C SER A 202 37.86 6.60 -28.31
N ALA A 203 38.60 5.76 -27.60
CA ALA A 203 40.02 5.55 -27.79
C ALA A 203 40.35 4.08 -27.55
N ASN A 204 41.18 3.47 -28.40
CA ASN A 204 41.74 2.14 -28.14
C ASN A 204 43.22 2.26 -27.87
N PHE A 205 43.64 1.91 -26.65
CA PHE A 205 45.03 1.97 -26.23
C PHE A 205 45.65 0.58 -26.29
N GLU A 206 46.41 0.30 -27.34
CA GLU A 206 47.06 -0.99 -27.52
C GLU A 206 48.30 -1.15 -26.62
N ALA A 207 48.52 -2.37 -26.10
CA ALA A 207 49.67 -2.68 -25.28
C ALA A 207 51.00 -2.50 -26.04
N GLY A 208 52.02 -1.98 -25.35
CA GLY A 208 53.36 -1.78 -25.92
C GLY A 208 53.50 -0.56 -26.84
N LYS A 209 52.47 0.28 -26.96
CA LYS A 209 52.46 1.45 -27.86
C LYS A 209 52.76 2.78 -27.17
N ILE A 210 53.35 3.70 -27.94
CA ILE A 210 53.58 5.11 -27.57
C ILE A 210 52.72 5.96 -28.49
N TYR A 211 51.78 6.71 -27.93
CA TYR A 211 50.88 7.58 -28.69
C TYR A 211 51.12 9.06 -28.39
N THR A 212 51.17 9.87 -29.45
CA THR A 212 50.88 11.30 -29.38
C THR A 212 49.52 11.56 -30.00
N VAL A 213 48.62 12.17 -29.24
CA VAL A 213 47.25 12.47 -29.66
C VAL A 213 47.10 13.98 -29.88
N PHE A 214 46.74 14.40 -31.08
CA PHE A 214 46.54 15.80 -31.46
C PHE A 214 45.05 16.15 -31.54
N PHE A 215 44.61 17.17 -30.80
CA PHE A 215 43.29 17.77 -30.95
C PHE A 215 43.34 18.84 -32.05
N ALA A 216 42.75 18.58 -33.22
CA ALA A 216 42.82 19.47 -34.39
C ALA A 216 41.48 19.51 -35.15
N GLY A 217 41.23 20.61 -35.87
CA GLY A 217 39.98 20.86 -36.62
C GLY A 217 39.03 21.87 -35.95
N ASN A 218 37.85 22.07 -36.56
CA ASN A 218 36.87 23.11 -36.19
C ASN A 218 35.62 22.59 -35.48
N ILE A 219 35.08 23.41 -34.58
CA ILE A 219 33.82 23.16 -33.90
C ILE A 219 32.67 23.40 -34.89
N GLY A 220 31.87 22.38 -35.19
CA GLY A 220 30.68 22.49 -36.04
C GLY A 220 30.88 22.17 -37.52
N ALA A 221 32.12 21.98 -37.98
CA ALA A 221 32.37 21.44 -39.31
C ALA A 221 31.89 19.97 -39.39
N THR A 222 31.30 19.60 -40.52
CA THR A 222 30.70 18.26 -40.75
C THR A 222 31.51 17.40 -41.72
N ASP A 223 32.65 17.91 -42.19
CA ASP A 223 33.54 17.26 -43.15
C ASP A 223 34.86 16.78 -42.48
N SER A 224 35.89 16.48 -43.29
CA SER A 224 37.19 16.03 -42.79
C SER A 224 37.93 17.04 -41.91
N THR A 225 37.48 18.30 -41.84
CA THR A 225 38.06 19.37 -41.00
C THR A 225 37.40 19.49 -39.62
N SER A 226 36.38 18.67 -39.33
CA SER A 226 35.75 18.60 -38.01
C SER A 226 36.78 18.35 -36.90
N LEU A 227 36.60 19.03 -35.75
CA LEU A 227 37.38 18.81 -34.54
C LEU A 227 37.43 17.32 -34.18
N ASN A 228 38.64 16.77 -34.04
CA ASN A 228 38.87 15.38 -33.66
C ASN A 228 40.15 15.17 -32.85
N ALA A 229 40.31 13.97 -32.29
CA ALA A 229 41.51 13.49 -31.64
C ALA A 229 42.27 12.54 -32.60
N TYR A 230 43.38 13.02 -33.16
CA TYR A 230 44.20 12.31 -34.14
C TYR A 230 45.40 11.64 -33.47
N PHE A 231 45.51 10.33 -33.63
CA PHE A 231 46.53 9.49 -33.00
C PHE A 231 47.72 9.30 -33.94
N LEU A 232 48.92 9.43 -33.37
CA LEU A 232 50.19 9.07 -33.97
C LEU A 232 50.85 7.96 -33.15
N ASP A 233 51.12 6.81 -33.76
CA ASP A 233 51.92 5.73 -33.16
C ASP A 233 53.41 6.04 -33.34
N GLU A 234 54.06 6.47 -32.26
CA GLU A 234 55.49 6.81 -32.26
C GLU A 234 56.41 5.58 -32.30
N THR A 235 55.86 4.37 -32.20
CA THR A 235 56.64 3.12 -32.39
C THR A 235 56.84 2.75 -33.86
N LYS A 236 56.08 3.37 -34.77
CA LYS A 236 56.18 3.16 -36.21
C LYS A 236 57.10 4.19 -36.85
N TYR A 237 58.09 3.71 -37.61
CA TYR A 237 59.13 4.55 -38.20
C TYR A 237 58.83 5.05 -39.62
N ASP A 238 57.83 4.48 -40.28
CA ASP A 238 57.40 4.83 -41.62
C ASP A 238 56.43 6.03 -41.64
N ILE A 239 56.03 6.43 -42.85
CA ILE A 239 54.97 7.43 -43.08
C ILE A 239 53.65 6.93 -42.49
N GLN A 240 52.91 7.83 -41.83
CA GLN A 240 51.64 7.49 -41.18
C GLN A 240 50.59 8.54 -41.45
N SER A 241 49.42 8.10 -41.92
CA SER A 241 48.19 8.89 -41.77
C SER A 241 47.75 8.81 -40.30
N LEU A 242 47.48 9.96 -39.69
CA LEU A 242 46.93 10.01 -38.35
C LEU A 242 45.52 9.41 -38.37
N PHE A 243 45.26 8.47 -37.47
CA PHE A 243 43.96 7.84 -37.35
C PHE A 243 43.16 8.49 -36.22
N ASN A 244 41.84 8.35 -36.26
CA ASN A 244 40.95 8.80 -35.20
C ASN A 244 39.85 7.76 -34.99
N PHE A 245 39.18 7.84 -33.85
CA PHE A 245 38.04 6.99 -33.54
C PHE A 245 36.72 7.75 -33.77
N GLU A 246 35.60 7.05 -33.61
CA GLU A 246 34.27 7.65 -33.77
C GLU A 246 33.99 8.66 -32.64
N GLN A 247 33.57 9.87 -33.05
CA GLN A 247 33.09 10.90 -32.13
C GLN A 247 31.72 10.51 -31.57
N GLY A 248 31.54 10.74 -30.27
CA GLY A 248 30.28 10.48 -29.56
C GLY A 248 29.07 11.21 -30.15
N VAL A 249 27.91 10.59 -30.04
CA VAL A 249 26.63 11.08 -30.60
C VAL A 249 25.59 11.35 -29.52
N THR A 250 24.60 12.19 -29.80
CA THR A 250 23.46 12.55 -28.95
C THR A 250 22.18 12.52 -29.78
N LYS A 251 20.99 12.39 -29.18
CA LYS A 251 19.71 12.45 -29.91
C LYS A 251 18.90 13.66 -29.51
N ILE A 252 18.37 14.40 -30.48
CA ILE A 252 17.64 15.66 -30.25
C ILE A 252 16.26 15.60 -30.91
N ARG A 253 15.24 16.08 -30.20
CA ARG A 253 13.87 16.31 -30.67
C ARG A 253 13.44 17.75 -30.40
N PHE A 254 12.65 18.34 -31.29
CA PHE A 254 12.05 19.66 -31.13
C PHE A 254 10.53 19.58 -30.96
N ILE A 255 9.95 20.45 -30.14
CA ILE A 255 8.51 20.60 -29.95
C ILE A 255 8.11 22.07 -30.12
N ASN A 256 7.08 22.34 -30.92
CA ASN A 256 6.51 23.67 -31.07
C ASN A 256 5.30 23.89 -30.14
N GLY A 257 5.49 24.66 -29.07
CA GLY A 257 4.44 25.09 -28.14
C GLY A 257 4.04 26.56 -28.25
N ILE A 258 4.40 27.24 -29.35
CA ILE A 258 4.16 28.67 -29.52
C ILE A 258 2.69 28.92 -29.86
N THR A 259 1.91 29.44 -28.92
CA THR A 259 0.44 29.64 -29.03
C THR A 259 0.03 30.73 -30.02
N THR A 260 0.97 31.61 -30.42
CA THR A 260 0.70 32.74 -31.32
C THR A 260 0.98 32.46 -32.80
N THR A 261 1.45 31.27 -33.17
CA THR A 261 1.73 30.89 -34.57
C THR A 261 1.16 29.52 -34.90
N GLN A 262 0.95 29.25 -36.20
CA GLN A 262 0.54 27.91 -36.66
C GLN A 262 1.75 26.98 -36.87
N SER A 263 2.92 27.51 -37.28
CA SER A 263 4.12 26.72 -37.54
C SER A 263 5.43 27.49 -37.33
N VAL A 264 6.55 26.75 -37.27
CA VAL A 264 7.93 27.27 -37.20
C VAL A 264 8.89 26.55 -38.16
N GLN A 265 9.98 27.22 -38.52
CA GLN A 265 11.11 26.67 -39.28
C GLN A 265 12.36 26.54 -38.41
N LEU A 266 13.16 25.49 -38.61
CA LEU A 266 14.32 25.12 -37.77
C LEU A 266 15.58 24.87 -38.63
N THR A 267 16.69 25.47 -38.21
CA THR A 267 18.05 25.23 -38.74
C THR A 267 19.01 24.91 -37.59
N ILE A 268 19.93 23.95 -37.81
CA ILE A 268 20.94 23.50 -36.83
C ILE A 268 22.32 23.59 -37.48
N ASP A 269 23.28 24.23 -36.83
CA ASP A 269 24.64 24.47 -37.34
C ASP A 269 24.65 25.04 -38.78
N GLY A 270 23.69 25.93 -39.08
CA GLY A 270 23.50 26.53 -40.40
C GLY A 270 22.77 25.66 -41.44
N VAL A 271 22.43 24.40 -41.12
CA VAL A 271 21.77 23.45 -42.03
C VAL A 271 20.25 23.40 -41.75
N PRO A 272 19.38 23.47 -42.79
CA PRO A 272 17.93 23.30 -42.61
C PRO A 272 17.55 21.94 -42.02
N PHE A 273 16.81 21.94 -40.91
CA PHE A 273 16.35 20.74 -40.22
C PHE A 273 14.86 20.46 -40.45
N ARG A 274 14.00 21.48 -40.30
CA ARG A 274 12.55 21.40 -40.57
C ARG A 274 12.02 22.70 -41.15
N THR A 275 11.30 22.60 -42.26
CA THR A 275 10.73 23.76 -42.97
C THR A 275 9.32 24.12 -42.51
N SER A 276 8.62 23.25 -41.78
CA SER A 276 7.35 23.54 -41.11
C SER A 276 7.10 22.54 -39.97
N LEU A 277 7.08 23.02 -38.73
CA LEU A 277 6.68 22.27 -37.54
C LEU A 277 5.44 22.93 -36.93
N LEU A 278 4.30 22.24 -36.95
CA LEU A 278 3.00 22.80 -36.52
C LEU A 278 2.92 22.97 -35.00
N PHE A 279 2.02 23.84 -34.53
CA PHE A 279 1.69 23.98 -33.11
C PHE A 279 1.29 22.62 -32.51
N ASN A 280 1.81 22.32 -31.32
CA ASN A 280 1.64 21.04 -30.62
C ASN A 280 2.14 19.82 -31.40
N GLN A 281 3.20 19.98 -32.20
CA GLN A 281 3.87 18.88 -32.88
C GLN A 281 5.31 18.69 -32.39
N ALA A 282 5.73 17.43 -32.28
CA ALA A 282 7.08 17.01 -31.96
C ALA A 282 7.75 16.31 -33.16
N THR A 283 9.04 16.58 -33.38
CA THR A 283 9.84 15.83 -34.37
C THR A 283 10.17 14.43 -33.87
N SER A 284 10.70 13.55 -34.73
CA SER A 284 11.38 12.34 -34.25
C SER A 284 12.70 12.71 -33.58
N PHE A 285 13.23 11.82 -32.73
CA PHE A 285 14.59 11.93 -32.24
C PHE A 285 15.56 11.69 -33.40
N GLN A 286 16.45 12.64 -33.66
CA GLN A 286 17.49 12.50 -34.68
C GLN A 286 18.88 12.52 -34.03
N THR A 287 19.81 11.74 -34.58
CA THR A 287 21.18 11.62 -34.08
C THR A 287 22.02 12.78 -34.58
N PHE A 288 22.67 13.48 -33.65
CA PHE A 288 23.66 14.53 -33.90
C PHE A 288 24.97 14.15 -33.23
N LYS A 289 26.09 14.75 -33.63
CA LYS A 289 27.32 14.67 -32.83
C LYS A 289 27.06 15.30 -31.45
N ALA A 290 27.71 14.82 -30.39
CA ALA A 290 27.64 15.46 -29.06
C ALA A 290 28.51 16.74 -28.97
N GLY A 291 28.19 17.65 -28.06
CA GLY A 291 28.85 18.95 -27.86
C GLY A 291 27.95 20.17 -28.10
N ALA A 292 28.54 21.36 -28.28
CA ALA A 292 27.83 22.61 -28.52
C ALA A 292 27.25 22.71 -29.95
N ARG A 293 25.97 23.05 -30.11
CA ARG A 293 25.26 23.18 -31.39
C ARG A 293 24.56 24.53 -31.51
N ASN A 294 24.64 25.19 -32.66
CA ASN A 294 23.88 26.41 -32.95
C ASN A 294 22.47 26.04 -33.44
N ILE A 295 21.44 26.65 -32.85
CA ILE A 295 20.04 26.40 -33.14
C ILE A 295 19.36 27.71 -33.47
N LYS A 296 18.74 27.76 -34.65
CA LYS A 296 17.97 28.90 -35.11
C LYS A 296 16.55 28.51 -35.50
N VAL A 297 15.56 29.28 -35.01
CA VAL A 297 14.12 29.05 -35.18
C VAL A 297 13.47 30.30 -35.73
N SER A 298 12.69 30.20 -36.81
CA SER A 298 11.94 31.34 -37.39
C SER A 298 10.43 31.04 -37.38
N LEU A 299 9.60 32.03 -37.04
CA LEU A 299 8.14 31.86 -37.08
C LEU A 299 7.64 31.75 -38.53
N GLY A 300 6.64 30.88 -38.79
CA GLY A 300 6.03 30.74 -40.12
C GLY A 300 5.34 32.02 -40.64
N SER A 301 5.03 32.97 -39.76
CA SER A 301 4.53 34.32 -40.09
C SER A 301 5.63 35.30 -40.53
N GLY A 302 6.91 34.93 -40.43
CA GLY A 302 8.07 35.76 -40.79
C GLY A 302 8.47 36.81 -39.74
N GLN A 303 7.74 36.95 -38.63
CA GLN A 303 8.00 37.96 -37.59
C GLN A 303 8.55 37.31 -36.31
N GLY A 304 9.87 37.36 -36.09
CA GLY A 304 10.54 36.87 -34.88
C GLY A 304 11.34 35.57 -35.06
N TYR A 305 12.49 35.47 -34.39
CA TYR A 305 13.37 34.30 -34.43
C TYR A 305 14.08 34.04 -33.09
N ILE A 306 14.51 32.80 -32.87
CA ILE A 306 15.46 32.37 -31.82
C ILE A 306 16.79 32.07 -32.53
N ASP A 307 17.92 32.51 -31.98
CA ASP A 307 19.28 32.16 -32.44
C ASP A 307 20.16 31.95 -31.20
N THR A 308 20.54 30.71 -30.91
CA THR A 308 21.20 30.35 -29.65
C THR A 308 22.10 29.11 -29.79
N THR A 309 23.09 28.97 -28.90
CA THR A 309 23.95 27.78 -28.84
C THR A 309 23.57 26.93 -27.63
N ILE A 310 23.27 25.65 -27.87
CA ILE A 310 22.89 24.70 -26.83
C ILE A 310 23.92 23.56 -26.75
N ILE A 311 24.34 23.20 -25.53
CA ILE A 311 25.29 22.11 -25.28
C ILE A 311 24.54 20.80 -25.02
N PHE A 312 24.95 19.72 -25.69
CA PHE A 312 24.36 18.38 -25.57
C PHE A 312 25.41 17.33 -25.21
N SER A 313 25.16 16.54 -24.16
CA SER A 313 26.04 15.44 -23.75
C SER A 313 25.88 14.19 -24.63
N GLU A 314 26.94 13.38 -24.70
CA GLU A 314 26.96 12.13 -25.46
C GLU A 314 26.04 11.05 -24.86
N LEU A 315 25.47 10.22 -25.73
CA LEU A 315 24.56 9.10 -25.43
C LEU A 315 23.33 9.51 -24.60
N LYS A 316 23.01 10.80 -24.57
CA LYS A 316 21.80 11.36 -23.99
C LYS A 316 20.79 11.74 -25.06
N ASN A 317 19.54 11.79 -24.65
CA ASN A 317 18.42 12.25 -25.47
C ASN A 317 17.98 13.61 -24.94
N TYR A 318 17.63 14.56 -25.81
CA TYR A 318 17.18 15.89 -25.42
C TYR A 318 15.91 16.30 -26.17
N THR A 319 15.00 16.97 -25.46
CA THR A 319 13.85 17.67 -26.01
C THR A 319 14.10 19.17 -25.91
N VAL A 320 13.96 19.89 -27.02
CA VAL A 320 13.97 21.35 -27.07
C VAL A 320 12.52 21.82 -27.27
N TYR A 321 11.92 22.41 -26.24
CA TYR A 321 10.55 22.92 -26.28
C TYR A 321 10.54 24.42 -26.58
N LEU A 322 9.80 24.82 -27.61
CA LEU A 322 9.65 26.21 -28.04
C LEU A 322 8.39 26.80 -27.41
N SER A 323 8.53 27.90 -26.66
CA SER A 323 7.40 28.57 -25.99
C SER A 323 7.36 30.06 -26.29
N ASN A 324 6.22 30.69 -26.02
CA ASN A 324 6.01 32.12 -26.11
C ASN A 324 5.11 32.64 -24.98
N VAL A 325 5.38 33.86 -24.53
CA VAL A 325 4.43 34.63 -23.70
C VAL A 325 4.50 36.10 -24.07
N ALA A 326 3.34 36.74 -24.24
CA ALA A 326 3.20 38.17 -24.53
C ALA A 326 4.16 38.72 -25.60
N LYS A 327 4.47 37.90 -26.63
CA LYS A 327 5.38 38.11 -27.79
C LYS A 327 6.86 37.69 -27.64
N ASN A 328 7.36 37.31 -26.47
CA ASN A 328 8.75 36.84 -26.30
C ASN A 328 8.87 35.35 -26.64
N LEU A 329 9.84 34.99 -27.50
CA LEU A 329 10.14 33.60 -27.86
C LEU A 329 11.23 33.02 -26.95
N SER A 330 11.13 31.74 -26.62
CA SER A 330 12.14 31.05 -25.80
C SER A 330 12.26 29.57 -26.19
N ALA A 331 13.47 29.02 -26.05
CA ALA A 331 13.76 27.60 -26.23
C ALA A 331 14.20 26.98 -24.89
N ILE A 332 13.46 25.97 -24.43
CA ILE A 332 13.70 25.27 -23.18
C ILE A 332 14.42 23.94 -23.50
N ARG A 333 15.66 23.79 -23.05
CA ARG A 333 16.43 22.53 -23.18
C ARG A 333 16.08 21.59 -22.04
N ILE A 334 15.65 20.37 -22.37
CA ILE A 334 15.26 19.36 -21.40
C ILE A 334 16.01 18.05 -21.70
N GLU A 335 16.76 17.53 -20.73
CA GLU A 335 17.38 16.20 -20.84
C GLU A 335 16.30 15.11 -20.66
N ASN A 336 16.20 14.18 -21.60
CA ASN A 336 15.35 12.99 -21.50
C ASN A 336 16.15 11.87 -20.86
N GLU A 337 15.99 11.70 -19.55
CA GLU A 337 16.54 10.54 -18.82
C GLU A 337 15.93 9.23 -19.36
N SER A 338 16.79 8.23 -19.58
CA SER A 338 16.34 6.87 -19.83
C SER A 338 15.72 6.31 -18.56
N LYS A 339 14.42 6.01 -18.59
CA LYS A 339 13.71 5.33 -17.50
C LYS A 339 13.34 3.92 -17.93
N ASN A 340 13.74 2.93 -17.15
CA ASN A 340 13.21 1.58 -17.25
C ASN A 340 11.83 1.59 -16.60
N VAL A 341 10.78 1.49 -17.43
CA VAL A 341 9.40 1.52 -16.94
C VAL A 341 8.85 0.10 -16.93
N THR A 342 8.44 -0.38 -15.77
CA THR A 342 7.69 -1.63 -15.68
C THR A 342 6.33 -1.46 -16.37
N GLY A 343 5.80 -2.52 -17.01
CA GLY A 343 4.56 -2.43 -17.79
C GLY A 343 3.33 -1.94 -17.01
N ASN A 344 3.39 -1.95 -15.66
CA ASN A 344 2.34 -1.50 -14.75
C ASN A 344 2.58 -0.11 -14.11
N ARG A 345 3.51 0.69 -14.65
CA ARG A 345 3.81 2.05 -14.18
C ARG A 345 3.90 3.05 -15.31
N ALA A 346 3.67 4.31 -15.02
CA ALA A 346 3.97 5.42 -15.91
C ALA A 346 4.81 6.46 -15.16
N TYR A 347 5.73 7.12 -15.85
CA TYR A 347 6.46 8.25 -15.28
C TYR A 347 5.98 9.54 -15.93
N LEU A 348 5.72 10.57 -15.13
CA LEU A 348 5.28 11.88 -15.59
C LEU A 348 6.19 12.95 -15.01
N ARG A 349 6.65 13.88 -15.84
CA ARG A 349 7.21 15.15 -15.37
C ARG A 349 6.41 16.33 -15.91
N ILE A 350 6.42 17.42 -15.17
CA ILE A 350 5.76 18.67 -15.54
C ILE A 350 6.81 19.73 -15.87
N VAL A 351 6.57 20.47 -16.93
CA VAL A 351 7.38 21.60 -17.37
C VAL A 351 6.54 22.87 -17.30
N ASN A 352 6.99 23.86 -16.53
CA ASN A 352 6.36 25.17 -16.54
C ASN A 352 6.81 25.95 -17.78
N ALA A 353 5.98 25.94 -18.83
CA ALA A 353 6.24 26.64 -20.08
C ALA A 353 5.42 27.93 -20.23
N THR A 354 4.75 28.39 -19.17
CA THR A 354 4.03 29.68 -19.11
C THR A 354 4.74 30.66 -18.18
N GLN A 355 4.68 31.95 -18.51
CA GLN A 355 5.21 33.05 -17.70
C GLN A 355 4.10 33.75 -16.89
N ASP A 356 2.83 33.41 -17.15
CA ASP A 356 1.66 33.97 -16.46
C ASP A 356 1.48 33.43 -15.04
N LEU A 357 2.14 32.31 -14.73
CA LEU A 357 2.07 31.61 -13.45
C LEU A 357 3.48 31.54 -12.84
N GLN A 358 3.68 32.30 -11.77
CA GLN A 358 4.81 32.14 -10.85
C GLN A 358 4.41 31.15 -9.74
N ASN A 359 5.38 30.40 -9.21
CA ASN A 359 5.13 29.45 -8.13
C ASN A 359 3.99 28.48 -8.47
N LEU A 360 4.14 27.78 -9.60
CA LEU A 360 3.14 26.83 -10.08
C LEU A 360 3.11 25.62 -9.16
N LEU A 361 2.06 25.51 -8.36
CA LEU A 361 1.79 24.37 -7.50
C LEU A 361 1.08 23.29 -8.33
N VAL A 362 1.69 22.12 -8.41
CA VAL A 362 1.14 20.96 -9.10
C VAL A 362 0.79 19.91 -8.05
N ASN A 363 -0.48 19.54 -8.01
CA ASN A 363 -0.99 18.43 -7.20
C ASN A 363 -1.42 17.30 -8.13
N ILE A 364 -0.77 16.14 -8.03
CA ILE A 364 -1.08 14.94 -8.80
C ILE A 364 -1.67 13.90 -7.86
N ASN A 365 -2.94 13.60 -8.05
CA ASN A 365 -3.65 12.55 -7.33
C ASN A 365 -3.74 11.31 -8.22
N SER A 366 -3.01 10.27 -7.81
CA SER A 366 -2.95 8.97 -8.49
C SER A 366 -3.35 7.84 -7.55
N LEU A 367 -3.53 6.62 -8.08
CA LEU A 367 -3.69 5.41 -7.27
C LEU A 367 -2.45 5.07 -6.41
N LEU A 368 -1.30 5.68 -6.69
CA LEU A 368 -0.08 5.53 -5.89
C LEU A 368 0.01 6.56 -4.74
N GLY A 369 -0.95 7.48 -4.65
CA GLY A 369 -0.95 8.56 -3.65
C GLY A 369 -0.96 9.95 -4.28
N GLN A 370 -0.94 10.96 -3.40
CA GLN A 370 -0.89 12.38 -3.78
C GLN A 370 0.56 12.86 -3.82
N ASN A 371 0.96 13.51 -4.92
CA ASN A 371 2.24 14.18 -5.06
C ASN A 371 2.02 15.68 -5.27
N SER A 372 2.65 16.49 -4.43
CA SER A 372 2.54 17.95 -4.48
C SER A 372 3.94 18.55 -4.58
N PHE A 373 4.16 19.39 -5.58
CA PHE A 373 5.43 20.10 -5.74
C PHE A 373 5.22 21.46 -6.40
N GLU A 374 6.23 22.31 -6.25
CA GLU A 374 6.20 23.68 -6.74
C GLU A 374 7.25 23.89 -7.83
N LEU A 375 6.84 24.55 -8.90
CA LEU A 375 7.70 24.99 -10.00
C LEU A 375 7.79 26.52 -9.95
N GLN A 376 8.88 27.03 -9.36
CA GLN A 376 8.99 28.44 -8.99
C GLN A 376 9.00 29.40 -10.20
N ASN A 377 9.74 29.06 -11.26
CA ASN A 377 9.99 29.96 -12.38
C ASN A 377 9.61 29.36 -13.74
N PHE A 378 9.47 30.22 -14.74
CA PHE A 378 9.40 29.83 -16.15
C PHE A 378 10.60 28.93 -16.52
N ALA A 379 10.38 27.95 -17.39
CA ALA A 379 11.35 26.94 -17.83
C ALA A 379 11.83 25.96 -16.73
N SER A 380 11.20 25.96 -15.54
CA SER A 380 11.45 24.93 -14.54
C SER A 380 10.82 23.58 -14.95
N VAL A 381 11.52 22.50 -14.62
CA VAL A 381 11.17 21.12 -14.96
C VAL A 381 11.18 20.30 -13.68
N SER A 382 10.13 19.53 -13.44
CA SER A 382 10.10 18.60 -12.31
C SER A 382 10.96 17.37 -12.57
N ASN A 383 11.38 16.68 -11.52
CA ASN A 383 11.81 15.28 -11.63
C ASN A 383 10.65 14.43 -12.20
N TYR A 384 10.99 13.26 -12.74
CA TYR A 384 9.98 12.27 -13.10
C TYR A 384 9.32 11.71 -11.85
N ILE A 385 8.00 11.77 -11.85
CA ILE A 385 7.13 11.29 -10.78
C ILE A 385 6.52 9.98 -11.26
N GLU A 386 6.62 8.95 -10.43
CA GLU A 386 5.96 7.69 -10.69
C GLU A 386 4.46 7.82 -10.48
N THR A 387 3.68 7.33 -11.43
CA THR A 387 2.22 7.38 -11.44
C THR A 387 1.65 6.00 -11.78
N ALA A 388 0.44 5.73 -11.30
CA ALA A 388 -0.28 4.55 -11.72
C ALA A 388 -0.74 4.68 -13.17
N PRO A 389 -0.75 3.57 -13.94
CA PRO A 389 -1.44 3.55 -15.22
C PRO A 389 -2.93 3.81 -15.02
N GLY A 390 -3.57 4.45 -15.99
CA GLY A 390 -4.97 4.86 -15.93
C GLY A 390 -5.15 6.32 -15.51
N GLN A 391 -6.26 6.59 -14.82
CA GLN A 391 -6.70 7.96 -14.53
C GLN A 391 -5.90 8.60 -13.39
N ASN A 392 -5.32 9.77 -13.66
CA ASN A 392 -4.57 10.59 -12.72
C ASN A 392 -5.15 12.01 -12.75
N ILE A 393 -5.54 12.56 -11.60
CA ILE A 393 -6.05 13.94 -11.53
C ILE A 393 -4.88 14.89 -11.28
N ILE A 394 -4.67 15.82 -12.20
CA ILE A 394 -3.62 16.84 -12.08
C ILE A 394 -4.31 18.18 -11.87
N THR A 395 -4.06 18.79 -10.71
CA THR A 395 -4.59 20.11 -10.33
C THR A 395 -3.46 21.12 -10.29
N LEU A 396 -3.62 22.20 -11.04
CA LEU A 396 -2.72 23.33 -11.09
C LEU A 396 -3.25 24.47 -10.21
N SER A 397 -2.37 25.05 -9.41
CA SER A 397 -2.62 26.24 -8.60
C SER A 397 -1.43 27.20 -8.68
N SER A 398 -1.63 28.45 -8.30
CA SER A 398 -0.56 29.44 -8.18
C SER A 398 -0.81 30.31 -6.95
N SER A 399 0.19 31.05 -6.48
CA SER A 399 0.10 31.86 -5.27
C SER A 399 -1.14 32.77 -5.28
N GLY A 400 -2.04 32.59 -4.30
CA GLY A 400 -3.31 33.33 -4.20
C GLY A 400 -4.43 32.89 -5.16
N LYS A 401 -4.21 31.87 -5.99
CA LYS A 401 -5.17 31.35 -6.98
C LYS A 401 -5.24 29.82 -6.92
N PRO A 402 -6.04 29.25 -6.00
CA PRO A 402 -6.22 27.81 -5.92
C PRO A 402 -7.08 27.28 -7.07
N ASN A 403 -6.80 26.05 -7.50
CA ASN A 403 -7.61 25.28 -8.45
C ASN A 403 -7.83 25.96 -9.81
N LEU A 404 -6.76 26.48 -10.41
CA LEU A 404 -6.80 27.14 -11.72
C LEU A 404 -7.23 26.20 -12.86
N LEU A 405 -6.75 24.96 -12.82
CA LEU A 405 -7.08 23.95 -13.82
C LEU A 405 -6.93 22.56 -13.20
N SER A 406 -7.96 21.73 -13.33
CA SER A 406 -7.89 20.30 -13.02
C SER A 406 -8.17 19.49 -14.28
N ILE A 407 -7.30 18.54 -14.60
CA ILE A 407 -7.48 17.62 -15.73
C ILE A 407 -7.45 16.16 -15.26
N SER A 408 -8.14 15.31 -16.02
CA SER A 408 -8.17 13.86 -15.81
C SER A 408 -7.25 13.16 -16.82
N ALA A 409 -5.96 13.03 -16.49
CA ALA A 409 -4.95 12.45 -17.37
C ALA A 409 -4.96 10.92 -17.35
N TYR A 410 -5.26 10.29 -18.49
CA TYR A 410 -5.18 8.83 -18.66
C TYR A 410 -3.78 8.43 -19.17
N LEU A 411 -2.93 7.90 -18.28
CA LEU A 411 -1.55 7.53 -18.59
C LEU A 411 -1.42 6.02 -18.83
N GLU A 412 -0.88 5.61 -19.98
CA GLU A 412 -0.63 4.19 -20.28
C GLU A 412 0.55 3.64 -19.47
N GLY A 413 0.46 2.37 -19.04
CA GLY A 413 1.57 1.65 -18.41
C GLY A 413 2.74 1.39 -19.37
N GLY A 414 3.96 1.36 -18.85
CA GLY A 414 5.20 1.23 -19.63
C GLY A 414 5.60 2.51 -20.38
N ARG A 415 4.98 3.66 -20.09
CA ARG A 415 5.25 4.93 -20.79
C ARG A 415 5.90 5.99 -19.89
N VAL A 416 6.65 6.88 -20.53
CA VAL A 416 7.27 8.07 -19.93
C VAL A 416 6.68 9.29 -20.59
N TYR A 417 6.21 10.26 -19.81
CA TYR A 417 5.53 11.46 -20.29
C TYR A 417 6.23 12.74 -19.81
N SER A 418 6.30 13.72 -20.71
CA SER A 418 6.48 15.13 -20.35
C SER A 418 5.16 15.85 -20.59
N ALA A 419 4.71 16.62 -19.61
CA ALA A 419 3.56 17.51 -19.75
C ALA A 419 3.99 18.97 -19.65
N PHE A 420 3.55 19.78 -20.61
CA PHE A 420 3.91 21.18 -20.74
C PHE A 420 2.70 22.03 -20.38
N VAL A 421 2.86 22.91 -19.38
CA VAL A 421 1.84 23.89 -18.99
C VAL A 421 2.07 25.17 -19.80
N THR A 422 1.13 25.53 -20.66
CA THR A 422 1.21 26.69 -21.56
C THR A 422 -0.10 27.50 -21.57
N GLY A 423 -0.09 28.73 -22.10
CA GLY A 423 -1.25 29.63 -22.12
C GLY A 423 -1.48 30.42 -20.82
N SER A 424 -2.66 31.03 -20.71
CA SER A 424 -3.07 32.01 -19.68
C SER A 424 -4.35 31.59 -18.92
N TYR A 425 -4.40 31.78 -17.60
CA TYR A 425 -5.53 31.34 -16.74
C TYR A 425 -6.83 32.15 -16.91
N ILE A 426 -6.76 33.31 -17.56
CA ILE A 426 -7.92 34.11 -18.01
C ILE A 426 -8.08 34.11 -19.55
N GLY A 427 -7.23 33.35 -20.25
CA GLY A 427 -7.24 33.28 -21.70
C GLY A 427 -8.40 32.44 -22.24
N THR A 428 -8.80 32.74 -23.48
CA THR A 428 -9.79 31.97 -24.24
C THR A 428 -9.11 31.22 -25.40
N ASP A 429 -9.76 30.18 -25.92
CA ASP A 429 -9.33 29.38 -27.08
C ASP A 429 -7.88 28.84 -26.97
N LYS A 430 -7.03 29.09 -27.98
CA LYS A 430 -5.63 28.59 -28.05
C LYS A 430 -4.69 29.25 -27.04
N ASN A 431 -5.11 30.36 -26.42
CA ASN A 431 -4.35 31.04 -25.38
C ASN A 431 -4.86 30.72 -23.96
N ALA A 432 -5.92 29.91 -23.83
CA ALA A 432 -6.37 29.42 -22.54
C ALA A 432 -5.31 28.52 -21.90
N LEU A 433 -5.23 28.53 -20.57
CA LEU A 433 -4.33 27.68 -19.81
C LEU A 433 -4.60 26.21 -20.15
N MET A 434 -3.56 25.51 -20.59
CA MET A 434 -3.65 24.12 -21.01
C MET A 434 -2.44 23.29 -20.59
N VAL A 435 -2.63 21.97 -20.54
CA VAL A 435 -1.57 20.99 -20.31
C VAL A 435 -1.49 20.05 -21.50
N SER A 436 -0.35 20.03 -22.19
CA SER A 436 -0.11 19.20 -23.38
C SER A 436 0.94 18.14 -23.10
N PHE A 437 0.71 16.91 -23.54
CA PHE A 437 1.51 15.73 -23.20
C PHE A 437 2.23 15.17 -24.42
N VAL A 438 3.43 14.62 -24.18
CA VAL A 438 4.22 13.89 -25.17
C VAL A 438 4.76 12.60 -24.54
N LYS A 439 4.81 11.50 -25.31
CA LYS A 439 5.44 10.25 -24.89
C LYS A 439 6.95 10.34 -25.17
N ASP A 440 7.77 10.39 -24.13
CA ASP A 440 9.22 10.55 -24.25
C ASP A 440 9.94 9.26 -24.66
N ASN A 441 9.35 8.11 -24.39
CA ASN A 441 9.86 6.82 -24.84
C ASN A 441 9.35 6.39 -26.22
N ASP A 442 8.68 7.30 -26.96
CA ASP A 442 8.42 7.13 -28.38
C ASP A 442 9.55 7.77 -29.21
N THR A 443 9.99 7.06 -30.24
CA THR A 443 11.09 7.48 -31.11
C THR A 443 10.62 8.19 -32.37
N LEU A 444 9.34 8.07 -32.71
CA LEU A 444 8.71 8.72 -33.86
C LEU A 444 8.25 10.16 -33.54
N GLY A 445 8.03 10.95 -34.58
CA GLY A 445 7.37 12.25 -34.43
C GLY A 445 5.90 12.06 -34.03
N GLN A 446 5.40 12.91 -33.14
CA GLN A 446 4.04 12.78 -32.59
C GLN A 446 3.37 14.15 -32.41
N ASN A 447 2.05 14.17 -32.47
CA ASN A 447 1.27 15.32 -32.01
C ASN A 447 1.14 15.24 -30.49
N LEU A 448 1.29 16.37 -29.82
CA LEU A 448 0.97 16.48 -28.42
C LEU A 448 -0.55 16.37 -28.24
N PHE A 449 -0.96 15.71 -27.16
CA PHE A 449 -2.37 15.50 -26.83
C PHE A 449 -2.68 16.14 -25.48
N SER A 450 -3.96 16.41 -25.23
CA SER A 450 -4.48 16.96 -23.97
C SER A 450 -5.60 16.09 -23.44
N PHE A 451 -5.97 16.33 -22.17
CA PHE A 451 -7.06 15.62 -21.51
C PHE A 451 -8.18 16.56 -21.12
N GLU A 452 -9.38 16.02 -20.91
CA GLU A 452 -10.55 16.79 -20.52
C GLU A 452 -10.39 17.40 -19.13
N GLN A 453 -10.97 18.61 -18.96
CA GLN A 453 -11.10 19.24 -17.66
C GLN A 453 -12.05 18.45 -16.77
N VAL A 454 -11.75 18.43 -15.48
CA VAL A 454 -12.63 17.79 -14.51
C VAL A 454 -13.86 18.66 -14.25
N LYS A 455 -15.00 18.01 -13.99
CA LYS A 455 -16.28 18.66 -13.71
C LYS A 455 -16.62 18.60 -12.23
N SER A 456 -17.48 19.51 -11.80
CA SER A 456 -18.05 19.66 -10.45
C SER A 456 -19.57 19.83 -10.56
N SER A 457 -20.29 19.78 -9.45
CA SER A 457 -21.76 19.68 -9.47
C SER A 457 -22.46 20.81 -8.74
N ILE A 458 -23.53 21.35 -9.35
CA ILE A 458 -24.37 22.41 -8.79
C ILE A 458 -25.86 22.01 -8.81
N LYS A 459 -26.62 22.34 -7.76
CA LYS A 459 -28.06 22.05 -7.62
C LYS A 459 -28.82 23.24 -7.04
N LEU A 460 -30.06 23.44 -7.48
CA LEU A 460 -31.01 24.44 -6.97
C LEU A 460 -32.19 23.78 -6.22
N VAL A 461 -32.66 24.38 -5.13
CA VAL A 461 -33.79 23.94 -4.28
C VAL A 461 -34.69 25.13 -3.95
N ASN A 462 -36.02 24.96 -4.09
CA ASN A 462 -37.01 26.00 -3.78
C ASN A 462 -37.80 25.65 -2.50
N ILE A 463 -37.61 26.42 -1.43
CA ILE A 463 -38.34 26.25 -0.15
C ILE A 463 -39.14 27.49 0.24
N SER A 464 -39.41 28.40 -0.71
CA SER A 464 -40.26 29.55 -0.47
C SER A 464 -41.74 29.22 -0.78
N PRO A 465 -42.67 29.30 0.19
CA PRO A 465 -44.10 28.99 -0.03
C PRO A 465 -44.81 29.98 -0.96
N GLU A 466 -44.13 31.05 -1.39
CA GLU A 466 -44.64 32.12 -2.26
C GLU A 466 -43.93 32.18 -3.65
N LEU A 467 -42.95 31.32 -3.92
CA LEU A 467 -42.28 31.23 -5.23
C LEU A 467 -42.71 29.96 -5.99
N ASP A 468 -43.49 30.14 -7.05
CA ASP A 468 -44.02 29.02 -7.84
C ASP A 468 -42.99 28.40 -8.82
N GLY A 469 -41.94 29.14 -9.22
CA GLY A 469 -40.91 28.66 -10.17
C GLY A 469 -39.63 29.53 -10.28
N ILE A 470 -38.45 28.89 -10.32
CA ILE A 470 -37.12 29.55 -10.48
C ILE A 470 -36.17 28.81 -11.47
N ASP A 471 -35.21 29.55 -12.07
CA ASP A 471 -34.26 29.07 -13.11
C ASP A 471 -32.77 29.17 -12.65
N LEU A 472 -31.88 28.33 -13.22
CA LEU A 472 -30.41 28.32 -12.97
C LEU A 472 -29.58 28.45 -14.27
N ILE A 473 -28.59 29.35 -14.30
CA ILE A 473 -27.71 29.63 -15.46
C ILE A 473 -26.23 29.67 -15.03
N VAL A 474 -25.31 29.06 -15.82
CA VAL A 474 -23.85 29.08 -15.58
C VAL A 474 -23.07 29.35 -16.88
N ASP A 475 -22.10 30.28 -16.88
CA ASP A 475 -21.29 30.70 -18.05
C ASP A 475 -22.14 31.01 -19.30
N ASN A 476 -23.24 31.72 -19.10
CA ASN A 476 -24.26 32.02 -20.13
C ASN A 476 -25.04 30.81 -20.68
N ASN A 477 -24.90 29.62 -20.08
CA ASN A 477 -25.63 28.42 -20.44
C ASN A 477 -26.75 28.11 -19.41
N PRO A 478 -28.05 28.09 -19.80
CA PRO A 478 -29.14 27.72 -18.90
C PRO A 478 -29.09 26.23 -18.54
N LEU A 479 -29.11 25.91 -17.25
CA LEU A 479 -29.01 24.54 -16.74
C LEU A 479 -30.37 23.97 -16.31
N PHE A 480 -31.23 24.75 -15.65
CA PHE A 480 -32.59 24.32 -15.25
C PHE A 480 -33.59 25.46 -15.35
N SER A 481 -34.86 25.12 -15.61
CA SER A 481 -35.97 26.09 -15.64
C SER A 481 -37.21 25.58 -14.89
N ASN A 482 -37.95 26.50 -14.26
CA ASN A 482 -39.24 26.28 -13.58
C ASN A 482 -39.24 25.30 -12.38
N LEU A 483 -38.39 25.54 -11.36
CA LEU A 483 -38.35 24.72 -10.14
C LEU A 483 -39.43 25.10 -9.11
N SER A 484 -40.39 24.19 -8.85
CA SER A 484 -41.54 24.41 -7.94
C SER A 484 -41.23 24.38 -6.43
N TYR A 485 -42.13 24.94 -5.61
CA TYR A 485 -42.03 24.92 -4.14
C TYR A 485 -41.97 23.49 -3.56
N LYS A 486 -41.06 23.26 -2.61
CA LYS A 486 -40.68 21.96 -2.03
C LYS A 486 -40.03 20.99 -3.02
N TYR A 487 -39.46 21.49 -4.13
CA TYR A 487 -38.68 20.66 -5.06
C TYR A 487 -37.21 21.06 -5.11
N ALA A 488 -36.39 20.05 -5.41
CA ALA A 488 -34.98 20.16 -5.72
C ALA A 488 -34.75 19.71 -7.16
N SER A 489 -33.87 20.41 -7.87
CA SER A 489 -33.36 19.98 -9.18
C SER A 489 -32.36 18.82 -9.07
N LYS A 490 -31.99 18.22 -10.19
CA LYS A 490 -30.81 17.34 -10.28
C LYS A 490 -29.52 18.18 -10.15
N TYR A 491 -28.40 17.52 -9.90
CA TYR A 491 -27.08 18.13 -10.05
C TYR A 491 -26.73 18.32 -11.54
N PHE A 492 -26.14 19.47 -11.85
CA PHE A 492 -25.61 19.80 -13.15
C PHE A 492 -24.09 19.81 -13.13
N GLN A 493 -23.48 19.15 -14.11
CA GLN A 493 -22.02 19.11 -14.25
C GLN A 493 -21.52 20.40 -14.91
N VAL A 494 -20.63 21.10 -14.21
CA VAL A 494 -20.00 22.34 -14.66
C VAL A 494 -18.48 22.21 -14.56
N ASN A 495 -17.73 22.84 -15.47
CA ASN A 495 -16.26 22.73 -15.44
C ASN A 495 -15.70 23.39 -14.16
N THR A 496 -14.63 22.85 -13.60
CA THR A 496 -13.99 23.39 -12.38
C THR A 496 -13.16 24.65 -12.64
N GLY A 497 -13.09 25.57 -11.68
CA GLY A 497 -12.41 26.87 -11.73
C GLY A 497 -13.39 28.02 -11.57
N PHE A 498 -12.97 29.25 -11.87
CA PHE A 498 -13.84 30.44 -11.79
C PHE A 498 -14.93 30.43 -12.88
N ARG A 499 -16.21 30.50 -12.47
CA ARG A 499 -17.42 30.40 -13.32
C ARG A 499 -18.47 31.45 -12.96
N ASN A 500 -19.27 31.92 -13.91
CA ASN A 500 -20.35 32.88 -13.66
C ASN A 500 -21.68 32.16 -13.37
N VAL A 501 -22.34 32.39 -12.23
CA VAL A 501 -23.57 31.68 -11.76
C VAL A 501 -24.73 32.67 -11.51
N VAL A 502 -25.93 32.37 -12.03
CA VAL A 502 -27.14 33.22 -11.93
C VAL A 502 -28.41 32.40 -11.59
N VAL A 503 -29.26 32.90 -10.68
CA VAL A 503 -30.60 32.37 -10.36
C VAL A 503 -31.65 33.47 -10.53
N LYS A 504 -32.77 33.18 -11.19
CA LYS A 504 -33.86 34.16 -11.46
C LYS A 504 -35.25 33.54 -11.39
N VAL A 505 -36.27 34.39 -11.25
CA VAL A 505 -37.68 33.95 -11.29
C VAL A 505 -38.04 33.51 -12.71
N THR A 506 -38.67 32.35 -12.87
CA THR A 506 -39.01 31.79 -14.18
C THR A 506 -39.89 32.74 -14.98
N GLY A 507 -39.52 33.00 -16.23
CA GLY A 507 -40.26 33.92 -17.12
C GLY A 507 -40.08 35.41 -16.83
N GLN A 508 -39.26 35.79 -15.84
CA GLN A 508 -38.96 37.19 -15.50
C GLN A 508 -37.48 37.52 -15.71
N GLN A 509 -37.14 38.81 -15.85
CA GLN A 509 -35.74 39.29 -15.92
C GLN A 509 -35.13 39.54 -14.54
N THR A 510 -35.91 39.38 -13.47
CA THR A 510 -35.49 39.64 -12.09
C THR A 510 -34.56 38.54 -11.60
N ASN A 511 -33.26 38.85 -11.49
CA ASN A 511 -32.29 37.97 -10.84
C ASN A 511 -32.49 38.00 -9.33
N ILE A 512 -32.64 36.83 -8.72
CA ILE A 512 -32.59 36.66 -7.26
C ILE A 512 -31.14 36.37 -6.78
N PHE A 513 -30.21 36.04 -7.69
CA PHE A 513 -28.78 35.87 -7.43
C PHE A 513 -27.92 36.00 -8.73
N ALA A 514 -26.74 36.65 -8.68
CA ALA A 514 -25.75 36.68 -9.78
C ALA A 514 -24.31 36.95 -9.27
N SER A 515 -23.34 36.06 -9.53
CA SER A 515 -21.94 36.20 -9.05
C SER A 515 -20.91 35.33 -9.83
N THR A 516 -19.61 35.65 -9.77
CA THR A 516 -18.51 34.77 -10.21
C THR A 516 -18.05 33.90 -9.04
N VAL A 517 -18.16 32.57 -9.19
CA VAL A 517 -17.89 31.58 -8.15
C VAL A 517 -16.72 30.69 -8.55
N ASN A 518 -15.79 30.43 -7.63
CA ASN A 518 -14.75 29.42 -7.82
C ASN A 518 -15.34 28.02 -7.55
N ILE A 519 -15.57 27.24 -8.60
CA ILE A 519 -16.14 25.91 -8.52
C ILE A 519 -15.00 24.89 -8.42
N GLU A 520 -14.78 24.34 -7.24
CA GLU A 520 -13.65 23.44 -7.02
C GLU A 520 -13.93 22.00 -7.48
N TYR A 521 -12.86 21.28 -7.83
CA TYR A 521 -12.93 19.85 -8.12
C TYR A 521 -13.39 19.06 -6.90
N ASN A 522 -14.23 18.04 -7.14
CA ASN A 522 -14.74 17.13 -6.12
C ASN A 522 -15.60 17.78 -5.01
N LYS A 523 -16.06 19.02 -5.20
CA LYS A 523 -17.08 19.65 -4.38
C LYS A 523 -18.46 19.57 -5.05
N LYS A 524 -19.52 19.67 -4.25
CA LYS A 524 -20.89 19.82 -4.74
C LYS A 524 -21.52 21.05 -4.08
N TYR A 525 -22.30 21.82 -4.83
CA TYR A 525 -22.91 23.05 -4.35
C TYR A 525 -24.44 22.98 -4.42
N ILE A 526 -25.13 23.44 -3.37
CA ILE A 526 -26.59 23.46 -3.25
C ILE A 526 -27.06 24.89 -2.96
N LEU A 527 -27.96 25.40 -3.79
CA LEU A 527 -28.50 26.75 -3.73
C LEU A 527 -29.94 26.66 -3.22
N PHE A 528 -30.24 27.20 -2.05
CA PHE A 528 -31.59 27.24 -1.48
C PHE A 528 -32.23 28.61 -1.66
N ALA A 529 -33.31 28.68 -2.42
CA ALA A 529 -34.15 29.88 -2.50
C ALA A 529 -35.09 29.94 -1.30
N VAL A 530 -35.03 31.04 -0.54
CA VAL A 530 -35.76 31.26 0.72
C VAL A 530 -36.46 32.62 0.73
N ASP A 531 -37.31 32.85 1.73
CA ASP A 531 -38.08 34.10 1.92
C ASP A 531 -39.09 34.37 0.79
N LYS A 532 -39.75 35.54 0.80
CA LYS A 532 -40.71 35.98 -0.22
C LYS A 532 -40.20 37.16 -1.04
N LEU A 533 -40.84 37.45 -2.17
CA LEU A 533 -40.50 38.64 -2.98
C LEU A 533 -40.87 39.93 -2.22
N PRO A 534 -40.05 41.01 -2.32
CA PRO A 534 -38.80 41.17 -3.07
C PRO A 534 -37.53 40.79 -2.28
N THR A 535 -37.65 40.27 -1.05
CA THR A 535 -36.51 39.94 -0.16
C THR A 535 -35.96 38.53 -0.38
N SER A 536 -36.40 37.84 -1.44
CA SER A 536 -35.89 36.53 -1.83
C SER A 536 -34.38 36.57 -2.03
N GLU A 537 -33.72 35.53 -1.53
CA GLU A 537 -32.28 35.37 -1.60
C GLU A 537 -31.91 33.90 -1.82
N VAL A 538 -30.63 33.66 -2.06
CA VAL A 538 -30.08 32.31 -2.20
C VAL A 538 -29.07 32.05 -1.10
N VAL A 539 -29.35 31.05 -0.27
CA VAL A 539 -28.38 30.48 0.66
C VAL A 539 -27.58 29.42 -0.08
N MET A 540 -26.32 29.72 -0.40
CA MET A 540 -25.41 28.80 -1.08
C MET A 540 -24.65 27.96 -0.06
N LEU A 541 -24.84 26.64 -0.14
CA LEU A 541 -24.20 25.67 0.74
C LEU A 541 -23.24 24.78 -0.06
N GLU A 542 -22.05 24.58 0.50
CA GLU A 542 -21.19 23.48 0.06
C GLU A 542 -21.75 22.18 0.66
N SER A 543 -22.02 21.22 -0.22
CA SER A 543 -22.23 19.84 0.18
C SER A 543 -20.85 19.23 0.40
N SER A 544 -20.55 18.93 1.65
CA SER A 544 -19.25 18.43 2.05
C SER A 544 -19.14 16.94 1.73
N THR A 545 -18.00 16.53 1.16
CA THR A 545 -17.58 15.13 1.21
C THR A 545 -17.17 14.82 2.64
N ARG A 546 -18.15 14.52 3.48
CA ARG A 546 -17.95 14.14 4.87
C ARG A 546 -17.84 12.63 4.94
N THR A 547 -16.78 12.15 5.60
CA THR A 547 -16.77 10.77 6.09
C THR A 547 -17.78 10.69 7.23
N ILE A 548 -18.97 10.18 6.91
CA ILE A 548 -20.01 9.98 7.91
C ILE A 548 -19.61 8.76 8.74
N PRO A 549 -19.58 8.87 10.08
CA PRO A 549 -19.29 7.72 10.92
C PRO A 549 -20.21 6.55 10.57
N PHE A 550 -19.64 5.34 10.54
CA PHE A 550 -20.38 4.14 10.20
C PHE A 550 -21.67 4.02 11.02
N GLY A 551 -22.78 3.69 10.35
CA GLY A 551 -24.10 3.54 10.99
C GLY A 551 -24.82 4.85 11.34
N LYS A 552 -24.24 6.00 11.03
CA LYS A 552 -24.86 7.31 11.24
C LYS A 552 -25.39 7.92 9.95
N ALA A 553 -26.32 8.86 10.09
CA ALA A 553 -26.68 9.86 9.10
C ALA A 553 -26.17 11.21 9.58
N SER A 554 -25.71 12.08 8.69
CA SER A 554 -25.32 13.43 9.06
C SER A 554 -26.42 14.38 8.64
N ILE A 555 -27.03 15.06 9.59
CA ILE A 555 -28.14 15.98 9.34
C ILE A 555 -27.76 17.40 9.73
N ARG A 556 -28.22 18.37 8.94
CA ARG A 556 -28.27 19.77 9.34
C ARG A 556 -29.66 20.31 9.10
N PHE A 557 -30.04 21.34 9.85
CA PHE A 557 -31.32 22.00 9.71
C PHE A 557 -31.14 23.36 9.06
N LEU A 558 -31.96 23.66 8.06
CA LEU A 558 -32.16 25.00 7.52
C LEU A 558 -33.57 25.45 7.90
N ASN A 559 -33.65 26.53 8.68
CA ASN A 559 -34.94 27.14 9.01
C ASN A 559 -35.39 28.11 7.92
N GLY A 560 -36.38 27.69 7.13
CA GLY A 560 -37.06 28.52 6.13
C GLY A 560 -38.38 29.11 6.60
N ILE A 561 -38.80 28.89 7.85
CA ILE A 561 -40.05 29.44 8.41
C ILE A 561 -39.79 30.90 8.81
N TYR A 562 -40.33 31.85 8.05
CA TYR A 562 -40.11 33.28 8.24
C TYR A 562 -41.15 33.96 9.16
N ASP A 563 -42.28 33.31 9.48
CA ASP A 563 -43.38 33.87 10.27
C ASP A 563 -43.35 33.49 11.77
N LEU A 564 -42.28 32.82 12.22
CA LEU A 564 -41.99 32.54 13.62
C LEU A 564 -40.66 33.17 14.05
N PRO A 565 -40.55 33.68 15.29
CA PRO A 565 -39.29 34.26 15.79
C PRO A 565 -38.18 33.21 15.98
N ALA A 566 -38.52 32.03 16.53
CA ALA A 566 -37.61 30.91 16.72
C ALA A 566 -38.36 29.60 16.98
N ILE A 567 -37.70 28.47 16.76
CA ILE A 567 -38.21 27.11 17.02
C ILE A 567 -37.20 26.28 17.80
N ASP A 568 -37.72 25.29 18.54
CA ASP A 568 -36.91 24.27 19.20
C ASP A 568 -37.12 22.92 18.51
N ILE A 569 -36.02 22.21 18.29
CA ILE A 569 -35.98 20.93 17.58
C ILE A 569 -35.50 19.89 18.58
N LYS A 570 -36.34 18.90 18.90
CA LYS A 570 -35.96 17.74 19.70
C LYS A 570 -35.89 16.52 18.81
N ILE A 571 -34.71 15.91 18.75
CA ILE A 571 -34.43 14.69 18.01
C ILE A 571 -34.29 13.57 19.02
N ILE A 572 -35.11 12.54 18.89
CA ILE A 572 -35.08 11.34 19.73
C ILE A 572 -34.75 10.16 18.83
N ASN A 573 -33.68 9.46 19.15
CA ASN A 573 -33.28 8.25 18.46
C ASN A 573 -32.65 7.27 19.44
N SER A 574 -32.10 6.18 18.92
CA SER A 574 -31.48 5.12 19.70
C SER A 574 -30.25 5.57 20.51
N ALA A 575 -29.61 6.70 20.17
CA ALA A 575 -28.48 7.26 20.93
C ALA A 575 -28.92 8.24 22.04
N GLY A 576 -30.22 8.47 22.20
CA GLY A 576 -30.79 9.39 23.19
C GLY A 576 -31.50 10.57 22.55
N SER A 577 -31.59 11.67 23.31
CA SER A 577 -32.27 12.89 22.88
C SER A 577 -31.27 14.03 22.69
N THR A 578 -31.37 14.75 21.58
CA THR A 578 -30.62 15.99 21.32
C THR A 578 -31.59 17.11 21.02
N SER A 579 -31.34 18.29 21.58
CA SER A 579 -32.17 19.47 21.35
C SER A 579 -31.35 20.59 20.73
N ILE A 580 -31.92 21.25 19.72
CA ILE A 580 -31.43 22.50 19.16
C ILE A 580 -32.46 23.55 19.55
N THR A 581 -32.05 24.50 20.38
CA THR A 581 -32.92 25.57 20.83
C THR A 581 -32.64 26.86 20.06
N GLN A 582 -33.63 27.74 19.99
CA GLN A 582 -33.48 29.09 19.42
C GLN A 582 -32.99 29.11 17.95
N ASN A 583 -33.47 28.17 17.12
CA ASN A 583 -33.11 28.15 15.71
C ASN A 583 -33.90 29.22 14.93
N ILE A 584 -33.23 30.32 14.56
CA ILE A 584 -33.83 31.48 13.87
C ILE A 584 -33.88 31.31 12.34
N PHE A 585 -34.65 32.16 11.66
CA PHE A 585 -34.77 32.17 10.19
C PHE A 585 -33.41 32.29 9.47
N LYS A 586 -33.25 31.58 8.34
CA LYS A 586 -32.03 31.47 7.50
C LYS A 586 -30.82 30.82 8.18
N ASN A 587 -30.93 30.48 9.47
CA ASN A 587 -29.87 29.77 10.17
C ASN A 587 -29.73 28.35 9.61
N VAL A 588 -28.51 28.01 9.24
CA VAL A 588 -28.10 26.65 8.89
C VAL A 588 -27.26 26.12 10.03
N THR A 589 -27.73 25.04 10.66
CA THR A 589 -26.97 24.41 11.74
C THR A 589 -25.71 23.75 11.18
N ASN A 590 -24.72 23.55 12.05
CA ASN A 590 -23.67 22.59 11.75
C ASN A 590 -24.27 21.19 11.57
N TYR A 591 -23.53 20.34 10.85
CA TYR A 591 -23.88 18.93 10.74
C TYR A 591 -23.80 18.26 12.11
N ILE A 592 -24.86 17.53 12.44
CA ILE A 592 -24.96 16.67 13.62
C ILE A 592 -25.09 15.24 13.11
N ASP A 593 -24.17 14.39 13.53
CA ASP A 593 -24.23 12.98 13.19
C ASP A 593 -25.19 12.26 14.12
N VAL A 594 -26.37 11.94 13.61
CA VAL A 594 -27.40 11.14 14.30
C VAL A 594 -27.31 9.68 13.86
N VAL A 595 -27.88 8.77 14.63
CA VAL A 595 -27.93 7.36 14.22
C VAL A 595 -28.81 7.24 12.98
N GLY A 596 -28.34 6.52 11.96
CA GLY A 596 -29.15 6.22 10.79
C GLY A 596 -30.34 5.34 11.17
N GLY A 597 -31.41 5.43 10.41
CA GLY A 597 -32.68 4.75 10.64
C GLY A 597 -33.70 5.67 11.29
N LYS A 598 -34.50 5.10 12.19
CA LYS A 598 -35.67 5.77 12.77
C LYS A 598 -35.25 6.88 13.74
N ASN A 599 -35.61 8.10 13.39
CA ASN A 599 -35.40 9.31 14.18
C ASN A 599 -36.75 10.01 14.37
N GLN A 600 -37.14 10.23 15.62
CA GLN A 600 -38.31 11.03 15.95
C GLN A 600 -37.87 12.49 16.06
N ILE A 601 -38.36 13.33 15.15
CA ILE A 601 -38.13 14.77 15.16
C ILE A 601 -39.41 15.44 15.63
N ILE A 602 -39.28 16.16 16.73
CA ILE A 602 -40.36 16.90 17.37
C ILE A 602 -40.01 18.37 17.28
N ILE A 603 -40.86 19.16 16.64
CA ILE A 603 -40.72 20.60 16.52
C ILE A 603 -41.69 21.24 17.49
N THR A 604 -41.16 22.06 18.40
CA THR A 604 -41.94 22.83 19.36
C THR A 604 -41.73 24.32 19.14
N GLN A 605 -42.75 25.11 19.44
CA GLN A 605 -42.57 26.55 19.55
C GLN A 605 -41.61 26.83 20.72
N SER A 606 -40.57 27.63 20.46
CA SER A 606 -39.47 27.78 21.41
C SER A 606 -39.97 28.26 22.78
N GLY A 607 -39.58 27.56 23.85
CA GLY A 607 -39.98 27.87 25.22
C GLY A 607 -41.36 27.34 25.68
N THR A 608 -42.04 26.48 24.91
CA THR A 608 -43.37 25.92 25.25
C THR A 608 -43.44 24.39 25.12
N GLN A 609 -44.49 23.74 25.66
CA GLN A 609 -44.80 22.31 25.41
C GLN A 609 -45.68 22.11 24.16
N ASN A 610 -45.87 23.15 23.36
CA ASN A 610 -46.74 23.11 22.19
C ASN A 610 -46.03 22.43 21.01
N VAL A 611 -46.47 21.22 20.67
CA VAL A 611 -45.93 20.43 19.55
C VAL A 611 -46.51 20.95 18.22
N LEU A 612 -45.65 21.50 17.36
CA LEU A 612 -46.03 22.07 16.06
C LEU A 612 -46.08 21.02 14.95
N ALA A 613 -45.11 20.10 14.95
CA ALA A 613 -45.05 18.96 14.03
C ALA A 613 -44.24 17.82 14.65
N THR A 614 -44.59 16.58 14.29
CA THR A 614 -43.76 15.41 14.59
C THR A 614 -43.52 14.62 13.32
N ALA A 615 -42.32 14.09 13.17
CA ALA A 615 -41.95 13.21 12.09
C ALA A 615 -41.18 12.02 12.65
N GLU A 616 -41.60 10.82 12.30
CA GLU A 616 -40.80 9.61 12.45
C GLU A 616 -40.00 9.39 11.16
N ALA A 617 -38.86 10.07 11.06
CA ALA A 617 -38.02 10.07 9.88
C ALA A 617 -37.15 8.81 9.81
N GLN A 618 -37.18 8.14 8.67
CA GLN A 618 -36.27 7.04 8.36
C GLN A 618 -35.07 7.60 7.58
N LEU A 619 -33.95 7.83 8.27
CA LEU A 619 -32.76 8.41 7.67
C LEU A 619 -31.81 7.32 7.18
N ASP A 620 -31.43 7.36 5.90
CA ASP A 620 -30.45 6.40 5.38
C ASP A 620 -29.07 6.57 6.06
N VAL A 621 -28.41 5.45 6.36
CA VAL A 621 -27.02 5.46 6.85
C VAL A 621 -26.06 6.00 5.79
N SER A 622 -24.93 6.54 6.23
CA SER A 622 -23.90 7.14 5.36
C SER A 622 -24.46 8.16 4.37
N THR A 623 -25.59 8.76 4.74
CA THR A 623 -26.29 9.73 3.90
C THR A 623 -26.29 11.08 4.60
N LEU A 624 -26.05 12.10 3.79
CA LEU A 624 -26.06 13.48 4.18
C LEU A 624 -27.45 14.06 3.90
N TYR A 625 -28.09 14.64 4.91
CA TYR A 625 -29.38 15.30 4.76
C TYR A 625 -29.29 16.77 5.14
N THR A 626 -29.93 17.60 4.34
CA THR A 626 -30.40 18.92 4.77
C THR A 626 -31.89 18.83 5.05
N ILE A 627 -32.26 18.98 6.32
CA ILE A 627 -33.66 19.03 6.76
C ILE A 627 -34.11 20.47 6.71
N VAL A 628 -35.16 20.72 5.95
CA VAL A 628 -35.69 22.05 5.68
C VAL A 628 -37.04 22.19 6.35
N LEU A 629 -37.14 23.22 7.19
CA LEU A 629 -38.35 23.57 7.91
C LEU A 629 -39.06 24.65 7.09
N SER A 630 -40.29 24.38 6.68
CA SER A 630 -41.04 25.22 5.73
C SER A 630 -42.55 25.23 6.05
N GLY A 631 -43.26 26.23 5.53
CA GLY A 631 -44.67 26.46 5.79
C GLY A 631 -44.92 27.65 6.74
N LEU A 632 -46.19 27.82 7.14
CA LEU A 632 -46.69 28.99 7.87
C LEU A 632 -47.61 28.61 9.04
N SER A 633 -47.64 29.43 10.09
CA SER A 633 -48.53 29.34 11.28
C SER A 633 -50.02 29.30 10.95
N THR A 634 -50.39 30.06 9.93
CA THR A 634 -51.76 30.22 9.41
C THR A 634 -52.04 29.32 8.21
N GLY A 635 -51.04 28.56 7.76
CA GLY A 635 -51.19 27.64 6.65
C GLY A 635 -52.25 26.56 6.94
N THR A 636 -53.02 26.22 5.90
CA THR A 636 -53.89 25.04 5.87
C THR A 636 -53.28 24.00 4.93
N ASN A 637 -53.60 22.73 5.14
CA ASN A 637 -53.12 21.61 4.30
C ASN A 637 -51.58 21.63 4.10
N ASP A 638 -51.12 21.71 2.85
CA ASP A 638 -49.72 21.57 2.41
C ASP A 638 -48.83 22.80 2.67
N LYS A 639 -49.44 23.94 3.00
CA LYS A 639 -48.76 25.18 3.42
C LYS A 639 -48.62 25.32 4.93
N ARG A 640 -49.23 24.42 5.73
CA ARG A 640 -49.02 24.37 7.18
C ARG A 640 -47.61 23.82 7.48
N TYR A 641 -47.09 24.08 8.68
CA TYR A 641 -45.75 23.64 9.10
C TYR A 641 -45.46 22.20 8.72
N SER A 642 -44.33 22.00 8.07
CA SER A 642 -43.89 20.70 7.59
C SER A 642 -42.39 20.56 7.73
N ILE A 643 -41.94 19.31 7.84
CA ILE A 643 -40.53 18.94 7.92
C ILE A 643 -40.19 18.24 6.61
N GLY A 644 -39.43 18.91 5.74
CA GLY A 644 -38.96 18.37 4.47
C GLY A 644 -37.53 17.88 4.56
N PHE A 645 -37.22 16.76 3.90
CA PHE A 645 -35.88 16.16 3.93
C PHE A 645 -35.28 16.18 2.52
N LEU A 646 -34.14 16.85 2.36
CA LEU A 646 -33.30 16.79 1.16
C LEU A 646 -32.14 15.85 1.40
N LYS A 647 -32.12 14.73 0.69
CA LYS A 647 -30.95 13.86 0.60
C LYS A 647 -29.96 14.46 -0.40
N GLU A 648 -28.78 14.81 0.07
CA GLU A 648 -27.81 15.55 -0.74
C GLU A 648 -27.12 14.67 -1.80
N THR A 649 -27.19 13.34 -1.65
CA THR A 649 -26.62 12.40 -2.61
C THR A 649 -27.51 12.15 -3.82
N ASP A 650 -28.81 12.40 -3.71
CA ASP A 650 -29.75 12.14 -4.79
C ASP A 650 -29.50 13.10 -5.96
N ASP A 651 -29.42 12.54 -7.17
CA ASP A 651 -29.17 13.30 -8.40
C ASP A 651 -30.38 13.30 -9.33
N VAL A 652 -31.55 13.56 -8.74
CA VAL A 652 -32.83 13.59 -9.46
C VAL A 652 -33.59 14.86 -9.12
N TYR A 653 -34.48 15.25 -10.04
CA TYR A 653 -35.54 16.20 -9.73
C TYR A 653 -36.52 15.55 -8.76
N GLN A 654 -36.69 16.09 -7.57
CA GLN A 654 -37.53 15.46 -6.54
C GLN A 654 -38.23 16.45 -5.63
N LYS A 655 -39.39 16.03 -5.14
CA LYS A 655 -40.05 16.67 -4.01
C LYS A 655 -39.30 16.31 -2.74
N LEU A 656 -39.23 17.24 -1.78
CA LEU A 656 -38.71 16.98 -0.45
C LEU A 656 -39.55 15.89 0.24
N THR A 657 -38.89 14.93 0.87
CA THR A 657 -39.55 13.82 1.56
C THR A 657 -40.22 14.30 2.85
N GLU A 658 -41.41 13.79 3.17
CA GLU A 658 -42.17 14.05 4.42
C GLU A 658 -42.54 12.71 5.10
N PHE A 659 -42.62 12.65 6.44
CA PHE A 659 -42.77 11.40 7.22
C PHE A 659 -44.00 11.38 8.18
N SER A 660 -44.37 10.20 8.71
CA SER A 660 -45.56 9.93 9.55
C SER A 660 -45.46 10.40 11.01
N PRO A 661 -46.59 10.66 11.71
CA PRO A 661 -46.62 11.03 13.13
C PRO A 661 -46.39 9.85 14.11
N VAL A 662 -46.07 10.15 15.36
CA VAL A 662 -45.68 9.19 16.42
C VAL A 662 -46.88 8.36 16.95
N LYS A 663 -46.68 7.04 17.20
CA LYS A 663 -47.69 6.05 17.67
C LYS A 663 -47.27 5.35 18.99
N THR A 664 -48.19 4.71 19.72
CA THR A 664 -47.93 3.83 20.90
C THR A 664 -48.67 2.48 20.83
N LYS A 665 -48.47 1.56 21.78
CA LYS A 665 -48.95 0.17 21.70
C LYS A 665 -50.10 -0.19 22.65
N LEU A 666 -51.08 -0.92 22.13
CA LEU A 666 -52.23 -1.45 22.87
C LEU A 666 -52.52 -2.90 22.45
N ARG A 667 -52.71 -3.81 23.41
CA ARG A 667 -53.11 -5.21 23.20
C ARG A 667 -54.58 -5.40 23.57
N PHE A 668 -55.32 -6.20 22.80
CA PHE A 668 -56.72 -6.54 23.08
C PHE A 668 -56.84 -8.02 23.47
N ILE A 669 -57.64 -8.35 24.48
CA ILE A 669 -57.83 -9.73 24.94
C ILE A 669 -59.32 -10.03 25.06
N ASN A 670 -59.76 -11.10 24.38
CA ASN A 670 -61.10 -11.64 24.53
C ASN A 670 -61.11 -12.77 25.59
N GLY A 671 -61.60 -12.43 26.78
CA GLY A 671 -61.83 -13.33 27.90
C GLY A 671 -63.31 -13.64 28.15
N LEU A 672 -64.19 -13.46 27.16
CA LEU A 672 -65.61 -13.80 27.24
C LEU A 672 -65.78 -15.33 27.17
N TYR A 673 -66.12 -15.98 28.30
CA TYR A 673 -66.06 -17.45 28.42
C TYR A 673 -67.22 -18.20 27.74
N ASP A 674 -68.27 -17.49 27.32
CA ASP A 674 -69.31 -18.00 26.42
C ASP A 674 -68.85 -18.08 24.95
N ASN A 675 -67.57 -17.77 24.70
CA ASN A 675 -66.84 -17.90 23.44
C ASN A 675 -67.42 -17.16 22.22
N PRO A 676 -67.78 -15.86 22.34
CA PRO A 676 -68.11 -15.04 21.20
C PRO A 676 -66.85 -14.65 20.42
N THR A 677 -67.01 -14.39 19.12
CA THR A 677 -65.98 -13.76 18.29
C THR A 677 -66.23 -12.25 18.18
N VAL A 678 -65.20 -11.43 18.44
CA VAL A 678 -65.32 -9.95 18.56
C VAL A 678 -64.33 -9.14 17.69
N ASP A 679 -64.66 -7.88 17.39
CA ASP A 679 -63.81 -6.89 16.70
C ASP A 679 -63.50 -5.69 17.63
N PHE A 680 -62.28 -5.13 17.57
CA PHE A 680 -61.82 -3.98 18.37
C PHE A 680 -61.49 -2.75 17.50
N TYR A 681 -61.81 -1.55 17.99
CA TYR A 681 -61.68 -0.25 17.28
C TYR A 681 -61.03 0.85 18.15
N VAL A 682 -60.35 1.81 17.50
CA VAL A 682 -59.83 3.08 18.06
C VAL A 682 -60.15 4.26 17.14
N ASP A 683 -60.80 5.31 17.64
CA ASP A 683 -61.23 6.51 16.89
C ASP A 683 -61.86 6.15 15.53
N ASP A 684 -62.82 5.23 15.57
CA ASP A 684 -63.57 4.66 14.44
C ASP A 684 -62.76 3.82 13.44
N THR A 685 -61.45 3.70 13.64
CA THR A 685 -60.59 2.79 12.88
C THR A 685 -60.64 1.40 13.50
N LYS A 686 -61.05 0.38 12.72
CA LYS A 686 -60.98 -1.02 13.12
C LYS A 686 -59.52 -1.45 13.22
N LEU A 687 -59.10 -1.96 14.37
CA LEU A 687 -57.71 -2.39 14.60
C LEU A 687 -57.55 -3.89 14.74
N ALA A 688 -58.55 -4.61 15.26
CA ALA A 688 -58.52 -6.06 15.35
C ALA A 688 -59.88 -6.67 15.00
N SER A 689 -59.88 -7.83 14.37
CA SER A 689 -61.09 -8.53 13.93
C SER A 689 -61.01 -10.02 14.21
N ASN A 690 -62.17 -10.67 14.33
CA ASN A 690 -62.29 -12.12 14.52
C ASN A 690 -61.59 -12.66 15.78
N ILE A 691 -61.62 -11.91 16.89
CA ILE A 691 -60.91 -12.29 18.12
C ILE A 691 -61.74 -13.30 18.91
N THR A 692 -61.28 -14.54 19.02
CA THR A 692 -61.93 -15.66 19.73
C THR A 692 -61.55 -15.71 21.22
N TYR A 693 -62.23 -16.54 22.01
CA TYR A 693 -61.92 -16.70 23.43
C TYR A 693 -60.47 -17.15 23.68
N ARG A 694 -59.83 -16.56 24.70
CA ARG A 694 -58.41 -16.73 25.08
C ARG A 694 -57.40 -16.28 24.03
N LEU A 695 -57.84 -15.52 23.03
CA LEU A 695 -56.95 -14.88 22.07
C LEU A 695 -56.60 -13.47 22.56
N ALA A 696 -55.31 -13.24 22.76
CA ALA A 696 -54.72 -11.92 22.88
C ALA A 696 -54.22 -11.48 21.50
N THR A 697 -54.52 -10.26 21.09
CA THR A 697 -53.94 -9.68 19.88
C THR A 697 -52.45 -9.42 20.08
N GLU A 698 -51.78 -9.13 18.96
CA GLU A 698 -50.51 -8.44 19.05
C GLU A 698 -50.67 -7.05 19.68
N LEU A 699 -49.55 -6.46 20.08
CA LEU A 699 -49.46 -5.06 20.46
C LEU A 699 -49.64 -4.20 19.21
N LEU A 700 -50.84 -3.65 19.04
CA LEU A 700 -51.22 -2.85 17.88
C LEU A 700 -50.86 -1.38 18.08
N GLN A 701 -50.40 -0.74 17.00
CA GLN A 701 -49.99 0.67 17.00
C GLN A 701 -51.20 1.59 16.90
N VAL A 702 -51.37 2.42 17.92
CA VAL A 702 -52.46 3.37 18.05
C VAL A 702 -51.89 4.79 18.12
N PRO A 703 -52.52 5.79 17.48
CA PRO A 703 -52.10 7.19 17.62
C PRO A 703 -52.11 7.62 19.09
N SER A 704 -51.02 8.19 19.59
CA SER A 704 -50.98 8.74 20.95
C SER A 704 -51.77 10.04 21.05
N GLY A 705 -52.33 10.34 22.23
CA GLY A 705 -53.13 11.56 22.43
C GLY A 705 -54.07 11.48 23.64
N ASN A 706 -54.60 12.63 24.04
CA ASN A 706 -55.33 12.79 25.30
C ASN A 706 -56.82 12.42 25.25
N SER A 707 -57.36 11.91 24.13
CA SER A 707 -58.80 11.59 24.00
C SER A 707 -59.06 10.51 22.93
N ARG A 708 -58.78 9.23 23.25
CA ARG A 708 -58.98 8.09 22.35
C ARG A 708 -60.20 7.24 22.73
N ASN A 709 -61.01 6.81 21.76
CA ASN A 709 -62.21 6.00 21.98
C ASN A 709 -61.97 4.50 21.71
N LEU A 710 -62.08 3.62 22.73
CA LEU A 710 -61.89 2.16 22.61
C LEU A 710 -63.24 1.43 22.55
N LYS A 711 -63.48 0.66 21.49
CA LYS A 711 -64.78 0.00 21.24
C LYS A 711 -64.65 -1.46 20.83
N VAL A 712 -65.60 -2.30 21.29
CA VAL A 712 -65.71 -3.74 20.99
C VAL A 712 -67.07 -4.04 20.40
N ASN A 713 -67.09 -4.66 19.22
CA ASN A 713 -68.31 -5.09 18.54
C ASN A 713 -68.33 -6.59 18.35
N ARG A 714 -69.52 -7.16 18.12
CA ARG A 714 -69.65 -8.51 17.59
C ARG A 714 -68.98 -8.58 16.22
N SER A 715 -68.19 -9.62 15.98
CA SER A 715 -67.40 -9.69 14.75
C SER A 715 -68.27 -9.63 13.50
N GLY A 716 -67.85 -8.82 12.52
CA GLY A 716 -68.60 -8.59 11.27
C GLY A 716 -69.87 -7.75 11.42
N SER A 717 -70.15 -7.19 12.61
CA SER A 717 -71.34 -6.39 12.89
C SER A 717 -71.01 -5.00 13.47
N LEU A 718 -71.96 -4.06 13.35
CA LEU A 718 -71.95 -2.79 14.06
C LEU A 718 -72.52 -2.91 15.49
N THR A 719 -73.05 -4.07 15.88
CA THR A 719 -73.57 -4.35 17.23
C THR A 719 -72.44 -4.23 18.25
N GLN A 720 -72.49 -3.16 19.04
CA GLN A 720 -71.52 -2.90 20.11
C GLN A 720 -71.78 -3.82 21.31
N ILE A 721 -70.71 -4.45 21.80
CA ILE A 721 -70.70 -5.26 23.04
C ILE A 721 -70.20 -4.39 24.20
N TYR A 722 -69.19 -3.53 23.96
CA TYR A 722 -68.58 -2.68 25.00
C TYR A 722 -67.88 -1.44 24.41
N SER A 723 -67.80 -0.31 25.14
CA SER A 723 -67.00 0.87 24.74
C SER A 723 -66.55 1.74 25.93
N ARG A 724 -65.43 2.48 25.78
CA ARG A 724 -64.87 3.41 26.80
C ARG A 724 -63.91 4.46 26.17
N ILE A 725 -63.88 5.69 26.71
CA ILE A 725 -62.84 6.71 26.43
C ILE A 725 -61.62 6.50 27.34
N SER A 726 -60.41 6.56 26.77
CA SER A 726 -59.15 6.34 27.49
C SER A 726 -58.07 7.36 27.08
N THR A 727 -57.24 7.76 28.04
CA THR A 727 -55.99 8.49 27.78
C THR A 727 -54.91 7.52 27.33
N ILE A 728 -54.24 7.80 26.21
CA ILE A 728 -53.21 6.94 25.62
C ILE A 728 -51.92 7.73 25.47
N ASP A 729 -51.04 7.59 26.46
CA ASP A 729 -49.74 8.27 26.52
C ASP A 729 -48.75 7.61 25.55
N TYR A 730 -47.98 8.43 24.81
CA TYR A 730 -46.95 7.92 23.89
C TYR A 730 -45.81 7.18 24.59
N THR A 731 -45.70 7.32 25.91
CA THR A 731 -44.65 6.72 26.75
C THR A 731 -45.04 5.40 27.41
N LYS A 732 -46.30 4.93 27.28
CA LYS A 732 -46.83 3.75 27.99
C LYS A 732 -47.41 2.70 27.04
N GLU A 733 -47.38 1.44 27.45
CA GLU A 733 -48.07 0.32 26.79
C GLU A 733 -49.25 -0.17 27.64
N TYR A 734 -50.28 -0.72 27.00
CA TYR A 734 -51.54 -1.08 27.64
C TYR A 734 -52.10 -2.42 27.15
N SER A 735 -52.88 -3.09 27.99
CA SER A 735 -53.74 -4.21 27.60
C SER A 735 -55.19 -3.88 27.94
N PHE A 736 -56.08 -3.98 26.95
CA PHE A 736 -57.52 -3.86 27.11
C PHE A 736 -58.16 -5.26 27.10
N ILE A 737 -58.72 -5.64 28.24
CA ILE A 737 -59.33 -6.96 28.46
C ILE A 737 -60.85 -6.80 28.52
N VAL A 738 -61.56 -7.66 27.80
CA VAL A 738 -63.02 -7.84 27.95
C VAL A 738 -63.29 -9.26 28.41
N CYS A 739 -63.99 -9.44 29.53
CA CYS A 739 -64.26 -10.73 30.16
C CYS A 739 -65.70 -10.84 30.69
N GLY A 740 -66.06 -12.02 31.21
CA GLY A 740 -67.43 -12.35 31.61
C GLY A 740 -68.15 -13.15 30.52
N GLU A 741 -69.43 -12.85 30.30
CA GLU A 741 -70.24 -13.43 29.22
C GLU A 741 -70.87 -12.30 28.39
N THR A 742 -71.28 -12.56 27.15
CA THR A 742 -71.82 -11.52 26.25
C THR A 742 -73.03 -10.77 26.79
N ALA A 743 -73.85 -11.43 27.62
CA ALA A 743 -75.02 -10.82 28.26
C ALA A 743 -74.64 -9.83 29.38
N PHE A 744 -73.49 -10.04 30.03
CA PHE A 744 -72.98 -9.21 31.12
C PHE A 744 -71.48 -8.95 30.91
N PRO A 745 -71.10 -8.23 29.83
CA PRO A 745 -69.70 -8.04 29.49
C PRO A 745 -69.08 -7.01 30.43
N ASP A 746 -67.84 -7.25 30.80
CA ASP A 746 -67.06 -6.34 31.60
C ASP A 746 -65.71 -6.08 30.94
N GLY A 747 -65.13 -4.91 31.18
CA GLY A 747 -63.92 -4.48 30.49
C GLY A 747 -63.06 -3.53 31.30
N PHE A 748 -61.75 -3.68 31.17
CA PHE A 748 -60.78 -2.83 31.88
C PHE A 748 -59.45 -2.75 31.11
N VAL A 749 -58.77 -1.62 31.30
CA VAL A 749 -57.43 -1.37 30.75
C VAL A 749 -56.43 -1.51 31.89
N ILE A 750 -55.42 -2.33 31.70
CA ILE A 750 -54.26 -2.41 32.59
C ILE A 750 -53.05 -1.82 31.90
N GLU A 751 -52.21 -1.14 32.67
CA GLU A 751 -50.88 -0.78 32.20
C GLU A 751 -50.08 -2.07 31.98
N ASN A 752 -49.37 -2.10 30.86
CA ASN A 752 -48.41 -3.15 30.57
C ASN A 752 -47.01 -2.56 30.74
N PRO A 753 -46.53 -2.39 31.99
CA PRO A 753 -45.20 -1.82 32.20
C PRO A 753 -44.19 -2.73 31.51
N VAL A 754 -43.26 -2.10 30.80
CA VAL A 754 -42.11 -2.81 30.24
C VAL A 754 -41.35 -3.43 31.39
N LYS A 755 -41.47 -4.75 31.54
CA LYS A 755 -40.75 -5.55 32.52
C LYS A 755 -39.76 -6.40 31.74
N THR A 756 -38.53 -6.41 32.23
CA THR A 756 -37.51 -7.37 31.83
C THR A 756 -37.30 -8.32 33.00
N ALA A 757 -37.24 -9.61 32.73
CA ALA A 757 -36.79 -10.54 33.75
C ALA A 757 -35.28 -10.34 33.98
N PRO A 758 -34.79 -10.45 35.24
CA PRO A 758 -33.36 -10.44 35.50
C PRO A 758 -32.66 -11.63 34.81
N ALA A 759 -31.38 -11.49 34.51
CA ALA A 759 -30.58 -12.58 33.93
C ALA A 759 -30.62 -13.84 34.82
N GLY A 760 -30.75 -15.02 34.20
CA GLY A 760 -30.95 -16.31 34.87
C GLY A 760 -32.33 -16.51 35.48
N LYS A 761 -33.28 -15.61 35.21
CA LYS A 761 -34.62 -15.60 35.79
C LYS A 761 -35.71 -15.40 34.74
N SER A 762 -36.92 -15.78 35.13
CA SER A 762 -38.18 -15.44 34.47
C SER A 762 -39.01 -14.58 35.42
N SER A 763 -39.75 -13.61 34.91
CA SER A 763 -40.70 -12.84 35.73
C SER A 763 -42.11 -13.33 35.49
N ILE A 764 -42.91 -13.42 36.55
CA ILE A 764 -44.30 -13.87 36.46
C ILE A 764 -45.21 -12.93 37.26
N ARG A 765 -46.36 -12.55 36.70
CA ARG A 765 -47.46 -11.89 37.42
C ARG A 765 -48.78 -12.58 37.12
N PHE A 766 -49.79 -12.34 37.96
CA PHE A 766 -51.10 -12.95 37.84
C PHE A 766 -52.19 -11.89 37.67
N VAL A 767 -53.14 -12.14 36.78
CA VAL A 767 -54.31 -11.31 36.51
C VAL A 767 -55.56 -12.10 36.84
N HIS A 768 -56.38 -11.54 37.73
CA HIS A 768 -57.68 -12.12 38.03
C HIS A 768 -58.73 -11.58 37.06
N ALA A 769 -59.09 -12.38 36.06
CA ALA A 769 -60.04 -12.00 35.02
C ALA A 769 -61.34 -12.83 35.02
N SER A 770 -61.46 -13.81 35.92
CA SER A 770 -62.72 -14.55 36.16
C SER A 770 -63.73 -13.71 36.94
N THR A 771 -64.95 -13.55 36.42
CA THR A 771 -66.06 -12.87 37.10
C THR A 771 -66.64 -13.74 38.23
N GLY A 772 -67.19 -13.11 39.28
CA GLY A 772 -67.98 -13.81 40.31
C GLY A 772 -67.19 -14.61 41.36
N LEU A 773 -65.85 -14.53 41.37
CA LEU A 773 -64.99 -15.20 42.37
C LEU A 773 -64.36 -14.21 43.34
N GLY A 774 -63.92 -14.72 44.51
CA GLY A 774 -63.18 -13.96 45.51
C GLY A 774 -61.70 -13.79 45.15
N SER A 775 -60.86 -13.37 46.10
CA SER A 775 -59.41 -13.23 45.86
C SER A 775 -58.70 -14.58 45.71
N MET A 776 -57.55 -14.56 45.03
CA MET A 776 -56.69 -15.75 44.81
C MET A 776 -55.28 -15.61 45.41
N SER A 777 -54.65 -16.76 45.70
CA SER A 777 -53.25 -16.90 46.12
C SER A 777 -52.48 -17.95 45.28
N VAL A 778 -51.15 -17.85 45.21
CA VAL A 778 -50.29 -18.69 44.36
C VAL A 778 -49.04 -19.17 45.13
N SER A 779 -48.58 -20.41 44.88
CA SER A 779 -47.32 -21.00 45.37
C SER A 779 -46.48 -21.61 44.24
N ILE A 780 -45.15 -21.42 44.24
CA ILE A 780 -44.24 -21.83 43.15
C ILE A 780 -42.95 -22.47 43.70
N VAL A 781 -42.55 -23.65 43.21
CA VAL A 781 -41.38 -24.45 43.69
C VAL A 781 -40.36 -24.71 42.57
N ASN A 782 -39.06 -24.51 42.83
CA ASN A 782 -37.95 -24.76 41.88
C ASN A 782 -36.63 -25.11 42.60
N SER A 783 -35.51 -25.24 41.87
CA SER A 783 -34.19 -25.54 42.44
C SER A 783 -33.61 -24.45 43.36
N ALA A 784 -34.25 -23.29 43.46
CA ALA A 784 -33.88 -22.20 44.37
C ALA A 784 -34.80 -22.08 45.61
N GLY A 785 -35.94 -22.78 45.67
CA GLY A 785 -36.86 -22.79 46.81
C GLY A 785 -38.34 -22.57 46.43
N THR A 786 -39.14 -22.07 47.40
CA THR A 786 -40.60 -21.86 47.28
C THR A 786 -40.98 -20.38 47.41
N VAL A 787 -41.89 -19.87 46.56
CA VAL A 787 -42.36 -18.46 46.55
C VAL A 787 -43.90 -18.37 46.58
N ASN A 788 -44.48 -17.44 47.33
CA ASN A 788 -45.94 -17.28 47.51
C ASN A 788 -46.45 -15.85 47.15
N ILE A 789 -47.65 -15.75 46.55
CA ILE A 789 -48.32 -14.49 46.16
C ILE A 789 -49.75 -14.47 46.76
N PRO A 790 -50.07 -13.56 47.70
CA PRO A 790 -51.41 -13.49 48.31
C PRO A 790 -52.33 -12.45 47.65
N ASN A 791 -53.66 -12.63 47.81
CA ASN A 791 -54.70 -11.61 47.65
C ASN A 791 -54.78 -10.86 46.31
N VAL A 792 -54.72 -11.55 45.16
CA VAL A 792 -55.00 -10.90 43.87
C VAL A 792 -56.53 -10.79 43.69
N THR A 793 -57.06 -9.57 43.57
CA THR A 793 -58.51 -9.29 43.45
C THR A 793 -58.96 -9.15 42.00
N TYR A 794 -60.26 -9.31 41.72
CA TYR A 794 -60.84 -9.17 40.38
C TYR A 794 -60.53 -7.79 39.74
N LYS A 795 -60.19 -7.78 38.44
CA LYS A 795 -59.70 -6.61 37.64
C LYS A 795 -58.38 -6.01 38.09
N SER A 796 -57.65 -6.69 38.97
CA SER A 796 -56.32 -6.29 39.41
C SER A 796 -55.23 -7.22 38.89
N THR A 797 -54.00 -6.76 38.99
CA THR A 797 -52.80 -7.54 38.69
C THR A 797 -51.95 -7.67 39.95
N SER A 798 -51.31 -8.82 40.15
CA SER A 798 -50.21 -8.91 41.12
C SER A 798 -49.00 -8.10 40.65
N SER A 799 -48.10 -7.78 41.58
CA SER A 799 -46.73 -7.42 41.23
C SER A 799 -46.04 -8.59 40.51
N TYR A 800 -45.04 -8.27 39.69
CA TYR A 800 -44.15 -9.27 39.12
C TYR A 800 -43.26 -9.89 40.20
N VAL A 801 -43.03 -11.19 40.07
CA VAL A 801 -42.11 -11.98 40.90
C VAL A 801 -41.04 -12.59 39.99
N ASP A 802 -39.78 -12.45 40.39
CA ASP A 802 -38.64 -12.96 39.62
C ASP A 802 -38.21 -14.33 40.16
N LEU A 803 -38.36 -15.37 39.33
CA LEU A 803 -38.07 -16.78 39.65
C LEU A 803 -36.87 -17.26 38.84
N ILE A 804 -36.12 -18.25 39.33
CA ILE A 804 -35.09 -18.88 38.48
C ILE A 804 -35.72 -19.50 37.23
N SER A 805 -35.11 -19.23 36.09
CA SER A 805 -35.55 -19.82 34.82
C SER A 805 -35.27 -21.32 34.82
N GLY A 806 -36.15 -22.06 34.18
CA GLY A 806 -36.07 -23.51 34.11
C GLY A 806 -37.32 -24.18 34.69
N ASN A 807 -37.12 -25.36 35.22
CA ASN A 807 -38.21 -26.18 35.75
C ASN A 807 -38.79 -25.54 37.03
N ASN A 808 -40.05 -25.13 36.96
CA ASN A 808 -40.83 -24.53 38.05
C ASN A 808 -42.16 -25.26 38.18
N LYS A 809 -42.59 -25.52 39.41
CA LYS A 809 -43.88 -26.15 39.71
C LYS A 809 -44.83 -25.13 40.36
N ILE A 810 -45.94 -24.79 39.71
CA ILE A 810 -46.88 -23.71 40.09
C ILE A 810 -48.18 -24.30 40.67
N THR A 811 -48.73 -23.69 41.72
CA THR A 811 -50.02 -24.04 42.37
C THR A 811 -50.86 -22.79 42.67
N VAL A 812 -52.13 -22.71 42.24
CA VAL A 812 -53.04 -21.56 42.46
C VAL A 812 -54.24 -21.98 43.32
N THR A 813 -54.61 -21.15 44.31
CA THR A 813 -55.74 -21.34 45.22
C THR A 813 -56.71 -20.14 45.14
N ILE A 814 -57.99 -20.36 44.81
CA ILE A 814 -58.98 -19.29 44.62
C ILE A 814 -60.14 -19.44 45.62
N SER A 815 -60.53 -18.32 46.27
CA SER A 815 -61.67 -18.31 47.20
C SER A 815 -63.02 -18.23 46.47
N SER A 816 -63.98 -19.08 46.86
CA SER A 816 -65.33 -19.12 46.30
C SER A 816 -66.38 -19.40 47.38
N THR A 817 -67.65 -19.12 47.08
CA THR A 817 -68.80 -19.43 47.97
C THR A 817 -69.00 -20.93 48.21
N SER A 818 -68.34 -21.80 47.43
CA SER A 818 -68.49 -23.27 47.46
C SER A 818 -67.24 -24.01 47.97
N GLY A 819 -66.19 -23.29 48.42
CA GLY A 819 -64.90 -23.84 48.84
C GLY A 819 -63.72 -23.41 47.96
N ASN A 820 -62.48 -23.67 48.40
CA ASN A 820 -61.28 -23.28 47.67
C ASN A 820 -61.06 -24.15 46.42
N ILE A 821 -60.70 -23.53 45.30
CA ILE A 821 -60.35 -24.20 44.04
C ILE A 821 -58.81 -24.27 43.92
N ILE A 822 -58.23 -25.43 43.57
CA ILE A 822 -56.76 -25.65 43.44
C ILE A 822 -56.38 -26.08 42.01
N LEU A 823 -55.36 -25.45 41.43
CA LEU A 823 -54.82 -25.74 40.07
C LEU A 823 -53.28 -25.93 40.12
N THR A 824 -52.68 -26.86 39.34
CA THR A 824 -51.22 -27.13 39.30
C THR A 824 -50.59 -27.22 37.89
N SER A 825 -49.30 -26.87 37.74
CA SER A 825 -48.56 -26.95 36.47
C SER A 825 -47.03 -27.10 36.64
N ASP A 826 -46.40 -28.06 35.92
CA ASP A 826 -44.93 -28.14 35.74
C ASP A 826 -44.53 -27.28 34.52
N ALA A 827 -44.09 -26.06 34.82
CA ALA A 827 -43.76 -25.03 33.85
C ALA A 827 -42.25 -24.95 33.64
N PHE A 828 -41.81 -25.05 32.39
CA PHE A 828 -40.47 -24.64 32.01
C PHE A 828 -40.47 -23.13 31.74
N LEU A 829 -40.21 -22.33 32.77
CA LEU A 829 -40.14 -20.89 32.60
C LEU A 829 -38.83 -20.53 31.89
N GLU A 830 -38.92 -20.25 30.61
CA GLU A 830 -37.79 -19.78 29.82
C GLU A 830 -37.14 -18.53 30.44
N GLU A 831 -35.81 -18.45 30.38
CA GLU A 831 -35.03 -17.29 30.81
C GLU A 831 -35.44 -16.05 30.01
N ASP A 832 -35.35 -14.87 30.64
CA ASP A 832 -35.69 -13.57 30.08
C ASP A 832 -37.17 -13.40 29.67
N LYS A 833 -37.99 -14.44 29.84
CA LYS A 833 -39.42 -14.35 29.59
C LYS A 833 -40.13 -13.74 30.77
N VAL A 834 -41.03 -12.82 30.41
CA VAL A 834 -42.02 -12.26 31.31
C VAL A 834 -43.36 -12.90 30.97
N TYR A 835 -43.98 -13.50 31.98
CA TYR A 835 -45.27 -14.17 31.88
C TYR A 835 -46.34 -13.37 32.61
N THR A 836 -47.48 -13.18 31.96
CA THR A 836 -48.71 -12.78 32.62
C THR A 836 -49.65 -13.96 32.62
N VAL A 837 -50.00 -14.43 33.81
CA VAL A 837 -50.89 -15.57 33.98
C VAL A 837 -52.30 -15.07 34.19
N TYR A 838 -53.18 -15.45 33.28
CA TYR A 838 -54.59 -15.11 33.33
C TYR A 838 -55.37 -16.26 33.95
N ILE A 839 -56.08 -15.95 35.03
CA ILE A 839 -57.09 -16.84 35.59
C ILE A 839 -58.42 -16.47 34.93
N LEU A 840 -58.84 -17.32 33.99
CA LEU A 840 -60.00 -17.15 33.11
C LEU A 840 -60.82 -18.44 33.09
N GLY A 841 -62.10 -18.31 32.74
CA GLY A 841 -63.06 -19.41 32.67
C GLY A 841 -64.11 -19.31 33.78
N ASN A 842 -65.02 -20.28 33.76
CA ASN A 842 -66.11 -20.43 34.71
C ASN A 842 -65.78 -21.56 35.70
N SER A 843 -65.96 -21.32 37.00
CA SER A 843 -65.69 -22.31 38.06
C SER A 843 -66.57 -23.56 37.98
N GLY A 844 -67.73 -23.48 37.33
CA GLY A 844 -68.60 -24.63 37.02
C GLY A 844 -68.49 -25.13 35.57
N GLY A 845 -67.60 -24.55 34.76
CA GLY A 845 -67.44 -24.89 33.35
C GLY A 845 -66.69 -26.21 33.12
N SER A 846 -66.91 -26.82 31.95
CA SER A 846 -66.15 -27.99 31.50
C SER A 846 -65.41 -27.70 30.20
N GLY A 847 -64.39 -28.51 29.88
CA GLY A 847 -63.59 -28.34 28.66
C GLY A 847 -62.95 -26.96 28.58
N GLU A 848 -63.19 -26.24 27.49
CA GLU A 848 -62.59 -24.92 27.25
C GLU A 848 -63.15 -23.81 28.15
N GLN A 849 -64.35 -23.99 28.70
CA GLN A 849 -65.00 -23.01 29.58
C GLN A 849 -64.57 -23.17 31.04
N ALA A 850 -63.85 -24.24 31.38
CA ALA A 850 -63.39 -24.49 32.74
C ALA A 850 -62.40 -23.43 33.21
N LEU A 851 -62.45 -23.13 34.50
CA LEU A 851 -61.49 -22.27 35.17
C LEU A 851 -60.09 -22.92 35.17
N ASP A 852 -59.07 -22.22 34.67
CA ASP A 852 -57.72 -22.78 34.54
C ASP A 852 -56.58 -21.73 34.56
N ILE A 853 -55.34 -22.20 34.68
CA ILE A 853 -54.10 -21.40 34.59
C ILE A 853 -53.71 -21.25 33.12
N ASN A 854 -53.82 -20.04 32.59
CA ASN A 854 -53.52 -19.74 31.20
C ASN A 854 -52.35 -18.76 31.10
N PHE A 855 -51.28 -19.15 30.42
CA PHE A 855 -50.08 -18.34 30.30
C PHE A 855 -50.14 -17.45 29.06
N LEU A 856 -49.79 -16.18 29.23
CA LEU A 856 -49.39 -15.27 28.17
C LEU A 856 -47.90 -14.98 28.34
N ILE A 857 -47.12 -15.12 27.27
CA ILE A 857 -45.76 -14.60 27.27
C ILE A 857 -45.86 -13.11 26.97
N GLU A 858 -45.78 -12.26 28.00
CA GLU A 858 -45.87 -10.80 27.89
C GLU A 858 -44.69 -10.24 27.09
N SER A 859 -43.51 -10.85 27.26
CA SER A 859 -42.32 -10.57 26.45
C SER A 859 -42.49 -10.91 24.95
N ASN A 860 -43.56 -11.61 24.55
CA ASN A 860 -43.94 -11.81 23.16
C ASN A 860 -44.97 -10.73 22.79
N PRO A 861 -44.67 -9.79 21.86
CA PRO A 861 -45.59 -8.73 21.46
C PRO A 861 -46.65 -9.20 20.46
N GLY A 862 -46.51 -10.39 19.85
CA GLY A 862 -47.43 -10.93 18.85
C GLY A 862 -48.78 -11.40 19.41
N ALA A 863 -49.69 -11.76 18.51
CA ALA A 863 -50.96 -12.37 18.85
C ALA A 863 -50.72 -13.77 19.41
N GLN A 864 -51.39 -14.10 20.51
CA GLN A 864 -51.16 -15.31 21.26
C GLN A 864 -52.48 -15.87 21.77
N GLN A 865 -52.69 -17.15 21.50
CA GLN A 865 -53.62 -17.91 22.30
C GLN A 865 -52.95 -18.22 23.64
N LEU A 866 -53.67 -18.01 24.73
CA LEU A 866 -53.15 -18.36 26.05
C LEU A 866 -52.96 -19.91 26.16
N PHE A 867 -51.87 -20.40 26.78
CA PHE A 867 -51.40 -21.81 26.65
C PHE A 867 -50.97 -22.50 27.96
N LYS A 868 -50.50 -23.77 27.85
CA LYS A 868 -50.01 -24.72 28.89
C LYS A 868 -48.70 -25.48 28.46
N PHE A 869 -47.84 -26.01 29.37
CA PHE A 869 -46.47 -26.60 29.11
C PHE A 869 -46.36 -28.16 28.90
N ALA A 870 -45.25 -28.68 28.30
CA ALA A 870 -44.93 -30.11 27.95
C ALA A 870 -43.46 -30.61 28.30
N PRO A 871 -43.06 -31.93 28.24
CA PRO A 871 -41.71 -32.49 28.66
C PRO A 871 -40.48 -32.33 27.69
N ILE A 872 -39.18 -32.35 28.14
CA ILE A 872 -37.98 -31.77 27.39
C ILE A 872 -36.62 -32.62 27.35
N LYS A 873 -35.78 -32.54 26.27
CA LYS A 873 -34.51 -33.31 25.94
C LYS A 873 -33.19 -32.48 25.78
N SER A 874 -31.97 -33.06 25.80
CA SER A 874 -30.60 -32.44 25.68
C SER A 874 -29.68 -33.18 24.66
N LYS A 875 -28.48 -32.65 24.30
CA LYS A 875 -27.57 -33.21 23.25
C LYS A 875 -26.18 -33.63 23.76
N LEU A 876 -25.65 -34.77 23.30
CA LEU A 876 -24.31 -35.30 23.67
C LEU A 876 -23.54 -35.90 22.47
N ARG A 877 -22.23 -35.62 22.33
CA ARG A 877 -21.31 -36.21 21.35
C ARG A 877 -20.21 -36.99 22.05
N PHE A 878 -19.84 -38.15 21.49
CA PHE A 878 -18.81 -39.03 22.03
C PHE A 878 -17.65 -39.16 21.04
N ILE A 879 -16.40 -39.09 21.53
CA ILE A 879 -15.18 -39.12 20.71
C ILE A 879 -14.18 -40.10 21.31
N ASN A 880 -13.62 -40.97 20.47
CA ASN A 880 -12.57 -41.90 20.87
C ASN A 880 -11.18 -41.43 20.41
N GLY A 881 -10.34 -41.02 21.35
CA GLY A 881 -8.94 -40.61 21.15
C GLY A 881 -7.94 -41.49 21.89
N SER A 882 -8.31 -42.73 22.22
CA SER A 882 -7.45 -43.66 22.96
C SER A 882 -6.30 -44.21 22.08
N THR A 883 -5.05 -44.02 22.50
CA THR A 883 -3.83 -44.20 21.66
C THR A 883 -3.45 -45.65 21.31
N ASP A 884 -4.10 -46.65 21.93
CA ASP A 884 -3.98 -48.07 21.59
C ASP A 884 -5.19 -48.58 20.76
N ASN A 885 -6.00 -47.65 20.27
CA ASN A 885 -7.05 -47.81 19.27
C ASN A 885 -8.16 -48.86 19.58
N PRO A 886 -8.72 -48.95 20.82
CA PRO A 886 -9.88 -49.79 21.11
C PRO A 886 -11.15 -49.26 20.42
N THR A 887 -12.17 -50.11 20.23
CA THR A 887 -13.51 -49.69 19.75
C THR A 887 -14.47 -49.58 20.94
N LEU A 888 -15.24 -48.49 21.06
CA LEU A 888 -15.98 -48.13 22.30
C LEU A 888 -17.50 -47.87 22.11
N GLU A 889 -18.30 -47.90 23.21
CA GLU A 889 -19.77 -47.67 23.26
C GLU A 889 -20.22 -46.83 24.49
N LEU A 890 -21.40 -46.16 24.43
CA LEU A 890 -21.91 -45.19 25.43
C LEU A 890 -23.39 -45.43 25.88
N ASN A 891 -23.67 -45.30 27.18
CA ASN A 891 -25.01 -45.44 27.81
C ASN A 891 -25.40 -44.23 28.69
N VAL A 892 -26.68 -43.79 28.68
CA VAL A 892 -27.27 -42.66 29.47
C VAL A 892 -28.64 -43.03 30.08
N ASP A 893 -28.84 -42.85 31.39
CA ASP A 893 -30.11 -43.14 32.12
C ASP A 893 -30.70 -44.55 31.80
N ASN A 894 -29.83 -45.54 31.59
CA ASN A 894 -30.10 -46.93 31.20
C ASN A 894 -30.41 -47.17 29.71
N GLU A 895 -30.19 -46.20 28.83
CA GLU A 895 -30.35 -46.33 27.38
C GLU A 895 -28.98 -46.29 26.67
N PHE A 896 -28.66 -47.25 25.79
CA PHE A 896 -27.45 -47.18 24.96
C PHE A 896 -27.68 -46.19 23.81
N VAL A 897 -26.83 -45.16 23.75
CA VAL A 897 -27.00 -44.03 22.84
C VAL A 897 -25.95 -43.98 21.72
N ALA A 898 -24.82 -44.69 21.85
CA ALA A 898 -23.84 -44.87 20.78
C ALA A 898 -23.09 -46.20 20.86
N THR A 899 -22.77 -46.79 19.71
CA THR A 899 -22.09 -48.08 19.56
C THR A 899 -20.99 -48.01 18.48
N ASN A 900 -20.03 -48.95 18.51
CA ASN A 900 -18.97 -49.13 17.52
C ASN A 900 -18.11 -47.88 17.19
N VAL A 901 -17.62 -47.18 18.22
CA VAL A 901 -16.85 -45.94 18.04
C VAL A 901 -15.34 -46.21 17.98
N SER A 902 -14.78 -46.23 16.76
CA SER A 902 -13.35 -46.48 16.50
C SER A 902 -12.46 -45.26 16.81
N TYR A 903 -11.14 -45.46 16.83
CA TYR A 903 -10.18 -44.38 17.10
C TYR A 903 -10.27 -43.25 16.06
N LYS A 904 -10.16 -42.00 16.54
CA LYS A 904 -10.38 -40.76 15.78
C LYS A 904 -11.78 -40.67 15.17
N LEU A 905 -12.78 -41.37 15.71
CA LEU A 905 -14.19 -41.21 15.34
C LEU A 905 -14.94 -40.37 16.39
N ALA A 906 -15.70 -39.38 15.92
CA ALA A 906 -16.68 -38.64 16.70
C ALA A 906 -18.10 -39.02 16.26
N THR A 907 -19.01 -39.24 17.21
CA THR A 907 -20.41 -39.56 16.91
C THR A 907 -21.20 -38.35 16.42
N ALA A 908 -22.42 -38.60 15.90
CA ALA A 908 -23.43 -37.54 15.77
C ALA A 908 -23.82 -36.98 17.15
N LEU A 909 -24.51 -35.83 17.16
CA LEU A 909 -25.13 -35.30 18.38
C LEU A 909 -26.36 -36.15 18.76
N LEU A 910 -26.25 -36.86 19.88
CA LEU A 910 -27.24 -37.81 20.40
C LEU A 910 -28.30 -37.10 21.27
N ASP A 911 -29.58 -37.46 21.17
CA ASP A 911 -30.66 -36.96 22.03
C ASP A 911 -30.76 -37.74 23.35
N VAL A 912 -30.68 -37.04 24.48
CA VAL A 912 -30.69 -37.63 25.82
C VAL A 912 -31.64 -36.87 26.76
N ASN A 913 -32.21 -37.52 27.77
CA ASN A 913 -33.13 -36.85 28.69
C ASN A 913 -32.46 -35.71 29.45
N SER A 914 -33.10 -34.54 29.48
CA SER A 914 -32.60 -33.38 30.21
C SER A 914 -33.04 -33.39 31.67
N GLY A 915 -32.37 -32.59 32.51
CA GLY A 915 -32.70 -32.40 33.91
C GLY A 915 -31.50 -32.52 34.83
N VAL A 916 -31.77 -32.33 36.11
CA VAL A 916 -30.78 -32.44 37.17
C VAL A 916 -30.57 -33.94 37.50
N ASN A 917 -29.30 -34.37 37.63
CA ASN A 917 -28.83 -35.73 38.00
C ASN A 917 -29.09 -36.87 36.96
N LYS A 918 -28.28 -36.93 35.90
CA LYS A 918 -28.31 -37.93 34.79
C LYS A 918 -27.08 -38.85 34.80
N ARG A 919 -27.22 -40.17 34.58
CA ARG A 919 -26.13 -41.17 34.76
C ARG A 919 -25.53 -41.70 33.45
N VAL A 920 -24.19 -41.76 33.30
CA VAL A 920 -23.47 -42.11 32.05
C VAL A 920 -22.35 -43.17 32.21
N LYS A 921 -22.19 -44.10 31.24
CA LYS A 921 -21.21 -45.22 31.27
C LYS A 921 -20.56 -45.49 29.89
N VAL A 922 -19.27 -45.88 29.84
CA VAL A 922 -18.50 -46.22 28.60
C VAL A 922 -17.96 -47.66 28.65
N PHE A 923 -18.03 -48.38 27.53
CA PHE A 923 -17.63 -49.80 27.39
C PHE A 923 -16.67 -50.01 26.20
N GLU A 924 -15.85 -51.07 26.25
CA GLU A 924 -15.28 -51.66 25.02
C GLU A 924 -16.40 -52.35 24.24
N PHE A 925 -16.37 -52.29 22.91
CA PHE A 925 -17.43 -52.84 22.06
C PHE A 925 -17.69 -54.32 22.36
N GLY A 926 -18.93 -54.64 22.74
CA GLY A 926 -19.34 -55.99 23.14
C GLY A 926 -19.01 -56.40 24.58
N SER A 927 -18.45 -55.51 25.40
CA SER A 927 -18.19 -55.75 26.83
C SER A 927 -19.40 -55.43 27.70
N THR A 928 -19.58 -56.18 28.79
CA THR A 928 -20.59 -55.90 29.83
C THR A 928 -20.02 -55.12 31.03
N THR A 929 -18.71 -54.96 31.11
CA THR A 929 -18.03 -54.22 32.18
C THR A 929 -17.69 -52.81 31.70
N PRO A 930 -18.16 -51.75 32.39
CA PRO A 930 -17.84 -50.39 31.99
C PRO A 930 -16.36 -50.12 32.25
N LEU A 931 -15.67 -49.54 31.26
CA LEU A 931 -14.34 -49.00 31.42
C LEU A 931 -14.36 -47.63 32.16
N LEU A 932 -15.52 -46.95 32.19
CA LEU A 932 -15.74 -45.65 32.87
C LEU A 932 -17.23 -45.44 33.28
N THR A 933 -17.52 -44.78 34.41
CA THR A 933 -18.89 -44.42 34.89
C THR A 933 -18.91 -43.05 35.59
N GLN A 934 -19.91 -42.18 35.31
CA GLN A 934 -20.03 -40.81 35.86
C GLN A 934 -21.47 -40.23 35.82
N ASP A 935 -21.88 -39.39 36.78
CA ASP A 935 -23.16 -38.63 36.78
C ASP A 935 -22.94 -37.18 36.31
N PHE A 936 -23.89 -36.65 35.52
CA PHE A 936 -23.86 -35.31 34.91
C PHE A 936 -25.20 -34.57 35.05
N THR A 937 -25.19 -33.25 35.05
CA THR A 937 -26.40 -32.42 34.89
C THR A 937 -26.52 -32.02 33.41
N LEU A 938 -27.66 -32.35 32.78
CA LEU A 938 -27.88 -32.11 31.36
C LEU A 938 -28.94 -31.04 31.15
N ASN A 939 -28.50 -29.84 30.79
CA ASN A 939 -29.43 -28.76 30.43
C ASN A 939 -29.99 -29.02 29.02
N HIS A 940 -31.31 -28.95 28.87
CA HIS A 940 -32.00 -29.18 27.60
C HIS A 940 -31.55 -28.25 26.46
N THR A 941 -30.98 -27.08 26.76
CA THR A 941 -30.44 -26.14 25.77
C THR A 941 -28.98 -26.39 25.38
N LYS A 942 -28.24 -27.19 26.16
CA LYS A 942 -26.80 -27.36 26.00
C LYS A 942 -26.46 -28.61 25.22
N SER A 943 -25.32 -28.54 24.51
CA SER A 943 -24.68 -29.67 23.86
C SER A 943 -23.37 -29.96 24.57
N TYR A 944 -22.99 -31.23 24.67
CA TYR A 944 -21.77 -31.65 25.37
C TYR A 944 -20.93 -32.59 24.50
N SER A 945 -19.61 -32.60 24.74
CA SER A 945 -18.68 -33.56 24.15
C SER A 945 -17.97 -34.34 25.25
N LEU A 946 -17.81 -35.63 25.01
CA LEU A 946 -17.06 -36.55 25.85
C LEU A 946 -15.94 -37.16 25.00
N LEU A 947 -14.70 -36.68 25.19
CA LEU A 947 -13.50 -37.33 24.64
C LEU A 947 -13.00 -38.35 25.66
N VAL A 948 -12.70 -39.56 25.20
CA VAL A 948 -11.91 -40.54 25.96
C VAL A 948 -10.51 -40.66 25.35
N THR A 949 -9.47 -40.69 26.20
CA THR A 949 -8.05 -40.68 25.80
C THR A 949 -7.21 -41.61 26.69
N ASN A 950 -5.88 -41.62 26.50
CA ASN A 950 -4.91 -42.54 27.10
C ASN A 950 -5.06 -43.96 26.54
N LYS A 951 -4.56 -44.98 27.23
CA LYS A 951 -4.65 -46.39 26.84
C LYS A 951 -5.88 -47.05 27.44
N LYS A 952 -6.41 -48.10 26.81
CA LYS A 952 -7.61 -48.82 27.29
C LYS A 952 -7.52 -49.30 28.73
N THR A 953 -6.31 -49.62 29.22
CA THR A 953 -6.04 -50.07 30.59
C THR A 953 -6.13 -48.96 31.64
N ASN A 954 -6.17 -47.69 31.21
CA ASN A 954 -6.27 -46.52 32.06
C ASN A 954 -7.01 -45.40 31.31
N LEU A 955 -8.24 -45.69 30.86
CA LEU A 955 -9.04 -44.69 30.13
C LEU A 955 -9.31 -43.49 31.02
N GLU A 956 -9.05 -42.32 30.46
CA GLU A 956 -9.40 -41.05 31.05
C GLU A 956 -10.38 -40.32 30.15
N TYR A 957 -11.10 -39.35 30.70
CA TYR A 957 -12.06 -38.56 29.95
C TYR A 957 -11.79 -37.06 30.06
N ILE A 958 -12.27 -36.35 29.04
CA ILE A 958 -12.45 -34.92 29.03
C ILE A 958 -13.92 -34.67 28.66
N PHE A 959 -14.71 -34.20 29.63
CA PHE A 959 -16.11 -33.81 29.43
C PHE A 959 -16.21 -32.29 29.43
N PHE A 960 -16.75 -31.74 28.36
CA PHE A 960 -16.88 -30.30 28.22
C PHE A 960 -18.15 -29.93 27.45
N GLU A 961 -18.65 -28.73 27.74
CA GLU A 961 -19.74 -28.14 26.99
C GLU A 961 -19.27 -27.79 25.58
N ASN A 962 -20.13 -28.03 24.59
CA ASN A 962 -20.02 -27.51 23.25
C ASN A 962 -20.84 -26.22 23.20
N PRO A 963 -20.24 -25.05 23.52
CA PRO A 963 -20.97 -23.81 23.46
C PRO A 963 -21.46 -23.58 22.03
N GLN A 964 -22.65 -23.01 21.88
CA GLN A 964 -23.08 -22.49 20.59
C GLN A 964 -22.13 -21.35 20.22
N LYS A 965 -21.23 -21.63 19.27
CA LYS A 965 -20.25 -20.66 18.77
C LYS A 965 -20.64 -20.29 17.36
N VAL A 966 -21.02 -19.03 17.19
CA VAL A 966 -21.14 -18.42 15.87
C VAL A 966 -19.74 -18.03 15.41
N VAL A 967 -19.35 -18.54 14.25
CA VAL A 967 -18.08 -18.22 13.62
C VAL A 967 -18.25 -16.86 12.94
N PRO A 968 -17.41 -15.84 13.24
CA PRO A 968 -17.49 -14.55 12.58
C PRO A 968 -17.26 -14.68 11.06
N ALA A 969 -17.88 -13.81 10.27
CA ALA A 969 -17.65 -13.76 8.82
C ALA A 969 -16.16 -13.52 8.50
N GLY A 970 -15.64 -14.16 7.46
CA GLY A 970 -14.22 -14.16 7.10
C GLY A 970 -13.31 -14.89 8.08
N LYS A 971 -13.86 -15.58 9.09
CA LYS A 971 -13.11 -16.30 10.12
C LYS A 971 -13.46 -17.78 10.18
N VAL A 972 -12.58 -18.48 10.88
CA VAL A 972 -12.75 -19.82 11.40
C VAL A 972 -12.59 -19.73 12.93
N SER A 973 -13.40 -20.46 13.68
CA SER A 973 -13.23 -20.55 15.14
C SER A 973 -12.63 -21.91 15.47
N VAL A 974 -11.50 -21.91 16.18
CA VAL A 974 -10.80 -23.14 16.57
C VAL A 974 -10.64 -23.25 18.08
N ARG A 975 -10.82 -24.44 18.63
CA ARG A 975 -10.34 -24.75 19.99
C ARG A 975 -9.42 -25.95 19.92
N VAL A 976 -8.49 -26.06 20.86
CA VAL A 976 -7.57 -27.18 20.95
C VAL A 976 -7.86 -27.98 22.21
N VAL A 977 -7.99 -29.28 22.07
CA VAL A 977 -8.14 -30.25 23.16
C VAL A 977 -6.87 -31.09 23.22
N HIS A 978 -6.22 -31.11 24.37
CA HIS A 978 -4.96 -31.82 24.54
C HIS A 978 -5.20 -33.25 25.02
N GLY A 979 -5.23 -34.19 24.07
CA GLY A 979 -5.41 -35.62 24.34
C GLY A 979 -4.11 -36.43 24.38
N ALA A 980 -2.97 -35.90 23.93
CA ALA A 980 -1.68 -36.60 23.99
C ALA A 980 -1.19 -36.78 25.44
N TYR A 981 -1.21 -38.00 25.97
CA TYR A 981 -0.99 -38.28 27.40
C TYR A 981 0.48 -38.20 27.85
N ASP A 982 1.43 -38.36 26.93
CA ASP A 982 2.88 -38.35 27.20
C ASP A 982 3.57 -37.03 26.79
N LEU A 983 2.79 -36.08 26.27
CA LEU A 983 3.25 -34.74 25.94
C LEU A 983 2.86 -33.80 27.09
N SER A 984 3.87 -33.12 27.63
CA SER A 984 3.67 -32.10 28.66
C SER A 984 3.05 -30.83 28.08
N GLN A 985 3.14 -29.71 28.80
CA GLN A 985 2.53 -28.45 28.38
C GLN A 985 3.07 -27.97 27.03
N VAL A 986 2.15 -27.64 26.12
CA VAL A 986 2.46 -27.14 24.78
C VAL A 986 1.93 -25.72 24.54
N ASP A 987 2.63 -25.03 23.66
CA ASP A 987 2.20 -23.78 23.07
C ASP A 987 1.78 -24.03 21.62
N ILE A 988 0.58 -23.60 21.24
CA ILE A 988 0.06 -23.70 19.88
C ILE A 988 -0.01 -22.30 19.28
N THR A 989 0.71 -22.07 18.20
CA THR A 989 0.72 -20.82 17.45
C THR A 989 0.00 -21.01 16.12
N PHE A 990 -1.03 -20.20 15.88
CA PHE A 990 -1.67 -20.04 14.59
C PHE A 990 -1.14 -18.77 13.93
N ASN A 991 -0.55 -18.90 12.76
CA ASN A 991 0.03 -17.80 12.00
C ASN A 991 -0.54 -17.81 10.58
N ASN A 992 -1.35 -16.82 10.26
CA ASN A 992 -1.90 -16.64 8.92
C ASN A 992 -1.21 -15.48 8.18
N TYR A 993 0.00 -15.10 8.63
CA TYR A 993 0.86 -14.03 8.11
C TYR A 993 0.35 -12.60 8.22
N THR A 994 -0.94 -12.44 8.47
CA THR A 994 -1.57 -11.14 8.75
C THR A 994 -1.81 -10.99 10.25
N SER A 995 -1.85 -12.10 10.99
CA SER A 995 -2.04 -12.17 12.43
C SER A 995 -1.40 -13.44 12.99
N LYS A 996 -0.94 -13.35 14.23
CA LYS A 996 -0.40 -14.48 14.98
C LYS A 996 -1.17 -14.61 16.28
N THR A 997 -1.79 -15.77 16.49
CA THR A 997 -2.55 -16.07 17.70
C THR A 997 -1.94 -17.27 18.40
N LYS A 998 -1.73 -17.17 19.71
CA LYS A 998 -1.05 -18.20 20.50
C LYS A 998 -1.93 -18.68 21.63
N ILE A 999 -2.12 -20.00 21.72
CA ILE A 999 -2.63 -20.69 22.90
C ILE A 999 -1.40 -21.14 23.68
N SER A 1000 -1.10 -20.42 24.76
CA SER A 1000 0.05 -20.72 25.60
C SER A 1000 -0.34 -21.68 26.71
N GLY A 1001 0.53 -22.63 26.99
CA GLY A 1001 0.46 -23.38 28.22
C GLY A 1001 -0.68 -24.41 28.28
N LEU A 1002 -1.09 -25.01 27.15
CA LEU A 1002 -2.15 -26.02 27.18
C LEU A 1002 -1.62 -27.32 27.79
N SER A 1003 -2.17 -27.72 28.94
CA SER A 1003 -1.82 -28.97 29.63
C SER A 1003 -2.62 -30.16 29.11
N TYR A 1004 -2.11 -31.39 29.29
CA TYR A 1004 -2.88 -32.61 29.09
C TYR A 1004 -4.23 -32.58 29.84
N LYS A 1005 -5.29 -33.09 29.20
CA LYS A 1005 -6.71 -32.98 29.59
C LYS A 1005 -7.28 -31.55 29.60
N GLY A 1006 -6.48 -30.57 29.19
CA GLY A 1006 -6.92 -29.20 28.98
C GLY A 1006 -7.72 -29.04 27.70
N THR A 1007 -8.75 -28.20 27.76
CA THR A 1007 -9.50 -27.71 26.60
C THR A 1007 -9.35 -26.21 26.55
N SER A 1008 -8.87 -25.68 25.42
CA SER A 1008 -8.81 -24.23 25.23
C SER A 1008 -10.21 -23.65 25.02
N SER A 1009 -10.36 -22.36 25.27
CA SER A 1009 -11.48 -21.61 24.69
C SER A 1009 -11.36 -21.57 23.16
N TYR A 1010 -12.47 -21.29 22.47
CA TYR A 1010 -12.44 -21.01 21.04
C TYR A 1010 -11.68 -19.71 20.75
N VAL A 1011 -10.84 -19.77 19.73
CA VAL A 1011 -10.02 -18.69 19.21
C VAL A 1011 -10.45 -18.43 17.78
N ASP A 1012 -10.79 -17.19 17.47
CA ASP A 1012 -11.23 -16.80 16.13
C ASP A 1012 -10.04 -16.38 15.28
N LEU A 1013 -9.73 -17.19 14.29
CA LEU A 1013 -8.64 -16.97 13.34
C LEU A 1013 -9.23 -16.53 12.01
N PRO A 1014 -8.52 -15.76 11.18
CA PRO A 1014 -8.98 -15.50 9.82
C PRO A 1014 -9.06 -16.81 9.03
N ALA A 1015 -10.14 -16.93 8.26
CA ALA A 1015 -10.37 -18.10 7.43
C ALA A 1015 -9.34 -18.18 6.30
N GLY A 1016 -9.19 -19.38 5.76
CA GLY A 1016 -8.18 -19.72 4.78
C GLY A 1016 -6.92 -20.23 5.45
N PHE A 1017 -5.79 -19.86 4.86
CA PHE A 1017 -4.53 -20.48 5.17
C PHE A 1017 -3.99 -20.06 6.55
N ASN A 1018 -3.72 -21.05 7.40
CA ASN A 1018 -3.13 -20.90 8.71
C ASN A 1018 -1.96 -21.88 8.88
N GLU A 1019 -0.79 -21.36 9.21
CA GLU A 1019 0.33 -22.13 9.75
C GLU A 1019 0.04 -22.46 11.21
N VAL A 1020 0.00 -23.74 11.58
CA VAL A 1020 -0.17 -24.14 12.98
C VAL A 1020 1.11 -24.77 13.48
N ILE A 1021 1.79 -24.08 14.39
CA ILE A 1021 3.08 -24.48 14.98
C ILE A 1021 2.85 -24.88 16.42
N VAL A 1022 3.29 -26.08 16.79
CA VAL A 1022 3.27 -26.58 18.17
C VAL A 1022 4.71 -26.62 18.69
N THR A 1023 4.95 -25.99 19.84
CA THR A 1023 6.25 -25.98 20.53
C THR A 1023 6.09 -26.41 21.98
N LYS A 1024 7.15 -26.97 22.59
CA LYS A 1024 7.13 -27.27 24.03
C LYS A 1024 7.19 -25.97 24.83
N THR A 1025 6.28 -25.76 25.79
CA THR A 1025 6.25 -24.53 26.59
C THR A 1025 7.56 -24.31 27.38
N SER A 1026 8.20 -25.39 27.83
CA SER A 1026 9.49 -25.34 28.55
C SER A 1026 10.71 -25.05 27.67
N SER A 1027 10.59 -25.09 26.34
CA SER A 1027 11.67 -24.84 25.38
C SER A 1027 11.10 -24.26 24.09
N PRO A 1028 10.76 -22.95 24.03
CA PRO A 1028 10.00 -22.32 22.94
C PRO A 1028 10.64 -22.37 21.54
N GLY A 1029 11.93 -22.74 21.43
CA GLY A 1029 12.62 -22.98 20.16
C GLY A 1029 12.56 -24.44 19.67
N GLN A 1030 12.06 -25.37 20.49
CA GLN A 1030 11.93 -26.78 20.11
C GLN A 1030 10.55 -27.02 19.47
N LEU A 1031 10.56 -27.22 18.16
CA LEU A 1031 9.40 -27.61 17.37
C LEU A 1031 8.93 -29.01 17.78
N VAL A 1032 7.61 -29.17 18.02
CA VAL A 1032 6.94 -30.47 18.15
C VAL A 1032 6.42 -30.90 16.78
N LEU A 1033 5.63 -30.04 16.13
CA LEU A 1033 5.16 -30.21 14.75
C LEU A 1033 4.73 -28.86 14.18
N ALA A 1034 4.73 -28.72 12.86
CA ALA A 1034 4.11 -27.59 12.15
C ALA A 1034 3.30 -28.10 10.96
N ILE A 1035 2.08 -27.59 10.79
CA ILE A 1035 1.20 -27.94 9.67
C ILE A 1035 0.72 -26.70 8.93
N ASP A 1036 0.41 -26.89 7.65
CA ASP A 1036 -0.24 -25.90 6.81
C ASP A 1036 -1.74 -26.25 6.70
N ALA A 1037 -2.57 -25.58 7.48
CA ALA A 1037 -4.00 -25.84 7.56
C ALA A 1037 -4.78 -24.78 6.76
N THR A 1038 -5.48 -25.20 5.71
CA THR A 1038 -6.46 -24.32 5.04
C THR A 1038 -7.80 -24.54 5.73
N MET A 1039 -8.16 -23.62 6.60
CA MET A 1039 -9.38 -23.70 7.39
C MET A 1039 -10.51 -22.96 6.68
N GLU A 1040 -11.61 -23.66 6.41
CA GLU A 1040 -12.72 -23.07 5.67
C GLU A 1040 -13.43 -21.98 6.48
N GLU A 1041 -13.89 -20.95 5.77
CA GLU A 1041 -14.66 -19.87 6.36
C GLU A 1041 -15.99 -20.39 6.94
N GLY A 1042 -16.37 -19.84 8.09
CA GLY A 1042 -17.63 -20.21 8.75
C GLY A 1042 -17.59 -21.58 9.44
N LYS A 1043 -16.46 -22.28 9.39
CA LYS A 1043 -16.26 -23.55 10.10
C LYS A 1043 -15.83 -23.34 11.55
N LEU A 1044 -16.32 -24.25 12.39
CA LEU A 1044 -16.01 -24.35 13.79
C LEU A 1044 -15.22 -25.64 13.97
N TYR A 1045 -13.93 -25.56 14.30
CA TYR A 1045 -13.09 -26.74 14.49
C TYR A 1045 -12.76 -26.98 15.95
N THR A 1046 -12.91 -28.23 16.38
CA THR A 1046 -12.22 -28.74 17.57
C THR A 1046 -11.00 -29.52 17.10
N ILE A 1047 -9.81 -29.07 17.47
CA ILE A 1047 -8.54 -29.68 17.11
C ILE A 1047 -8.06 -30.52 18.27
N TYR A 1048 -8.02 -31.83 18.09
CA TYR A 1048 -7.50 -32.76 19.06
C TYR A 1048 -6.01 -33.00 18.81
N LEU A 1049 -5.17 -32.57 19.74
CA LEU A 1049 -3.76 -32.95 19.78
C LEU A 1049 -3.67 -34.37 20.35
N LEU A 1050 -3.47 -35.34 19.47
CA LEU A 1050 -3.45 -36.78 19.78
C LEU A 1050 -2.12 -37.39 19.34
N GLY A 1051 -1.91 -38.65 19.72
CA GLY A 1051 -0.68 -39.39 19.45
C GLY A 1051 0.27 -39.43 20.64
N ASN A 1052 1.46 -39.97 20.40
CA ASN A 1052 2.51 -40.17 21.41
C ASN A 1052 3.92 -39.96 20.84
N SER A 1053 4.90 -39.81 21.72
CA SER A 1053 6.31 -39.58 21.40
C SER A 1053 7.02 -40.77 20.75
N SER A 1054 6.47 -41.98 20.90
CA SER A 1054 7.08 -43.20 20.37
C SER A 1054 6.75 -43.44 18.89
N GLY A 1055 5.75 -42.76 18.33
CA GLY A 1055 5.29 -42.95 16.95
C GLY A 1055 4.76 -44.36 16.63
N ASN A 1056 4.70 -45.25 17.63
CA ASN A 1056 4.25 -46.62 17.47
C ASN A 1056 2.79 -46.65 16.99
N PHE A 1057 2.49 -47.64 16.14
CA PHE A 1057 1.18 -47.82 15.50
C PHE A 1057 0.77 -46.71 14.53
N GLY A 1058 1.72 -45.85 14.09
CA GLY A 1058 1.43 -44.73 13.18
C GLY A 1058 0.85 -43.51 13.88
N GLU A 1059 1.00 -43.43 15.20
CA GLU A 1059 0.36 -42.43 16.07
C GLU A 1059 1.36 -41.40 16.58
N GLU A 1060 2.18 -40.86 15.68
CA GLU A 1060 2.98 -39.66 15.96
C GLU A 1060 2.06 -38.48 16.33
N TYR A 1061 2.63 -37.50 17.04
CA TYR A 1061 1.89 -36.30 17.41
C TYR A 1061 1.24 -35.66 16.19
N SER A 1062 -0.07 -35.48 16.27
CA SER A 1062 -0.87 -34.96 15.17
C SER A 1062 -1.97 -34.03 15.67
N LEU A 1063 -2.33 -33.06 14.84
CA LEU A 1063 -3.49 -32.20 15.04
C LEU A 1063 -4.66 -32.74 14.22
N ASN A 1064 -5.68 -33.22 14.92
CA ASN A 1064 -6.83 -33.93 14.35
C ASN A 1064 -8.08 -33.05 14.44
N PHE A 1065 -8.63 -32.66 13.31
CA PHE A 1065 -9.69 -31.67 13.19
C PHE A 1065 -11.06 -32.34 13.16
N LEU A 1066 -11.96 -31.84 14.01
CA LEU A 1066 -13.39 -32.13 13.98
C LEU A 1066 -14.14 -30.90 13.47
N ASP A 1067 -14.89 -31.02 12.38
CA ASP A 1067 -15.80 -29.96 11.95
C ASP A 1067 -17.08 -29.98 12.80
N GLU A 1068 -17.17 -29.11 13.79
CA GLU A 1068 -18.33 -28.98 14.69
C GLU A 1068 -19.56 -28.42 13.97
N THR A 1069 -19.42 -27.88 12.75
CA THR A 1069 -20.58 -27.49 11.93
C THR A 1069 -21.30 -28.72 11.37
N ASN A 1070 -20.58 -29.84 11.20
CA ASN A 1070 -21.18 -31.11 10.84
C ASN A 1070 -21.73 -31.80 12.10
N ARG A 1071 -23.06 -31.89 12.19
CA ARG A 1071 -23.77 -32.55 13.29
C ARG A 1071 -23.77 -34.08 13.20
N ALA A 1072 -23.41 -34.64 12.04
CA ALA A 1072 -23.28 -36.07 11.84
C ALA A 1072 -22.01 -36.63 12.51
N GLY A 1073 -21.90 -37.96 12.55
CA GLY A 1073 -20.66 -38.62 12.95
C GLY A 1073 -19.60 -38.47 11.85
N GLN A 1074 -18.35 -38.27 12.24
CA GLN A 1074 -17.25 -38.04 11.30
C GLN A 1074 -15.92 -38.51 11.89
N PHE A 1075 -15.03 -38.96 11.00
CA PHE A 1075 -13.63 -39.16 11.35
C PHE A 1075 -12.92 -37.81 11.49
N LEU A 1076 -12.00 -37.72 12.44
CA LEU A 1076 -11.11 -36.58 12.58
C LEU A 1076 -10.09 -36.61 11.42
N PHE A 1077 -9.88 -35.47 10.75
CA PHE A 1077 -8.94 -35.35 9.63
C PHE A 1077 -7.70 -34.53 10.00
N ASN A 1078 -6.60 -34.63 9.24
CA ASN A 1078 -5.36 -33.88 9.48
C ASN A 1078 -4.87 -33.18 8.21
N PHE A 1079 -3.99 -32.19 8.37
CA PHE A 1079 -3.34 -31.47 7.27
C PHE A 1079 -1.86 -31.86 7.11
N THR A 1080 -1.27 -31.54 5.96
CA THR A 1080 0.14 -31.82 5.66
C THR A 1080 1.12 -30.95 6.47
N PRO A 1081 2.30 -31.48 6.84
CA PRO A 1081 3.36 -30.70 7.49
C PRO A 1081 3.86 -29.49 6.68
N SER A 1082 4.23 -28.40 7.36
CA SER A 1082 4.70 -27.12 6.75
C SER A 1082 6.19 -27.10 6.35
N GLN A 1083 6.57 -26.32 5.32
CA GLN A 1083 7.95 -26.18 4.80
C GLN A 1083 8.67 -24.88 5.28
N ILE A 1084 9.42 -24.98 6.38
CA ILE A 1084 10.07 -23.83 7.07
C ILE A 1084 11.58 -23.69 6.79
N SER A 1085 12.15 -22.48 6.97
CA SER A 1085 13.59 -22.13 6.90
C SER A 1085 13.98 -21.14 8.03
N ARG A 1086 15.25 -20.70 8.11
CA ARG A 1086 15.72 -19.75 9.15
C ARG A 1086 16.59 -18.63 8.58
N ILE A 1087 16.44 -17.42 9.12
CA ILE A 1087 17.21 -16.23 8.72
C ILE A 1087 17.66 -15.41 9.94
N ARG A 1088 18.85 -14.81 9.89
CA ARG A 1088 19.29 -13.74 10.80
C ARG A 1088 19.62 -12.46 10.04
N VAL A 1089 19.42 -11.32 10.67
CA VAL A 1089 19.76 -9.98 10.15
C VAL A 1089 20.98 -9.46 10.89
N ILE A 1090 21.97 -8.93 10.17
CA ILE A 1090 23.16 -8.26 10.70
C ILE A 1090 23.19 -6.82 10.16
N ASN A 1091 23.23 -5.84 11.05
CA ASN A 1091 23.39 -4.45 10.65
C ASN A 1091 24.88 -4.09 10.59
N ALA A 1092 25.40 -3.94 9.38
CA ALA A 1092 26.78 -3.52 9.09
C ALA A 1092 26.87 -2.08 8.57
N SER A 1093 25.78 -1.30 8.67
CA SER A 1093 25.71 0.09 8.21
C SER A 1093 26.10 1.07 9.32
N PRO A 1094 27.30 1.68 9.26
CA PRO A 1094 27.87 2.45 10.38
C PRO A 1094 27.10 3.68 10.82
N ASN A 1095 26.44 4.38 9.90
CA ASN A 1095 25.67 5.59 10.21
C ASN A 1095 24.16 5.35 10.21
N SER A 1096 23.72 4.10 10.23
CA SER A 1096 22.31 3.77 10.38
C SER A 1096 21.84 3.91 11.84
N PRO A 1097 20.58 4.31 12.08
CA PRO A 1097 19.92 3.98 13.33
C PRO A 1097 19.75 2.45 13.45
N GLY A 1098 19.17 1.94 14.53
CA GLY A 1098 18.73 0.55 14.55
C GLY A 1098 17.83 0.25 13.35
N LEU A 1099 17.90 -0.95 12.78
CA LEU A 1099 17.15 -1.31 11.57
C LEU A 1099 16.03 -2.30 11.89
N ASP A 1100 14.83 -2.03 11.38
CA ASP A 1100 13.72 -2.98 11.36
C ASP A 1100 13.72 -3.71 10.01
N VAL A 1101 13.48 -5.02 10.02
CA VAL A 1101 13.37 -5.85 8.82
C VAL A 1101 12.03 -6.55 8.81
N THR A 1102 11.34 -6.52 7.68
CA THR A 1102 10.08 -7.24 7.45
C THR A 1102 10.25 -8.24 6.30
N LEU A 1103 9.56 -9.37 6.40
CA LEU A 1103 9.39 -10.38 5.36
C LEU A 1103 7.91 -10.48 5.00
N ASP A 1104 7.56 -10.34 3.72
CA ASP A 1104 6.17 -10.36 3.23
C ASP A 1104 5.24 -9.50 4.10
N GLN A 1105 5.70 -8.28 4.44
CA GLN A 1105 5.01 -7.31 5.31
C GLN A 1105 4.96 -7.65 6.81
N SER A 1106 5.34 -8.86 7.21
CA SER A 1106 5.49 -9.25 8.62
C SER A 1106 6.82 -8.80 9.20
N LYS A 1107 6.83 -8.16 10.37
CA LYS A 1107 8.07 -7.75 11.04
C LYS A 1107 8.86 -8.98 11.49
N LEU A 1108 10.04 -9.15 10.91
CA LEU A 1108 10.99 -10.22 11.18
C LEU A 1108 11.92 -9.82 12.32
N ALA A 1109 12.65 -8.72 12.16
CA ALA A 1109 13.60 -8.22 13.16
C ALA A 1109 13.30 -6.75 13.49
N GLN A 1110 13.57 -6.36 14.74
CA GLN A 1110 13.32 -4.99 15.22
C GLN A 1110 14.58 -4.39 15.84
N ASN A 1111 14.84 -3.14 15.48
CA ASN A 1111 15.85 -2.25 16.06
C ASN A 1111 17.26 -2.88 16.12
N VAL A 1112 17.68 -3.52 15.03
CA VAL A 1112 19.02 -4.14 14.92
C VAL A 1112 20.07 -3.03 14.81
N LEU A 1113 20.77 -2.75 15.91
CA LEU A 1113 21.81 -1.71 15.98
C LEU A 1113 23.07 -2.07 15.17
N PHE A 1114 23.83 -1.06 14.74
CA PHE A 1114 25.11 -1.24 14.05
C PHE A 1114 26.05 -2.19 14.82
N GLY A 1115 26.56 -3.21 14.13
CA GLY A 1115 27.43 -4.25 14.67
C GLY A 1115 26.70 -5.41 15.38
N ASN A 1116 25.36 -5.38 15.47
CA ASN A 1116 24.55 -6.43 16.13
C ASN A 1116 23.83 -7.34 15.12
N SER A 1117 23.36 -8.49 15.64
CA SER A 1117 22.54 -9.47 14.93
C SER A 1117 21.18 -9.68 15.62
N SER A 1118 20.15 -10.00 14.84
CA SER A 1118 18.83 -10.42 15.36
C SER A 1118 18.83 -11.83 15.97
N GLY A 1119 19.86 -12.64 15.74
CA GLY A 1119 19.77 -14.09 15.88
C GLY A 1119 18.90 -14.73 14.79
N TYR A 1120 18.91 -16.08 14.72
CA TYR A 1120 18.10 -16.81 13.74
C TYR A 1120 16.63 -16.82 14.15
N LEU A 1121 15.78 -16.54 13.17
CA LEU A 1121 14.33 -16.51 13.30
C LEU A 1121 13.72 -17.46 12.26
N PHE A 1122 12.67 -18.19 12.64
CA PHE A 1122 11.95 -19.05 11.70
C PHE A 1122 11.23 -18.20 10.65
N THR A 1123 11.38 -18.61 9.41
CA THR A 1123 10.64 -18.08 8.27
C THR A 1123 10.18 -19.22 7.38
N ARG A 1124 9.45 -18.91 6.33
CA ARG A 1124 9.03 -19.92 5.35
C ARG A 1124 9.94 -19.96 4.15
N SER A 1125 10.05 -21.16 3.60
CA SER A 1125 10.67 -21.37 2.30
C SER A 1125 9.76 -20.92 1.14
N GLY A 1126 10.36 -20.46 0.05
CA GLY A 1126 9.76 -19.85 -1.12
C GLY A 1126 10.28 -18.42 -1.36
N LEU A 1127 9.78 -17.78 -2.42
CA LEU A 1127 10.11 -16.39 -2.74
C LEU A 1127 9.43 -15.45 -1.73
N ARG A 1128 10.20 -14.54 -1.13
CA ARG A 1128 9.74 -13.62 -0.08
C ARG A 1128 10.25 -12.21 -0.31
N GLU A 1129 9.43 -11.20 -0.03
CA GLU A 1129 9.80 -9.80 -0.06
C GLU A 1129 10.47 -9.39 1.25
N VAL A 1130 11.72 -8.93 1.19
CA VAL A 1130 12.44 -8.32 2.30
C VAL A 1130 12.31 -6.80 2.20
N LYS A 1131 11.98 -6.14 3.31
CA LYS A 1131 11.99 -4.68 3.45
C LYS A 1131 12.72 -4.25 4.71
N VAL A 1132 13.51 -3.19 4.62
CA VAL A 1132 14.28 -2.62 5.74
C VAL A 1132 13.85 -1.18 5.97
N THR A 1133 13.64 -0.80 7.23
CA THR A 1133 13.28 0.57 7.67
C THR A 1133 14.12 1.00 8.87
N PRO A 1134 14.20 2.31 9.19
CA PRO A 1134 14.74 2.76 10.47
C PRO A 1134 13.93 2.20 11.64
N GLY A 1135 14.61 1.94 12.75
CA GLY A 1135 14.08 1.25 13.92
C GLY A 1135 12.88 1.96 14.50
N GLY A 1136 11.80 1.21 14.76
CA GLY A 1136 10.55 1.76 15.28
C GLY A 1136 9.72 2.55 14.26
N THR A 1137 10.15 2.59 12.99
CA THR A 1137 9.42 3.25 11.90
C THR A 1137 9.07 2.27 10.79
N SER A 1138 7.99 2.55 10.05
CA SER A 1138 7.62 1.82 8.83
C SER A 1138 8.04 2.56 7.55
N SER A 1139 8.64 3.74 7.67
CA SER A 1139 9.06 4.61 6.58
C SER A 1139 10.18 5.57 7.03
N PRO A 1140 11.16 5.92 6.16
CA PRO A 1140 11.31 5.45 4.78
C PRO A 1140 11.70 3.97 4.72
N ILE A 1141 11.24 3.27 3.68
CA ILE A 1141 11.83 1.98 3.32
C ILE A 1141 13.22 2.28 2.78
N LEU A 1142 14.25 1.92 3.56
CA LEU A 1142 15.65 2.11 3.20
C LEU A 1142 16.06 1.16 2.07
N LEU A 1143 15.45 -0.03 2.03
CA LEU A 1143 15.79 -1.09 1.09
C LEU A 1143 14.62 -2.08 0.93
N SER A 1144 14.38 -2.56 -0.30
CA SER A 1144 13.41 -3.62 -0.59
C SER A 1144 13.87 -4.52 -1.73
N PHE A 1145 13.76 -5.84 -1.57
CA PHE A 1145 14.13 -6.83 -2.58
C PHE A 1145 13.40 -8.17 -2.33
N ASN A 1146 13.32 -9.04 -3.34
CA ASN A 1146 12.77 -10.39 -3.18
C ASN A 1146 13.89 -11.43 -3.06
N PHE A 1147 13.68 -12.48 -2.27
CA PHE A 1147 14.63 -13.58 -2.12
C PHE A 1147 13.95 -14.93 -1.99
N GLN A 1148 14.54 -15.97 -2.61
CA GLN A 1148 14.05 -17.34 -2.55
C GLN A 1148 14.69 -18.08 -1.36
N PHE A 1149 13.89 -18.39 -0.35
CA PHE A 1149 14.30 -19.21 0.79
C PHE A 1149 14.04 -20.69 0.50
N GLU A 1150 14.98 -21.58 0.81
CA GLU A 1150 14.78 -23.03 0.66
C GLU A 1150 14.45 -23.70 1.99
N THR A 1151 13.67 -24.80 1.96
CA THR A 1151 13.24 -25.51 3.18
C THR A 1151 14.45 -26.06 3.93
N ASN A 1152 14.41 -25.97 5.26
CA ASN A 1152 15.47 -26.41 6.18
C ASN A 1152 16.83 -25.70 6.02
N LYS A 1153 16.91 -24.56 5.32
CA LYS A 1153 18.17 -23.80 5.13
C LYS A 1153 18.30 -22.61 6.09
N LEU A 1154 19.55 -22.21 6.35
CA LEU A 1154 19.95 -21.10 7.23
C LEU A 1154 20.51 -19.94 6.38
N TYR A 1155 20.16 -18.69 6.69
CA TYR A 1155 20.63 -17.52 5.94
C TYR A 1155 21.04 -16.34 6.84
N SER A 1156 22.05 -15.58 6.40
CA SER A 1156 22.48 -14.30 6.97
C SER A 1156 22.24 -13.15 6.00
N LEU A 1157 21.41 -12.19 6.40
CA LEU A 1157 21.22 -10.92 5.69
C LEU A 1157 22.08 -9.83 6.33
N LEU A 1158 23.13 -9.38 5.64
CA LEU A 1158 23.95 -8.24 6.06
C LEU A 1158 23.47 -6.98 5.35
N LEU A 1159 23.29 -5.90 6.11
CA LEU A 1159 22.87 -4.59 5.62
C LEU A 1159 24.04 -3.62 5.74
N MET A 1160 24.65 -3.24 4.62
CA MET A 1160 25.99 -2.63 4.56
C MET A 1160 25.97 -1.21 3.97
N ASP A 1161 27.14 -0.55 3.97
CA ASP A 1161 27.35 0.84 3.50
C ASP A 1161 26.65 1.89 4.37
N SER A 1162 26.70 3.17 3.97
CA SER A 1162 25.93 4.23 4.60
C SER A 1162 24.42 3.94 4.54
N VAL A 1163 23.66 4.39 5.53
CA VAL A 1163 22.19 4.26 5.56
C VAL A 1163 21.51 4.87 4.33
N SER A 1164 22.14 5.88 3.72
CA SER A 1164 21.72 6.50 2.46
C SER A 1164 22.01 5.66 1.20
N LEU A 1165 22.95 4.70 1.28
CA LEU A 1165 23.36 3.79 0.21
C LEU A 1165 23.21 2.33 0.65
N LEU A 1166 22.24 2.05 1.53
CA LEU A 1166 22.11 0.78 2.23
C LEU A 1166 22.04 -0.39 1.23
N THR A 1167 23.06 -1.24 1.25
CA THR A 1167 23.20 -2.34 0.30
C THR A 1167 23.07 -3.69 1.00
N PRO A 1168 22.16 -4.59 0.57
CA PRO A 1168 22.04 -5.92 1.14
C PRO A 1168 23.09 -6.86 0.56
N ILE A 1169 23.52 -7.80 1.39
CA ILE A 1169 24.07 -9.06 0.91
C ILE A 1169 23.45 -10.20 1.71
N LEU A 1170 22.90 -11.18 1.01
CA LEU A 1170 22.25 -12.34 1.61
C LEU A 1170 23.06 -13.58 1.27
N VAL A 1171 23.50 -14.28 2.30
CA VAL A 1171 24.36 -15.46 2.17
C VAL A 1171 23.70 -16.65 2.85
N GLU A 1172 23.79 -17.82 2.22
CA GLU A 1172 23.44 -19.09 2.85
C GLU A 1172 24.50 -19.45 3.89
N ASP A 1173 24.05 -19.90 5.06
CA ASP A 1173 24.90 -20.30 6.18
C ASP A 1173 25.04 -21.83 6.21
N MET A 1174 26.11 -22.31 6.83
CA MET A 1174 26.47 -23.73 6.82
C MET A 1174 25.36 -24.62 7.41
N ASN A 1175 24.90 -25.61 6.64
CA ASN A 1175 23.85 -26.57 7.01
C ASN A 1175 24.22 -28.02 6.66
N PHE A 1176 25.51 -28.35 6.63
CA PHE A 1176 26.03 -29.69 6.32
C PHE A 1176 26.92 -30.21 7.45
N THR A 1177 27.19 -31.52 7.45
CA THR A 1177 27.99 -32.20 8.47
C THR A 1177 29.41 -31.64 8.52
N MET A 1178 29.78 -31.08 9.67
CA MET A 1178 31.14 -30.59 9.95
C MET A 1178 32.10 -31.78 10.15
N GLU A 1179 33.35 -31.61 9.72
CA GLU A 1179 34.43 -32.54 10.09
C GLU A 1179 34.56 -32.64 11.62
N GLU A 1180 34.63 -33.87 12.13
CA GLU A 1180 34.75 -34.14 13.56
C GLU A 1180 36.01 -33.44 14.13
N GLY A 1181 35.83 -32.68 15.20
CA GLY A 1181 36.92 -31.96 15.86
C GLY A 1181 37.36 -30.64 15.21
N LYS A 1182 36.74 -30.17 14.11
CA LYS A 1182 37.08 -28.89 13.46
C LYS A 1182 36.12 -27.74 13.81
N ALA A 1183 36.59 -26.51 13.63
CA ALA A 1183 35.78 -25.30 13.55
C ALA A 1183 35.80 -24.76 12.11
N TYR A 1184 34.77 -24.02 11.67
CA TYR A 1184 34.73 -23.44 10.31
C TYR A 1184 34.63 -21.91 10.35
N VAL A 1185 35.31 -21.22 9.44
CA VAL A 1185 35.33 -19.74 9.37
C VAL A 1185 35.16 -19.25 7.94
N ARG A 1186 34.37 -18.19 7.74
CA ARG A 1186 34.33 -17.37 6.50
C ARG A 1186 34.51 -15.88 6.80
N PHE A 1187 34.97 -15.11 5.82
CA PHE A 1187 35.19 -13.66 5.92
C PHE A 1187 34.29 -12.87 4.96
N ILE A 1188 33.84 -11.68 5.40
CA ILE A 1188 33.06 -10.73 4.59
C ILE A 1188 33.61 -9.31 4.79
N ASN A 1189 33.83 -8.58 3.69
CA ASN A 1189 34.13 -7.15 3.75
C ASN A 1189 32.87 -6.31 3.48
N ALA A 1190 32.32 -5.75 4.55
CA ALA A 1190 31.15 -4.86 4.53
C ALA A 1190 31.51 -3.37 4.60
N SER A 1191 32.80 -3.00 4.55
CA SER A 1191 33.26 -1.61 4.64
C SER A 1191 33.40 -0.96 3.26
N SER A 1192 32.50 -0.02 2.94
CA SER A 1192 32.39 0.59 1.60
C SER A 1192 33.50 1.56 1.22
N ASN A 1193 34.17 2.17 2.21
CA ASN A 1193 35.29 3.10 1.98
C ASN A 1193 36.63 2.54 2.49
N SER A 1194 36.70 1.26 2.83
CA SER A 1194 37.98 0.63 3.18
C SER A 1194 38.91 0.63 1.97
N PRO A 1195 40.20 0.95 2.14
CA PRO A 1195 41.18 0.62 1.11
C PRO A 1195 41.24 -0.91 0.96
N PRO A 1196 41.59 -1.43 -0.23
CA PRO A 1196 41.82 -2.87 -0.40
C PRO A 1196 42.79 -3.39 0.65
N PHE A 1197 42.46 -4.51 1.27
CA PHE A 1197 43.25 -5.09 2.36
C PHE A 1197 43.52 -6.59 2.21
N ASP A 1198 44.58 -7.07 2.86
CA ASP A 1198 44.94 -8.48 2.97
C ASP A 1198 44.53 -9.02 4.35
N ILE A 1199 44.06 -10.27 4.42
CA ILE A 1199 43.72 -10.99 5.66
C ILE A 1199 44.90 -11.88 6.04
N LYS A 1200 45.48 -11.71 7.22
CA LYS A 1200 46.66 -12.43 7.72
C LYS A 1200 46.37 -13.12 9.04
N ILE A 1201 47.07 -14.23 9.33
CA ILE A 1201 46.98 -14.94 10.61
C ILE A 1201 48.14 -14.51 11.53
N GLY A 1202 47.80 -14.20 12.79
CA GLY A 1202 48.76 -13.88 13.85
C GLY A 1202 49.12 -12.40 13.96
N ASN A 1203 49.89 -11.86 13.01
CA ASN A 1203 50.43 -10.49 13.06
C ASN A 1203 50.47 -9.81 11.66
N PRO A 1204 50.72 -8.49 11.55
CA PRO A 1204 50.72 -7.75 10.27
C PRO A 1204 51.73 -8.22 9.23
N THR A 1205 52.77 -8.95 9.64
CA THR A 1205 53.78 -9.57 8.77
C THR A 1205 53.55 -11.07 8.58
N GLY A 1206 52.45 -11.61 9.11
CA GLY A 1206 52.10 -13.03 9.07
C GLY A 1206 51.69 -13.50 7.68
N VAL A 1207 51.37 -14.80 7.58
CA VAL A 1207 50.97 -15.44 6.33
C VAL A 1207 49.67 -14.82 5.81
N ILE A 1208 49.70 -14.35 4.56
CA ILE A 1208 48.52 -13.86 3.84
C ILE A 1208 47.61 -15.06 3.55
N LYS A 1209 46.38 -14.97 4.05
CA LYS A 1209 45.31 -15.94 3.83
C LYS A 1209 44.42 -15.53 2.65
N HIS A 1210 44.12 -14.24 2.51
CA HIS A 1210 43.42 -13.65 1.34
C HIS A 1210 43.99 -12.25 1.02
N SER A 1211 44.06 -11.84 -0.26
CA SER A 1211 44.68 -10.56 -0.69
C SER A 1211 43.76 -9.72 -1.58
N TYR A 1212 44.00 -8.40 -1.62
CA TYR A 1212 43.21 -7.40 -2.37
C TYR A 1212 41.71 -7.51 -2.08
N PHE A 1213 41.37 -7.71 -0.80
CA PHE A 1213 40.00 -7.89 -0.36
C PHE A 1213 39.27 -6.55 -0.40
N THR A 1214 38.29 -6.43 -1.30
CA THR A 1214 37.55 -5.19 -1.59
C THR A 1214 36.12 -5.27 -1.09
N TYR A 1215 35.41 -4.14 -1.10
CA TYR A 1215 34.04 -4.03 -0.62
C TYR A 1215 33.12 -5.08 -1.29
N GLN A 1216 32.26 -5.71 -0.48
CA GLN A 1216 31.31 -6.78 -0.82
C GLN A 1216 31.91 -8.16 -1.13
N GLN A 1217 33.24 -8.35 -1.03
CA GLN A 1217 33.82 -9.67 -1.20
C GLN A 1217 33.53 -10.59 0.00
N ILE A 1218 33.29 -11.87 -0.31
CA ILE A 1218 33.00 -12.96 0.64
C ILE A 1218 33.89 -14.16 0.31
N THR A 1219 34.39 -14.85 1.33
CA THR A 1219 35.10 -16.13 1.17
C THR A 1219 34.15 -17.32 1.38
N SER A 1220 34.54 -18.50 0.88
CA SER A 1220 33.93 -19.77 1.32
C SER A 1220 34.28 -20.07 2.79
N TYR A 1221 33.56 -21.02 3.41
CA TYR A 1221 33.91 -21.54 4.73
C TYR A 1221 35.13 -22.45 4.64
N GLU A 1222 36.09 -22.26 5.54
CA GLU A 1222 37.31 -23.05 5.63
C GLU A 1222 37.45 -23.71 7.01
N PRO A 1223 37.96 -24.95 7.11
CA PRO A 1223 38.17 -25.64 8.38
C PRO A 1223 39.42 -25.13 9.11
N TYR A 1224 39.32 -25.07 10.44
CA TYR A 1224 40.37 -24.67 11.36
C TYR A 1224 40.43 -25.67 12.53
N ASP A 1225 41.64 -25.88 13.06
CA ASP A 1225 41.80 -26.55 14.34
C ASP A 1225 41.22 -25.68 15.48
N PRO A 1226 40.54 -26.27 16.48
CA PRO A 1226 40.07 -25.52 17.64
C PRO A 1226 41.25 -24.94 18.43
N GLN A 1227 41.39 -23.62 18.39
CA GLN A 1227 42.48 -22.90 19.05
C GLN A 1227 42.15 -21.41 19.19
N ILE A 1228 42.98 -20.68 19.94
CA ILE A 1228 42.89 -19.21 20.01
C ILE A 1228 43.74 -18.61 18.88
N LEU A 1229 43.12 -17.81 18.01
CA LEU A 1229 43.77 -17.16 16.86
C LEU A 1229 43.59 -15.66 16.85
N SER A 1230 44.46 -14.98 16.10
CA SER A 1230 44.28 -13.58 15.73
C SER A 1230 44.22 -13.45 14.21
N PHE A 1231 43.22 -12.73 13.70
CA PHE A 1231 43.10 -12.34 12.30
C PHE A 1231 43.45 -10.86 12.17
N VAL A 1232 44.40 -10.53 11.30
CA VAL A 1232 44.93 -9.17 11.12
C VAL A 1232 44.68 -8.72 9.68
N PHE A 1233 44.14 -7.53 9.50
CA PHE A 1233 43.77 -6.97 8.20
C PHE A 1233 44.73 -5.83 7.87
N THR A 1234 45.50 -5.93 6.78
CA THR A 1234 46.53 -4.93 6.41
C THR A 1234 46.27 -4.31 5.05
N ARG A 1235 46.66 -3.05 4.80
CA ARG A 1235 46.52 -2.44 3.45
C ARG A 1235 47.24 -3.29 2.40
N THR A 1236 46.64 -3.51 1.23
CA THR A 1236 47.22 -4.42 0.24
C THR A 1236 48.59 -3.93 -0.24
N ASN A 1237 49.52 -4.86 -0.39
CA ASN A 1237 50.94 -4.62 -0.67
C ASN A 1237 51.67 -3.83 0.44
N SER A 1238 51.15 -3.86 1.67
CA SER A 1238 51.73 -3.19 2.85
C SER A 1238 51.66 -4.07 4.10
N SER A 1239 52.45 -3.73 5.13
CA SER A 1239 52.35 -4.28 6.49
C SER A 1239 51.58 -3.36 7.45
N GLU A 1240 50.98 -2.29 6.93
CA GLU A 1240 50.12 -1.36 7.67
C GLU A 1240 48.83 -2.07 8.13
N GLU A 1241 48.70 -2.32 9.44
CA GLU A 1241 47.48 -2.87 10.04
C GLU A 1241 46.35 -1.84 10.00
N ILE A 1242 45.26 -2.21 9.33
CA ILE A 1242 44.02 -1.41 9.25
C ILE A 1242 43.11 -1.74 10.45
N ILE A 1243 42.94 -3.02 10.76
CA ILE A 1243 42.14 -3.51 11.90
C ILE A 1243 42.55 -4.96 12.23
N SER A 1244 42.23 -5.46 13.43
CA SER A 1244 42.43 -6.87 13.80
C SER A 1244 41.36 -7.41 14.75
N LEU A 1245 41.14 -8.73 14.68
CA LEU A 1245 40.39 -9.52 15.66
C LEU A 1245 41.39 -10.41 16.40
N ARG A 1246 41.73 -10.05 17.63
CA ARG A 1246 42.77 -10.73 18.43
C ARG A 1246 42.15 -11.65 19.48
N GLY A 1247 42.79 -12.78 19.73
CA GLY A 1247 42.41 -13.70 20.81
C GLY A 1247 41.06 -14.41 20.61
N PHE A 1248 40.65 -14.65 19.37
CA PHE A 1248 39.39 -15.31 19.05
C PHE A 1248 39.49 -16.82 19.26
N SER A 1249 38.61 -17.39 20.09
CA SER A 1249 38.57 -18.81 20.42
C SER A 1249 37.70 -19.59 19.44
N LEU A 1250 38.32 -20.47 18.65
CA LEU A 1250 37.63 -21.41 17.77
C LEU A 1250 37.31 -22.69 18.53
N VAL A 1251 36.02 -23.06 18.56
CA VAL A 1251 35.52 -24.24 19.28
C VAL A 1251 35.11 -25.33 18.28
N ALA A 1252 35.46 -26.58 18.58
CA ALA A 1252 35.08 -27.73 17.76
C ALA A 1252 33.56 -27.82 17.56
N GLY A 1253 33.12 -28.17 16.35
CA GLY A 1253 31.71 -28.30 16.01
C GLY A 1253 30.97 -26.96 15.90
N LYS A 1254 31.68 -25.84 15.72
CA LYS A 1254 31.12 -24.50 15.51
C LYS A 1254 31.57 -23.90 14.19
N ALA A 1255 30.66 -23.15 13.56
CA ALA A 1255 30.94 -22.34 12.38
C ALA A 1255 30.79 -20.84 12.69
N TYR A 1256 31.65 -20.02 12.08
CA TYR A 1256 31.74 -18.58 12.35
C TYR A 1256 31.80 -17.76 11.06
N THR A 1257 31.07 -16.65 11.07
CA THR A 1257 31.15 -15.60 10.05
C THR A 1257 31.85 -14.37 10.62
N ILE A 1258 33.01 -14.02 10.10
CA ILE A 1258 33.79 -12.84 10.49
C ILE A 1258 33.53 -11.71 9.49
N VAL A 1259 33.12 -10.54 9.97
CA VAL A 1259 32.72 -9.40 9.16
C VAL A 1259 33.56 -8.18 9.52
N VAL A 1260 34.23 -7.60 8.53
CA VAL A 1260 34.85 -6.27 8.62
C VAL A 1260 33.79 -5.24 8.23
N LEU A 1261 33.39 -4.37 9.16
CA LEU A 1261 32.26 -3.44 8.97
C LEU A 1261 32.60 -2.04 9.50
N GLY A 1262 31.86 -1.03 9.06
CA GLY A 1262 32.09 0.37 9.40
C GLY A 1262 32.93 1.14 8.38
N PHE A 1263 33.23 2.41 8.64
CA PHE A 1263 34.00 3.26 7.75
C PHE A 1263 35.48 3.30 8.13
N TYR A 1264 36.37 3.14 7.14
CA TYR A 1264 37.80 3.42 7.30
C TYR A 1264 37.98 4.90 7.64
N GLN A 1265 38.69 5.18 8.74
CA GLN A 1265 38.82 6.52 9.32
C GLN A 1265 37.47 7.21 9.64
N GLY A 1266 36.45 6.42 9.98
CA GLY A 1266 35.13 6.94 10.36
C GLY A 1266 35.11 7.76 11.67
N GLN A 1267 34.03 8.52 11.87
CA GLN A 1267 33.77 9.21 13.13
C GLN A 1267 33.57 8.22 14.29
N PRO A 1268 33.79 8.62 15.56
CA PRO A 1268 33.52 7.76 16.71
C PRO A 1268 32.13 7.11 16.64
N GLY A 1269 32.06 5.79 16.81
CA GLY A 1269 30.83 4.99 16.65
C GLY A 1269 30.55 4.49 15.23
N GLN A 1270 31.25 4.99 14.21
CA GLN A 1270 31.15 4.60 12.80
C GLN A 1270 32.44 3.99 12.23
N GLN A 1271 33.49 3.94 13.04
CA GLN A 1271 34.81 3.42 12.68
C GLN A 1271 34.77 1.94 12.29
N LEU A 1272 35.81 1.49 11.60
CA LEU A 1272 36.03 0.08 11.31
C LEU A 1272 35.97 -0.78 12.58
N GLN A 1273 35.21 -1.86 12.49
CA GLN A 1273 35.15 -2.93 13.48
C GLN A 1273 35.28 -4.28 12.78
N VAL A 1274 35.81 -5.26 13.50
CA VAL A 1274 35.71 -6.67 13.10
C VAL A 1274 34.81 -7.37 14.10
N LYS A 1275 33.70 -7.92 13.62
CA LYS A 1275 32.74 -8.69 14.41
C LYS A 1275 32.71 -10.12 13.93
N TRP A 1276 32.35 -11.04 14.82
CA TRP A 1276 32.13 -12.44 14.48
C TRP A 1276 30.74 -12.86 14.94
N PHE A 1277 30.12 -13.76 14.18
CA PHE A 1277 28.80 -14.31 14.45
C PHE A 1277 28.88 -15.83 14.36
N GLN A 1278 28.38 -16.53 15.38
CA GLN A 1278 28.30 -17.99 15.37
C GLN A 1278 27.07 -18.44 14.59
N ASP A 1279 27.27 -19.41 13.70
CA ASP A 1279 26.21 -20.01 12.88
C ASP A 1279 25.67 -21.23 13.65
N ASN A 1280 24.36 -21.28 13.91
CA ASN A 1280 23.69 -22.24 14.83
C ASN A 1280 22.43 -22.84 14.22
#